data_AF-A0A934DFQ1-F1
#
_entry.id   AF-A0A934DFQ1-F1
#
_cell.length_a   1.000
_cell.length_b   1.000
_cell.length_c   1.000
_cell.angle_alpha   90.00
_cell.angle_beta   90.00
_cell.angle_gamma   90.00
#
_symmetry.space_group_name_H-M   'P 1'
#
loop_
_entity.id
_entity.type
_entity.pdbx_description
1 polymer ?
#
loop_
_entity_poly.entity_id
_entity_poly.type
_entity_poly.pdbx_seq_one_letter_code
_entity_poly.pdbx_strand_id
1 'polypeptide(L)'
;MRGQSYLFRNALLVMFALTFRTVASSQSQSPYFGAPFSIPGTIQAEDFDNGGEGVAYHDVDASNNGGRYRQTGVDLRTVADAGGGYHIGWIKAGEWVEYMIDVDSAGMYDINLRIASASNGGTLHVEFNGVNVTGTIAIPHTGSWDTYRTITKAGVSLTAGEQVMRLAFDANGSAGTPCDVNYISISPVASGSAPTITAHPASQTVAVGQTATFAVSASGSEPLQYQWQKNNLNIGGATSSSYTTPSVNTNDNGSTFRCIVSNSIGTVTSNSATLSVSSSSDPQSPFLGTPFSIPGTMQAEDFDNGGEGFAYHDVDASNNGGQYRQTGVDLRVVSDVGSGYHVGWIKAGEWLEYTVNVGAAGTYTIALRVASATTGGTLHVEFNGANVTGAMTIPSTGSWNTYQTLTKTGVSLNGGQQVMRIAFDTDGSSGTPGDLNYISVTAEGSPSAPTITSHPSNQSASAGQAATFTVSAAGTTPLFYQWQKNNLDVGGATNTSYTTPPVSTSDNGSTFRCIVSNSAGTVTSNSATLNVTSSSEQTPFLGAPFAIPGTIQAEDFDNGGEGVAYHDVDASNNGGQYRQTGVDLRPVSDAGGGYHIGWIKASEWVEYTVNVASAGTYALGLRVASASNGGALHVEFGGVNVTGGVTIPNTGSWNTYQSITRTVSLNAGQQVMRLAFDNDGSAGTPCDVNYIAITSGASGSAPTISQHPSNQTVGLNQTATFTVSASGSEPLAYQWQKNTLTISGAMNSSYTTPPVSVADSGSTFRCVVSNSVGTVTSNSAMLAVTTAGGPTPVPFQYVLIDNQNPPHPHQTAVGDISGDGFPDIAQASGDGFRTGLFWWKYPQWTKTLIDTGSYSTDMQMGDIDSDGDLDIVITRGIDYGISVWWYQNPLPTGDPTVAPWTRRFVGNAATHDLELGDINQDGKLDIVVRNTTLTIFFQEPDTTWRSTIISQRPWEGTALGDIDCDGDLDIAINSYWYENPLPAEDPRFTSWTERLIDANWPTSVGVHLRDLNDDGRMDVVLAPSAANSGRLAWYETPNPLTGPWTQHVIDTFVKCVHTFKTADMDLDGDIDIVTGEGHYCGAPHYITVYLNQDSASSWYTQRVATTGIHNLRIADIGSDGDIDIVGSNAHNQNGNTHGSPLEMWENLLRSPNQPARPADAVVQHFPQEFSLEQNYPNPFNPITTIRFTLPTNVGTEPAGTALAGMHALSLRVYDVLGREVATLVNEEKPARPAGGPPGTYNVTFDASHLPSGMYIYRLRAGPFTDARKLVVVK
;
A
#
# COMPACT_ATOMS: atom_id res chain seq x y z
N MET A 1 -10.29 60.85 -67.27
CA MET A 1 -8.86 61.23 -67.22
C MET A 1 -8.42 61.27 -65.78
N ARG A 2 -7.25 60.70 -65.51
CA ARG A 2 -6.34 60.88 -64.36
C ARG A 2 -6.77 61.87 -63.26
N GLY A 3 -6.64 61.41 -62.01
CA GLY A 3 -6.19 62.27 -60.91
C GLY A 3 -6.85 62.03 -59.55
N GLN A 4 -5.99 61.69 -58.57
CA GLN A 4 -5.93 62.23 -57.20
C GLN A 4 -6.57 61.46 -56.02
N SER A 5 -5.74 61.39 -54.96
CA SER A 5 -5.99 61.26 -53.50
C SER A 5 -6.43 59.88 -52.95
N TYR A 6 -5.78 59.26 -51.96
CA TYR A 6 -5.27 59.78 -50.66
C TYR A 6 -3.94 59.12 -50.17
N LEU A 7 -3.21 59.87 -49.32
CA LEU A 7 -1.82 59.71 -48.89
C LEU A 7 -1.71 59.87 -47.36
N PHE A 8 -0.63 59.30 -46.77
CA PHE A 8 0.10 59.59 -45.51
C PHE A 8 0.10 58.45 -44.46
N ARG A 9 1.25 57.93 -43.95
CA ARG A 9 2.66 58.37 -43.93
C ARG A 9 3.66 57.19 -43.94
N ASN A 10 4.75 57.35 -44.67
CA ASN A 10 5.95 56.51 -44.63
C ASN A 10 7.21 57.40 -44.70
N ALA A 11 8.28 56.96 -44.01
CA ALA A 11 9.71 57.31 -44.10
C ALA A 11 10.28 58.64 -43.52
N LEU A 12 11.22 58.51 -42.56
CA LEU A 12 12.54 59.18 -42.55
C LEU A 12 13.50 58.61 -41.47
N LEU A 13 14.58 57.88 -41.84
CA LEU A 13 15.99 58.16 -41.48
C LEU A 13 16.98 57.20 -42.20
N VAL A 14 18.19 57.69 -42.48
CA VAL A 14 19.15 57.26 -43.51
C VAL A 14 20.58 57.08 -42.94
N MET A 15 21.31 56.05 -43.44
CA MET A 15 22.78 55.82 -43.57
C MET A 15 23.73 55.73 -42.35
N PHE A 16 24.43 54.59 -42.21
CA PHE A 16 25.90 54.40 -42.39
C PHE A 16 26.25 52.89 -42.46
N ALA A 17 27.27 52.52 -43.25
CA ALA A 17 27.64 51.13 -43.58
C ALA A 17 28.92 50.65 -42.84
N LEU A 18 28.97 49.41 -42.34
CA LEU A 18 30.06 48.40 -42.53
C LEU A 18 29.80 47.07 -41.77
N THR A 19 29.83 45.96 -42.52
CA THR A 19 30.15 44.57 -42.14
C THR A 19 29.56 43.93 -40.86
N PHE A 20 28.56 43.06 -41.04
CA PHE A 20 28.53 41.74 -40.40
C PHE A 20 28.06 40.71 -41.42
N ARG A 21 28.85 39.62 -41.56
CA ARG A 21 28.40 38.40 -42.23
C ARG A 21 27.11 37.93 -41.57
N THR A 22 26.12 37.55 -42.35
CA THR A 22 24.96 36.78 -41.86
C THR A 22 25.49 35.51 -41.19
N VAL A 23 25.41 35.47 -39.86
CA VAL A 23 25.49 34.23 -39.10
C VAL A 23 24.16 33.53 -39.38
N ALA A 24 24.20 32.37 -40.02
CA ALA A 24 23.08 31.45 -39.99
C ALA A 24 22.82 31.13 -38.52
N SER A 25 21.62 31.42 -38.00
CA SER A 25 21.23 30.92 -36.69
C SER A 25 21.20 29.40 -36.80
N SER A 26 22.12 28.71 -36.12
CA SER A 26 21.99 27.28 -35.89
C SER A 26 20.74 27.08 -35.04
N GLN A 27 19.64 26.64 -35.65
CA GLN A 27 18.52 26.13 -34.85
C GLN A 27 19.05 24.89 -34.13
N SER A 28 19.02 24.91 -32.80
CA SER A 28 19.38 23.74 -32.00
C SER A 28 18.18 22.81 -31.90
N GLN A 29 18.42 21.51 -32.01
CA GLN A 29 17.40 20.50 -31.76
C GLN A 29 16.87 20.63 -30.32
N SER A 30 15.56 20.46 -30.14
CA SER A 30 14.90 20.44 -28.83
C SER A 30 13.67 19.53 -28.86
N PRO A 31 13.28 18.90 -27.74
CA PRO A 31 12.11 18.01 -27.71
C PRO A 31 10.84 18.73 -28.14
N TYR A 32 9.91 18.01 -28.78
CA TYR A 32 8.66 18.59 -29.28
C TYR A 32 7.81 19.24 -28.16
N PHE A 33 7.59 18.53 -27.04
CA PHE A 33 6.84 18.99 -25.88
C PHE A 33 7.69 19.68 -24.79
N GLY A 34 8.94 20.04 -25.10
CA GLY A 34 9.86 20.65 -24.14
C GLY A 34 10.57 19.67 -23.18
N ALA A 35 10.23 18.38 -23.20
CA ALA A 35 10.93 17.29 -22.51
C ALA A 35 11.02 16.04 -23.40
N PRO A 36 12.04 15.16 -23.21
CA PRO A 36 12.15 13.89 -23.94
C PRO A 36 10.98 12.93 -23.68
N PHE A 37 10.64 12.07 -24.64
CA PHE A 37 9.63 11.02 -24.46
C PHE A 37 10.14 9.89 -23.56
N SER A 38 9.40 9.55 -22.50
CA SER A 38 9.77 8.43 -21.59
C SER A 38 9.62 7.07 -22.26
N ILE A 39 10.60 6.18 -22.06
CA ILE A 39 10.65 4.81 -22.58
C ILE A 39 10.80 3.83 -21.41
N PRO A 40 9.85 2.88 -21.22
CA PRO A 40 8.84 2.44 -22.18
C PRO A 40 7.66 3.41 -22.39
N GLY A 41 7.22 3.53 -23.64
CA GLY A 41 6.19 4.50 -24.04
C GLY A 41 5.83 4.44 -25.53
N THR A 42 4.87 5.27 -25.92
CA THR A 42 4.41 5.44 -27.32
C THR A 42 4.66 6.87 -27.77
N ILE A 43 5.22 7.02 -28.97
CA ILE A 43 5.59 8.27 -29.61
C ILE A 43 4.77 8.40 -30.90
N GLN A 44 3.96 9.44 -31.02
CA GLN A 44 3.27 9.74 -32.27
C GLN A 44 4.29 10.16 -33.32
N ALA A 45 4.17 9.67 -34.55
CA ALA A 45 5.19 9.90 -35.56
C ALA A 45 5.32 11.40 -35.91
N GLU A 46 4.21 12.13 -35.90
CA GLU A 46 4.15 13.58 -36.16
C GLU A 46 4.83 14.47 -35.10
N ASP A 47 5.11 13.93 -33.91
CA ASP A 47 5.68 14.65 -32.77
C ASP A 47 7.22 14.60 -32.72
N PHE A 48 7.86 14.67 -33.88
CA PHE A 48 9.32 14.74 -34.00
C PHE A 48 9.90 16.05 -33.43
N ASP A 49 11.19 16.08 -33.11
CA ASP A 49 11.83 17.21 -32.44
C ASP A 49 11.70 18.55 -33.21
N ASN A 50 11.89 19.65 -32.49
CA ASN A 50 12.01 20.98 -33.07
C ASN A 50 13.48 21.24 -33.47
N GLY A 51 13.76 21.60 -34.72
CA GLY A 51 15.13 21.88 -35.17
C GLY A 51 15.32 22.28 -36.63
N GLY A 52 14.31 22.09 -37.48
CA GLY A 52 14.38 22.40 -38.91
C GLY A 52 15.11 21.33 -39.75
N GLU A 53 15.15 21.56 -41.06
CA GLU A 53 15.73 20.68 -42.07
C GLU A 53 17.23 20.42 -41.83
N GLY A 54 17.61 19.15 -41.79
CA GLY A 54 18.96 18.68 -41.49
C GLY A 54 19.34 18.67 -40.00
N VAL A 55 18.40 19.00 -39.10
CA VAL A 55 18.62 19.02 -37.64
C VAL A 55 17.67 18.07 -36.93
N ALA A 56 16.35 18.24 -37.07
CA ALA A 56 15.35 17.37 -36.44
C ALA A 56 14.63 16.43 -37.44
N TYR A 57 14.73 16.76 -38.73
CA TYR A 57 14.24 15.92 -39.83
C TYR A 57 15.05 16.22 -41.10
N HIS A 58 14.97 15.32 -42.08
CA HIS A 58 15.41 15.56 -43.46
C HIS A 58 14.31 15.13 -44.41
N ASP A 59 13.82 16.11 -45.18
CA ASP A 59 12.85 15.91 -46.23
C ASP A 59 13.48 16.17 -47.61
N VAL A 60 13.34 15.24 -48.55
CA VAL A 60 13.93 15.39 -49.89
C VAL A 60 13.09 16.31 -50.78
N ASP A 61 11.83 16.55 -50.42
CA ASP A 61 10.88 17.41 -51.11
C ASP A 61 10.39 18.50 -50.13
N ALA A 62 10.88 19.75 -50.26
CA ALA A 62 10.65 20.83 -49.28
C ALA A 62 9.19 21.30 -49.09
N SER A 63 8.20 20.64 -49.68
CA SER A 63 6.79 20.99 -49.65
C SER A 63 5.99 19.97 -48.85
N ASN A 64 5.41 20.40 -47.72
CA ASN A 64 4.47 19.56 -46.94
C ASN A 64 3.20 19.26 -47.75
N ASN A 65 3.18 18.08 -48.35
CA ASN A 65 2.03 17.46 -48.99
C ASN A 65 1.03 17.06 -47.89
N GLY A 66 -0.09 17.78 -47.83
CA GLY A 66 -1.14 17.61 -46.82
C GLY A 66 -1.40 18.90 -46.04
N GLY A 67 -0.34 19.64 -45.69
CA GLY A 67 -0.39 21.01 -45.18
C GLY A 67 -1.05 21.18 -43.81
N ARG A 68 -0.99 20.16 -42.95
CA ARG A 68 -1.68 20.14 -41.64
C ARG A 68 -0.72 19.84 -40.49
N TYR A 69 -1.16 20.18 -39.26
CA TYR A 69 -0.46 20.02 -37.98
C TYR A 69 0.83 20.81 -37.79
N ARG A 70 1.83 20.70 -38.68
CA ARG A 70 3.12 21.41 -38.57
C ARG A 70 3.49 22.14 -39.86
N GLN A 71 4.03 23.35 -39.70
CA GLN A 71 4.59 24.15 -40.79
C GLN A 71 6.06 23.78 -41.07
N THR A 72 6.33 22.49 -41.27
CA THR A 72 7.65 21.91 -41.57
C THR A 72 7.71 21.36 -43.00
N GLY A 73 8.88 20.85 -43.42
CA GLY A 73 9.01 20.10 -44.68
C GLY A 73 8.27 18.77 -44.67
N VAL A 74 8.29 18.07 -43.52
CA VAL A 74 7.68 16.73 -43.34
C VAL A 74 6.22 16.68 -43.78
N ASP A 75 5.93 15.71 -44.63
CA ASP A 75 4.62 15.40 -45.20
C ASP A 75 3.68 14.71 -44.19
N LEU A 76 2.57 15.37 -43.83
CA LEU A 76 1.62 14.90 -42.80
C LEU A 76 0.18 14.78 -43.34
N ARG A 77 -0.52 13.70 -42.96
CA ARG A 77 -1.98 13.56 -43.20
C ARG A 77 -2.73 13.00 -42.01
N THR A 78 -4.06 13.15 -42.02
CA THR A 78 -4.97 12.59 -41.02
C THR A 78 -4.97 11.07 -41.07
N VAL A 79 -5.03 10.43 -39.90
CA VAL A 79 -5.03 8.97 -39.76
C VAL A 79 -6.45 8.40 -39.63
N ALA A 80 -6.66 7.19 -40.15
CA ALA A 80 -7.92 6.44 -40.06
C ALA A 80 -7.84 5.23 -39.09
N ASP A 81 -6.75 5.14 -38.33
CA ASP A 81 -6.44 4.07 -37.37
C ASP A 81 -6.91 4.46 -35.95
N ALA A 82 -6.96 3.49 -35.04
CA ALA A 82 -7.35 3.73 -33.64
C ALA A 82 -6.45 4.81 -32.99
N GLY A 83 -7.06 5.76 -32.26
CA GLY A 83 -6.37 6.89 -31.63
C GLY A 83 -6.53 8.24 -32.35
N GLY A 84 -6.91 8.25 -33.63
CA GLY A 84 -7.08 9.50 -34.41
C GLY A 84 -5.78 10.32 -34.53
N GLY A 85 -5.87 11.56 -35.04
CA GLY A 85 -4.71 12.46 -35.17
C GLY A 85 -4.08 12.53 -36.56
N TYR A 86 -2.75 12.61 -36.63
CA TYR A 86 -1.97 12.70 -37.86
C TYR A 86 -1.01 11.50 -37.98
N HIS A 87 -0.28 11.41 -39.09
CA HIS A 87 0.82 10.46 -39.27
C HIS A 87 1.77 10.98 -40.35
N ILE A 88 2.98 10.44 -40.41
CA ILE A 88 3.93 10.77 -41.49
C ILE A 88 3.62 9.90 -42.71
N GLY A 89 3.38 10.55 -43.85
CA GLY A 89 3.05 9.90 -45.12
C GLY A 89 3.81 10.53 -46.29
N TRP A 90 3.56 10.03 -47.51
CA TRP A 90 4.27 10.44 -48.75
C TRP A 90 5.81 10.32 -48.73
N ILE A 91 6.33 9.62 -47.73
CA ILE A 91 7.76 9.44 -47.44
C ILE A 91 8.55 8.98 -48.68
N LYS A 92 9.77 9.46 -48.85
CA LYS A 92 10.76 8.99 -49.83
C LYS A 92 11.98 8.37 -49.18
N ALA A 93 12.58 7.42 -49.91
CA ALA A 93 13.90 6.89 -49.60
C ALA A 93 14.93 8.01 -49.45
N GLY A 94 15.62 8.04 -48.32
CA GLY A 94 16.60 9.05 -47.92
C GLY A 94 16.12 9.96 -46.79
N GLU A 95 14.82 10.02 -46.52
CA GLU A 95 14.24 10.87 -45.46
C GLU A 95 14.45 10.28 -44.05
N TRP A 96 14.41 11.14 -43.04
CA TRP A 96 14.45 10.74 -41.64
C TRP A 96 13.83 11.79 -40.70
N VAL A 97 13.40 11.35 -39.52
CA VAL A 97 12.90 12.18 -38.41
C VAL A 97 13.55 11.76 -37.09
N GLU A 98 13.77 12.71 -36.18
CA GLU A 98 14.40 12.47 -34.87
C GLU A 98 13.49 12.84 -33.69
N TYR A 99 13.69 12.12 -32.58
CA TYR A 99 12.96 12.27 -31.33
C TYR A 99 13.94 12.21 -30.16
N MET A 100 13.87 13.17 -29.22
CA MET A 100 14.51 13.02 -27.92
C MET A 100 13.68 12.08 -27.05
N ILE A 101 14.32 11.05 -26.52
CA ILE A 101 13.71 10.06 -25.64
C ILE A 101 14.51 9.92 -24.35
N ASP A 102 13.89 9.49 -23.26
CA ASP A 102 14.55 9.13 -21.99
C ASP A 102 14.21 7.68 -21.63
N VAL A 103 15.23 6.81 -21.56
CA VAL A 103 15.03 5.38 -21.27
C VAL A 103 15.13 5.11 -19.77
N ASP A 104 14.04 4.68 -19.16
CA ASP A 104 13.91 4.47 -17.71
C ASP A 104 14.95 3.49 -17.17
N SER A 105 15.23 2.40 -17.90
CA SER A 105 16.19 1.37 -17.48
C SER A 105 16.90 0.69 -18.65
N ALA A 106 18.17 0.33 -18.45
CA ALA A 106 18.92 -0.41 -19.47
C ALA A 106 18.37 -1.85 -19.59
N GLY A 107 18.12 -2.32 -20.80
CA GLY A 107 17.46 -3.61 -21.01
C GLY A 107 17.22 -3.97 -22.48
N MET A 108 16.52 -5.08 -22.70
CA MET A 108 16.05 -5.50 -24.02
C MET A 108 14.64 -4.99 -24.23
N TYR A 109 14.40 -4.32 -25.36
CA TYR A 109 13.13 -3.71 -25.72
C TYR A 109 12.65 -4.21 -27.09
N ASP A 110 11.34 -4.30 -27.24
CA ASP A 110 10.66 -4.47 -28.52
C ASP A 110 10.31 -3.09 -29.06
N ILE A 111 10.75 -2.79 -30.29
CA ILE A 111 10.37 -1.56 -31.01
C ILE A 111 9.25 -1.92 -31.98
N ASN A 112 8.07 -1.36 -31.74
CA ASN A 112 6.87 -1.61 -32.52
C ASN A 112 6.57 -0.39 -33.39
N LEU A 113 6.44 -0.61 -34.70
CA LEU A 113 6.16 0.42 -35.68
C LEU A 113 4.77 0.21 -36.25
N ARG A 114 3.83 1.12 -36.00
CA ARG A 114 2.47 1.05 -36.56
C ARG A 114 2.45 1.69 -37.94
N ILE A 115 2.43 0.87 -38.98
CA ILE A 115 2.68 1.32 -40.36
C ILE A 115 1.62 0.84 -41.36
N ALA A 116 1.48 1.54 -42.48
CA ALA A 116 0.62 1.13 -43.59
C ALA A 116 1.37 1.15 -44.94
N SER A 117 1.00 0.23 -45.84
CA SER A 117 1.47 0.17 -47.22
C SER A 117 0.48 -0.56 -48.14
N ALA A 118 0.04 0.13 -49.20
CA ALA A 118 -0.87 -0.43 -50.20
C ALA A 118 -0.23 -1.46 -51.15
N SER A 119 1.09 -1.69 -51.06
CA SER A 119 1.82 -2.75 -51.79
C SER A 119 2.96 -3.28 -50.92
N ASN A 120 3.85 -4.15 -51.43
CA ASN A 120 5.08 -4.43 -50.70
C ASN A 120 5.87 -3.12 -50.57
N GLY A 121 6.01 -2.67 -49.32
CA GLY A 121 6.64 -1.41 -48.97
C GLY A 121 8.15 -1.43 -49.17
N GLY A 122 8.77 -0.38 -48.68
CA GLY A 122 10.21 -0.19 -48.73
C GLY A 122 10.94 -0.82 -47.56
N THR A 123 12.04 -0.19 -47.18
CA THR A 123 12.80 -0.56 -45.98
C THR A 123 13.11 0.66 -45.15
N LEU A 124 13.22 0.48 -43.84
CA LEU A 124 13.64 1.51 -42.88
C LEU A 124 14.54 0.90 -41.81
N HIS A 125 15.14 1.74 -40.98
CA HIS A 125 15.75 1.33 -39.72
C HIS A 125 15.58 2.41 -38.65
N VAL A 126 15.86 2.02 -37.41
CA VAL A 126 15.88 2.90 -36.23
C VAL A 126 17.31 2.99 -35.68
N GLU A 127 17.75 4.21 -35.41
CA GLU A 127 19.03 4.52 -34.77
C GLU A 127 18.81 5.10 -33.36
N PHE A 128 19.72 4.82 -32.43
CA PHE A 128 19.84 5.56 -31.18
C PHE A 128 21.21 6.20 -31.10
N ASN A 129 21.27 7.51 -30.86
CA ASN A 129 22.49 8.31 -30.85
C ASN A 129 23.34 8.10 -32.12
N GLY A 130 22.68 7.98 -33.28
CA GLY A 130 23.31 7.75 -34.58
C GLY A 130 23.84 6.32 -34.80
N VAL A 131 23.52 5.37 -33.92
CA VAL A 131 23.85 3.94 -34.10
C VAL A 131 22.61 3.18 -34.54
N ASN A 132 22.64 2.58 -35.73
CA ASN A 132 21.59 1.69 -36.20
C ASN A 132 21.49 0.43 -35.31
N VAL A 133 20.42 0.31 -34.51
CA VAL A 133 20.23 -0.79 -33.55
C VAL A 133 19.32 -1.89 -34.06
N THR A 134 18.56 -1.64 -35.12
CA THR A 134 17.52 -2.55 -35.62
C THR A 134 17.98 -3.34 -36.85
N GLY A 135 18.99 -2.85 -37.57
CA GLY A 135 19.27 -3.25 -38.93
C GLY A 135 18.12 -2.90 -39.87
N THR A 136 18.21 -3.31 -41.13
CA THR A 136 17.15 -3.06 -42.11
C THR A 136 15.87 -3.82 -41.76
N ILE A 137 14.76 -3.08 -41.60
CA ILE A 137 13.41 -3.57 -41.42
C ILE A 137 12.69 -3.48 -42.77
N ALA A 138 12.18 -4.61 -43.27
CA ALA A 138 11.41 -4.65 -44.50
C ALA A 138 9.92 -4.43 -44.21
N ILE A 139 9.27 -3.54 -44.98
CA ILE A 139 7.85 -3.23 -44.79
C ILE A 139 6.98 -4.15 -45.65
N PRO A 140 6.10 -4.98 -45.04
CA PRO A 140 5.21 -5.84 -45.80
C PRO A 140 4.01 -5.09 -46.37
N HIS A 141 3.34 -5.70 -47.35
CA HIS A 141 2.03 -5.23 -47.81
C HIS A 141 0.98 -5.36 -46.70
N THR A 142 0.40 -4.24 -46.29
CA THR A 142 -0.60 -4.20 -45.21
C THR A 142 -2.04 -4.25 -45.72
N GLY A 143 -2.29 -3.81 -46.97
CA GLY A 143 -3.57 -3.92 -47.66
C GLY A 143 -3.93 -2.62 -48.41
N SER A 144 -4.03 -1.52 -47.68
CA SER A 144 -4.23 -0.17 -48.21
C SER A 144 -3.37 0.84 -47.42
N TRP A 145 -3.38 2.10 -47.82
CA TRP A 145 -2.76 3.20 -47.08
C TRP A 145 -3.47 3.50 -45.74
N ASP A 146 -4.68 2.99 -45.55
CA ASP A 146 -5.47 3.13 -44.32
C ASP A 146 -5.56 1.82 -43.53
N THR A 147 -4.88 0.76 -43.97
CA THR A 147 -4.82 -0.52 -43.26
C THR A 147 -3.48 -0.63 -42.56
N TYR A 148 -3.46 -0.33 -41.26
CA TYR A 148 -2.23 -0.34 -40.48
C TYR A 148 -1.93 -1.73 -39.89
N ARG A 149 -0.65 -2.05 -39.81
CA ARG A 149 -0.12 -3.23 -39.14
C ARG A 149 1.07 -2.83 -38.28
N THR A 150 1.21 -3.50 -37.14
CA THR A 150 2.36 -3.29 -36.27
C THR A 150 3.48 -4.23 -36.68
N ILE A 151 4.66 -3.67 -36.96
CA ILE A 151 5.89 -4.43 -37.19
C ILE A 151 6.77 -4.32 -35.95
N THR A 152 7.03 -5.46 -35.32
CA THR A 152 7.85 -5.54 -34.11
C THR A 152 9.27 -5.95 -34.46
N LYS A 153 10.24 -5.10 -34.12
CA LYS A 153 11.65 -5.49 -34.01
C LYS A 153 11.94 -5.89 -32.58
N ALA A 154 12.01 -7.19 -32.34
CA ALA A 154 12.18 -7.71 -30.99
C ALA A 154 13.64 -7.69 -30.51
N GLY A 155 13.83 -7.53 -29.20
CA GLY A 155 15.12 -7.73 -28.53
C GLY A 155 16.21 -6.72 -28.92
N VAL A 156 15.86 -5.44 -28.95
CA VAL A 156 16.80 -4.33 -29.14
C VAL A 156 17.38 -3.92 -27.78
N SER A 157 18.70 -3.93 -27.64
CA SER A 157 19.36 -3.51 -26.40
C SER A 157 19.44 -1.99 -26.32
N LEU A 158 18.86 -1.39 -25.27
CA LEU A 158 18.93 0.06 -25.00
C LEU A 158 19.66 0.32 -23.67
N THR A 159 20.39 1.43 -23.61
CA THR A 159 20.95 1.97 -22.36
C THR A 159 19.92 2.84 -21.65
N ALA A 160 20.07 3.06 -20.34
CA ALA A 160 19.22 4.02 -19.61
C ALA A 160 19.65 5.47 -19.89
N GLY A 161 18.73 6.42 -19.74
CA GLY A 161 18.93 7.86 -19.87
C GLY A 161 18.56 8.43 -21.24
N GLU A 162 18.71 9.75 -21.37
CA GLU A 162 18.37 10.54 -22.56
C GLU A 162 19.16 10.14 -23.81
N GLN A 163 18.46 9.94 -24.93
CA GLN A 163 19.02 9.53 -26.22
C GLN A 163 18.24 10.18 -27.37
N VAL A 164 18.91 10.35 -28.52
CA VAL A 164 18.24 10.76 -29.76
C VAL A 164 17.88 9.51 -30.55
N MET A 165 16.58 9.25 -30.74
CA MET A 165 16.08 8.21 -31.62
C MET A 165 15.86 8.78 -33.02
N ARG A 166 16.40 8.11 -34.06
CA ARG A 166 16.12 8.45 -35.46
C ARG A 166 15.34 7.33 -36.12
N LEU A 167 14.26 7.68 -36.82
CA LEU A 167 13.58 6.81 -37.78
C LEU A 167 14.05 7.18 -39.20
N ALA A 168 14.76 6.28 -39.86
CA ALA A 168 15.39 6.53 -41.16
C ALA A 168 14.83 5.61 -42.25
N PHE A 169 14.43 6.19 -43.39
CA PHE A 169 13.77 5.49 -44.48
C PHE A 169 14.75 5.18 -45.62
N ASP A 170 15.09 3.91 -45.80
CA ASP A 170 16.24 3.47 -46.60
C ASP A 170 15.95 3.32 -48.10
N ALA A 171 14.80 2.74 -48.45
CA ALA A 171 14.45 2.42 -49.84
C ALA A 171 12.95 2.46 -50.07
N ASN A 172 12.52 2.84 -51.29
CA ASN A 172 11.11 2.87 -51.67
C ASN A 172 10.60 1.46 -51.98
N GLY A 173 9.32 1.23 -51.67
CA GLY A 173 8.59 0.04 -52.10
C GLY A 173 8.11 0.12 -53.54
N SER A 174 7.30 -0.86 -53.95
CA SER A 174 6.76 -0.94 -55.32
C SER A 174 5.81 0.21 -55.66
N ALA A 175 5.25 0.89 -54.66
CA ALA A 175 4.42 2.09 -54.80
C ALA A 175 5.21 3.40 -54.89
N GLY A 176 6.56 3.37 -54.86
CA GLY A 176 7.40 4.57 -54.95
C GLY A 176 7.53 5.37 -53.65
N THR A 177 7.17 4.76 -52.52
CA THR A 177 7.31 5.26 -51.14
C THR A 177 7.55 4.06 -50.20
N PRO A 178 8.23 4.22 -49.04
CA PRO A 178 8.49 3.13 -48.11
C PRO A 178 7.22 2.64 -47.38
N CYS A 179 6.53 3.55 -46.69
CA CYS A 179 5.33 3.29 -45.89
C CYS A 179 4.75 4.60 -45.35
N ASP A 180 3.55 4.54 -44.76
CA ASP A 180 3.08 5.55 -43.81
C ASP A 180 3.36 5.06 -42.37
N VAL A 181 3.70 5.96 -41.45
CA VAL A 181 4.01 5.63 -40.05
C VAL A 181 3.11 6.43 -39.12
N ASN A 182 2.25 5.73 -38.36
CA ASN A 182 1.33 6.31 -37.38
C ASN A 182 2.06 6.63 -36.06
N TYR A 183 2.50 5.61 -35.34
CA TYR A 183 3.23 5.77 -34.09
C TYR A 183 4.31 4.69 -33.90
N ILE A 184 5.20 4.96 -32.95
CA ILE A 184 6.30 4.09 -32.52
C ILE A 184 6.07 3.77 -31.04
N SER A 185 5.94 2.49 -30.68
CA SER A 185 5.85 2.09 -29.26
C SER A 185 7.01 1.18 -28.87
N ILE A 186 7.71 1.54 -27.78
CA ILE A 186 8.89 0.83 -27.30
C ILE A 186 8.56 0.25 -25.93
N SER A 187 8.67 -1.06 -25.79
CA SER A 187 8.27 -1.81 -24.58
C SER A 187 9.33 -2.83 -24.16
N PRO A 188 9.51 -3.15 -22.87
CA PRO A 188 10.50 -4.16 -22.45
C PRO A 188 10.12 -5.56 -22.98
N VAL A 189 11.12 -6.38 -23.33
CA VAL A 189 10.89 -7.78 -23.76
C VAL A 189 10.34 -8.60 -22.59
N ALA A 190 9.13 -9.16 -22.73
CA ALA A 190 8.54 -10.03 -21.73
C ALA A 190 9.31 -11.38 -21.65
N SER A 191 9.75 -11.77 -20.45
CA SER A 191 10.38 -13.08 -20.21
C SER A 191 9.30 -14.15 -19.98
N GLY A 192 9.24 -15.18 -20.84
CA GLY A 192 8.29 -16.28 -20.68
C GLY A 192 8.56 -17.17 -19.46
N SER A 193 7.50 -17.72 -18.86
CA SER A 193 7.53 -18.65 -17.72
C SER A 193 7.09 -20.09 -18.08
N ALA A 194 7.76 -21.09 -17.48
CA ALA A 194 7.31 -22.49 -17.49
C ALA A 194 6.00 -22.65 -16.68
N PRO A 195 5.19 -23.67 -16.97
CA PRO A 195 3.92 -23.83 -16.28
C PRO A 195 4.14 -24.23 -14.83
N THR A 196 3.31 -23.69 -13.94
CA THR A 196 3.29 -23.95 -12.48
C THR A 196 1.85 -24.22 -12.07
N ILE A 197 1.61 -25.26 -11.25
CA ILE A 197 0.28 -25.56 -10.74
C ILE A 197 -0.07 -24.58 -9.63
N THR A 198 -1.14 -23.81 -9.80
CA THR A 198 -1.63 -22.81 -8.84
C THR A 198 -2.77 -23.35 -7.98
N ALA A 199 -3.48 -24.39 -8.45
CA ALA A 199 -4.41 -25.17 -7.62
C ALA A 199 -4.38 -26.64 -8.04
N HIS A 200 -4.13 -27.53 -7.08
CA HIS A 200 -4.16 -28.98 -7.29
C HIS A 200 -5.59 -29.53 -7.25
N PRO A 201 -5.88 -30.65 -7.92
CA PRO A 201 -7.18 -31.30 -7.80
C PRO A 201 -7.46 -31.77 -6.38
N ALA A 202 -8.71 -31.59 -5.94
CA ALA A 202 -9.19 -32.04 -4.64
C ALA A 202 -9.77 -33.45 -4.71
N SER A 203 -9.52 -34.25 -3.67
CA SER A 203 -10.16 -35.57 -3.50
C SER A 203 -11.69 -35.45 -3.44
N GLN A 204 -12.38 -36.42 -4.01
CA GLN A 204 -13.84 -36.43 -4.12
C GLN A 204 -14.41 -37.65 -3.42
N THR A 205 -15.50 -37.49 -2.67
CA THR A 205 -16.28 -38.60 -2.11
C THR A 205 -17.66 -38.60 -2.74
N VAL A 206 -18.04 -39.69 -3.39
CA VAL A 206 -19.34 -39.82 -4.08
C VAL A 206 -19.94 -41.20 -3.83
N ALA A 207 -21.27 -41.28 -3.82
CA ALA A 207 -21.94 -42.57 -3.68
C ALA A 207 -21.81 -43.42 -4.97
N VAL A 208 -21.88 -44.75 -4.83
CA VAL A 208 -21.94 -45.67 -5.97
C VAL A 208 -23.02 -45.22 -6.97
N GLY A 209 -22.63 -45.08 -8.25
CA GLY A 209 -23.50 -44.65 -9.35
C GLY A 209 -23.40 -43.17 -9.73
N GLN A 210 -22.73 -42.34 -8.92
CA GLN A 210 -22.53 -40.90 -9.18
C GLN A 210 -21.21 -40.62 -9.93
N THR A 211 -21.01 -39.40 -10.43
CA THR A 211 -19.76 -38.95 -11.07
C THR A 211 -18.95 -38.04 -10.16
N ALA A 212 -17.63 -38.01 -10.32
CA ALA A 212 -16.74 -37.08 -9.61
C ALA A 212 -16.02 -36.15 -10.59
N THR A 213 -15.86 -34.88 -10.23
CA THR A 213 -15.15 -33.88 -11.06
C THR A 213 -13.87 -33.43 -10.35
N PHE A 214 -12.76 -33.44 -11.10
CA PHE A 214 -11.45 -32.98 -10.68
C PHE A 214 -11.04 -31.78 -11.53
N ALA A 215 -10.47 -30.74 -10.93
CA ALA A 215 -10.01 -29.54 -11.63
C ALA A 215 -8.58 -29.18 -11.22
N VAL A 216 -7.82 -28.60 -12.14
CA VAL A 216 -6.46 -28.09 -11.90
C VAL A 216 -6.38 -26.67 -12.44
N SER A 217 -5.75 -25.78 -11.68
CA SER A 217 -5.38 -24.44 -12.16
C SER A 217 -3.87 -24.39 -12.33
N ALA A 218 -3.40 -23.79 -13.42
CA ALA A 218 -1.99 -23.63 -13.71
C ALA A 218 -1.74 -22.26 -14.35
N SER A 219 -0.60 -21.66 -14.04
CA SER A 219 -0.08 -20.45 -14.67
C SER A 219 1.15 -20.77 -15.49
N GLY A 220 1.46 -19.99 -16.52
CA GLY A 220 2.65 -20.16 -17.35
C GLY A 220 2.44 -19.45 -18.70
N SER A 221 3.46 -19.40 -19.53
CA SER A 221 3.30 -18.88 -20.91
C SER A 221 2.29 -19.72 -21.69
N GLU A 222 1.33 -19.09 -22.34
CA GLU A 222 0.36 -19.76 -23.21
C GLU A 222 1.00 -20.23 -24.54
N PRO A 223 0.46 -21.26 -25.22
CA PRO A 223 -0.70 -22.07 -24.82
C PRO A 223 -0.35 -23.14 -23.77
N LEU A 224 -1.15 -23.23 -22.70
CA LEU A 224 -1.11 -24.33 -21.74
C LEU A 224 -1.83 -25.57 -22.29
N GLN A 225 -1.17 -26.72 -22.24
CA GLN A 225 -1.72 -28.01 -22.61
C GLN A 225 -1.92 -28.90 -21.38
N TYR A 226 -3.06 -29.58 -21.28
CA TYR A 226 -3.42 -30.43 -20.14
C TYR A 226 -3.51 -31.90 -20.56
N GLN A 227 -3.17 -32.81 -19.65
CA GLN A 227 -3.37 -34.25 -19.80
C GLN A 227 -3.66 -34.89 -18.44
N TRP A 228 -4.89 -35.38 -18.24
CA TRP A 228 -5.27 -36.09 -17.03
C TRP A 228 -4.81 -37.55 -17.02
N GLN A 229 -4.51 -38.05 -15.83
CA GLN A 229 -4.10 -39.43 -15.56
C GLN A 229 -4.97 -40.05 -14.46
N LYS A 230 -5.41 -41.30 -14.64
CA LYS A 230 -5.99 -42.16 -13.59
C LYS A 230 -4.95 -43.19 -13.19
N ASN A 231 -4.60 -43.28 -11.91
CA ASN A 231 -3.56 -44.20 -11.41
C ASN A 231 -2.25 -44.09 -12.23
N ASN A 232 -1.84 -42.86 -12.53
CA ASN A 232 -0.67 -42.49 -13.35
C ASN A 232 -0.72 -42.89 -14.84
N LEU A 233 -1.87 -43.38 -15.35
CA LEU A 233 -2.07 -43.71 -16.77
C LEU A 233 -2.90 -42.61 -17.45
N ASN A 234 -2.46 -42.13 -18.62
CA ASN A 234 -3.17 -41.10 -19.38
C ASN A 234 -4.60 -41.51 -19.71
N ILE A 235 -5.54 -40.64 -19.41
CA ILE A 235 -6.94 -40.77 -19.81
C ILE A 235 -7.07 -40.14 -21.20
N GLY A 236 -7.37 -40.94 -22.21
CA GLY A 236 -7.48 -40.46 -23.59
C GLY A 236 -8.53 -39.35 -23.73
N GLY A 237 -8.14 -38.23 -24.35
CA GLY A 237 -9.03 -37.09 -24.63
C GLY A 237 -9.28 -36.14 -23.45
N ALA A 238 -8.75 -36.42 -22.26
CA ALA A 238 -8.89 -35.55 -21.10
C ALA A 238 -7.83 -34.44 -21.10
N THR A 239 -8.03 -33.43 -21.96
CA THR A 239 -7.07 -32.34 -22.22
C THR A 239 -7.54 -30.94 -21.80
N SER A 240 -8.56 -30.87 -20.95
CA SER A 240 -9.07 -29.63 -20.36
C SER A 240 -8.53 -29.43 -18.94
N SER A 241 -8.67 -28.22 -18.40
CA SER A 241 -8.31 -27.90 -17.00
C SER A 241 -9.16 -28.63 -15.96
N SER A 242 -10.21 -29.35 -16.37
CA SER A 242 -10.98 -30.26 -15.52
C SER A 242 -11.29 -31.60 -16.20
N TYR A 243 -11.55 -32.61 -15.39
CA TYR A 243 -11.95 -33.95 -15.80
C TYR A 243 -13.07 -34.49 -14.91
N THR A 244 -14.16 -34.96 -15.51
CA THR A 244 -15.27 -35.62 -14.82
C THR A 244 -15.28 -37.11 -15.13
N THR A 245 -15.34 -37.95 -14.10
CA THR A 245 -15.37 -39.41 -14.25
C THR A 245 -16.70 -39.87 -14.85
N PRO A 246 -16.74 -41.04 -15.52
CA PRO A 246 -17.98 -41.80 -15.66
C PRO A 246 -18.59 -42.15 -14.30
N SER A 247 -19.84 -42.61 -14.28
CA SER A 247 -20.50 -43.10 -13.04
C SER A 247 -19.64 -44.16 -12.35
N VAL A 248 -19.32 -43.92 -11.09
CA VAL A 248 -18.34 -44.69 -10.34
C VAL A 248 -18.96 -45.90 -9.66
N ASN A 249 -18.20 -46.98 -9.53
CA ASN A 249 -18.59 -48.18 -8.78
C ASN A 249 -17.60 -48.45 -7.65
N THR A 250 -17.85 -49.49 -6.85
CA THR A 250 -17.01 -49.83 -5.69
C THR A 250 -15.56 -50.13 -6.06
N ASN A 251 -15.26 -50.57 -7.29
CA ASN A 251 -13.89 -50.80 -7.75
C ASN A 251 -13.13 -49.50 -8.10
N ASP A 252 -13.83 -48.37 -8.21
CA ASP A 252 -13.20 -47.07 -8.41
C ASP A 252 -12.71 -46.45 -7.10
N ASN A 253 -13.13 -46.98 -5.95
CA ASN A 253 -12.71 -46.52 -4.62
C ASN A 253 -11.18 -46.60 -4.47
N GLY A 254 -10.57 -45.49 -4.06
CA GLY A 254 -9.13 -45.33 -3.94
C GLY A 254 -8.41 -44.99 -5.25
N SER A 255 -9.10 -44.86 -6.39
CA SER A 255 -8.46 -44.39 -7.63
C SER A 255 -7.90 -42.99 -7.48
N THR A 256 -6.71 -42.74 -8.04
CA THR A 256 -6.06 -41.42 -8.01
C THR A 256 -6.13 -40.71 -9.35
N PHE A 257 -6.33 -39.39 -9.32
CA PHE A 257 -6.43 -38.51 -10.49
C PHE A 257 -5.45 -37.35 -10.38
N ARG A 258 -4.62 -37.13 -11.41
CA ARG A 258 -3.70 -35.97 -11.49
C ARG A 258 -3.61 -35.44 -12.92
N CYS A 259 -3.13 -34.21 -13.09
CA CYS A 259 -2.98 -33.59 -14.40
C CYS A 259 -1.52 -33.18 -14.66
N ILE A 260 -1.04 -33.40 -15.87
CA ILE A 260 0.21 -32.83 -16.39
C ILE A 260 -0.15 -31.58 -17.19
N VAL A 261 0.53 -30.48 -16.93
CA VAL A 261 0.38 -29.20 -17.65
C VAL A 261 1.69 -28.83 -18.32
N SER A 262 1.67 -28.44 -19.59
CA SER A 262 2.87 -28.14 -20.38
C SER A 262 2.71 -26.93 -21.29
N ASN A 263 3.82 -26.23 -21.54
CA ASN A 263 3.96 -25.22 -22.59
C ASN A 263 5.32 -25.38 -23.32
N SER A 264 5.70 -24.40 -24.15
CA SER A 264 6.97 -24.41 -24.90
C SER A 264 8.23 -24.33 -24.04
N ILE A 265 8.12 -23.91 -22.78
CA ILE A 265 9.24 -23.70 -21.85
C ILE A 265 9.40 -24.89 -20.89
N GLY A 266 8.32 -25.54 -20.48
CA GLY A 266 8.41 -26.68 -19.57
C GLY A 266 7.10 -27.40 -19.30
N THR A 267 7.17 -28.35 -18.36
CA THR A 267 6.04 -29.18 -17.93
C THR A 267 6.00 -29.28 -16.42
N VAL A 268 4.80 -29.27 -15.83
CA VAL A 268 4.57 -29.47 -14.40
C VAL A 268 3.46 -30.50 -14.18
N THR A 269 3.55 -31.30 -13.12
CA THR A 269 2.52 -32.31 -12.78
C THR A 269 1.86 -31.93 -11.46
N SER A 270 0.54 -32.01 -11.39
CA SER A 270 -0.21 -31.76 -10.16
C SER A 270 -0.05 -32.88 -9.14
N ASN A 271 -0.37 -32.58 -7.87
CA ASN A 271 -0.66 -33.60 -6.88
C ASN A 271 -1.83 -34.48 -7.33
N SER A 272 -1.93 -35.67 -6.75
CA SER A 272 -3.02 -36.61 -7.03
C SER A 272 -4.20 -36.38 -6.07
N ALA A 273 -5.41 -36.34 -6.62
CA ALA A 273 -6.66 -36.39 -5.88
C ALA A 273 -7.17 -37.82 -5.80
N THR A 274 -7.73 -38.23 -4.66
CA THR A 274 -8.28 -39.58 -4.47
C THR A 274 -9.79 -39.57 -4.62
N LEU A 275 -10.34 -40.59 -5.28
CA LEU A 275 -11.78 -40.84 -5.35
C LEU A 275 -12.19 -41.84 -4.27
N SER A 276 -13.04 -41.41 -3.34
CA SER A 276 -13.67 -42.28 -2.34
C SER A 276 -15.11 -42.59 -2.77
N VAL A 277 -15.48 -43.87 -2.78
CA VAL A 277 -16.82 -44.33 -3.17
C VAL A 277 -17.54 -44.91 -1.96
N SER A 278 -18.56 -44.22 -1.44
CA SER A 278 -19.31 -44.66 -0.27
C SER A 278 -20.52 -45.53 -0.64
N SER A 279 -20.79 -46.55 0.18
CA SER A 279 -22.01 -47.35 0.12
C SER A 279 -22.97 -46.90 1.23
N SER A 280 -24.26 -46.78 0.93
CA SER A 280 -25.24 -46.07 1.77
C SER A 280 -25.74 -46.84 3.01
N SER A 281 -24.92 -47.65 3.67
CA SER A 281 -25.32 -48.36 4.89
C SER A 281 -24.15 -48.85 5.74
N ASP A 282 -23.53 -47.98 6.54
CA ASP A 282 -22.56 -48.42 7.57
C ASP A 282 -23.04 -48.04 8.99
N PRO A 283 -23.20 -48.99 9.93
CA PRO A 283 -23.63 -48.73 11.31
C PRO A 283 -22.54 -48.18 12.26
N GLN A 284 -21.33 -47.89 11.78
CA GLN A 284 -20.21 -47.37 12.57
C GLN A 284 -20.26 -45.84 12.79
N SER A 285 -19.82 -45.38 13.96
CA SER A 285 -19.73 -43.95 14.32
C SER A 285 -18.54 -43.65 15.25
N PRO A 286 -18.01 -42.41 15.26
CA PRO A 286 -16.88 -42.06 16.13
C PRO A 286 -17.18 -42.28 17.62
N PHE A 287 -16.17 -42.65 18.41
CA PHE A 287 -16.32 -42.94 19.85
C PHE A 287 -17.06 -41.83 20.64
N LEU A 288 -16.67 -40.56 20.44
CA LEU A 288 -17.30 -39.39 21.07
C LEU A 288 -18.31 -38.66 20.17
N GLY A 289 -18.73 -39.30 19.06
CA GLY A 289 -19.56 -38.67 18.02
C GLY A 289 -18.80 -37.66 17.13
N THR A 290 -17.53 -37.37 17.45
CA THR A 290 -16.64 -36.53 16.64
C THR A 290 -15.37 -37.30 16.26
N PRO A 291 -14.90 -37.22 15.01
CA PRO A 291 -13.63 -37.82 14.60
C PRO A 291 -12.42 -37.29 15.40
N PHE A 292 -11.41 -38.13 15.63
CA PHE A 292 -10.15 -37.71 16.23
C PHE A 292 -9.32 -36.86 15.27
N SER A 293 -8.84 -35.70 15.72
CA SER A 293 -7.97 -34.85 14.91
C SER A 293 -6.58 -35.45 14.72
N ILE A 294 -6.07 -35.40 13.50
CA ILE A 294 -4.68 -35.71 13.14
C ILE A 294 -4.05 -34.44 12.55
N PRO A 295 -2.90 -33.94 13.09
CA PRO A 295 -2.08 -34.50 14.17
C PRO A 295 -2.77 -34.60 15.53
N GLY A 296 -2.51 -35.68 16.28
CA GLY A 296 -3.10 -35.91 17.61
C GLY A 296 -2.73 -37.25 18.23
N THR A 297 -3.15 -37.43 19.49
CA THR A 297 -2.99 -38.67 20.26
C THR A 297 -4.36 -39.24 20.60
N MET A 298 -4.52 -40.55 20.45
CA MET A 298 -5.76 -41.32 20.66
C MET A 298 -5.46 -42.46 21.61
N GLN A 299 -6.33 -42.66 22.62
CA GLN A 299 -6.21 -43.83 23.52
C GLN A 299 -6.65 -45.08 22.77
N ALA A 300 -6.00 -46.22 23.01
CA ALA A 300 -6.32 -47.45 22.29
C ALA A 300 -7.73 -47.97 22.63
N GLU A 301 -8.18 -47.76 23.86
CA GLU A 301 -9.52 -48.13 24.33
C GLU A 301 -10.68 -47.30 23.72
N ASP A 302 -10.38 -46.18 23.06
CA ASP A 302 -11.36 -45.23 22.50
C ASP A 302 -11.65 -45.49 21.00
N PHE A 303 -11.71 -46.76 20.60
CA PHE A 303 -12.12 -47.17 19.24
C PHE A 303 -13.59 -46.82 18.94
N ASP A 304 -14.00 -46.86 17.68
CA ASP A 304 -15.34 -46.44 17.24
C ASP A 304 -16.50 -47.20 17.92
N ASN A 305 -17.71 -46.65 17.77
CA ASN A 305 -18.96 -47.31 18.13
C ASN A 305 -19.51 -48.04 16.90
N GLY A 306 -19.77 -49.35 16.98
CA GLY A 306 -20.26 -50.13 15.83
C GLY A 306 -20.46 -51.62 16.07
N GLY A 307 -19.94 -52.16 17.17
CA GLY A 307 -20.03 -53.59 17.47
C GLY A 307 -19.05 -54.45 16.66
N GLU A 308 -19.06 -55.74 16.94
CA GLU A 308 -18.20 -56.76 16.31
C GLU A 308 -18.37 -56.79 14.78
N GLY A 309 -17.27 -56.72 14.05
CA GLY A 309 -17.23 -56.70 12.58
C GLY A 309 -17.42 -55.32 11.95
N PHE A 310 -17.66 -54.27 12.75
CA PHE A 310 -17.76 -52.88 12.29
C PHE A 310 -16.70 -52.00 12.95
N ALA A 311 -16.71 -51.87 14.28
CA ALA A 311 -15.75 -51.01 14.99
C ALA A 311 -14.53 -51.75 15.55
N TYR A 312 -14.65 -53.07 15.74
CA TYR A 312 -13.59 -53.96 16.19
C TYR A 312 -13.86 -55.38 15.72
N HIS A 313 -12.84 -56.23 15.75
CA HIS A 313 -12.97 -57.69 15.67
C HIS A 313 -12.19 -58.33 16.80
N ASP A 314 -12.90 -59.12 17.59
CA ASP A 314 -12.36 -59.90 18.69
C ASP A 314 -12.49 -61.40 18.40
N VAL A 315 -11.39 -62.15 18.53
CA VAL A 315 -11.35 -63.58 18.20
C VAL A 315 -11.89 -64.43 19.34
N ASP A 316 -11.86 -63.92 20.57
CA ASP A 316 -12.46 -64.52 21.75
C ASP A 316 -13.50 -63.59 22.38
N ALA A 317 -14.78 -63.98 22.28
CA ALA A 317 -15.94 -63.18 22.72
C ALA A 317 -16.03 -62.88 24.25
N SER A 318 -14.96 -63.10 25.02
CA SER A 318 -14.88 -62.87 26.46
C SER A 318 -14.00 -61.67 26.78
N ASN A 319 -14.59 -60.58 27.28
CA ASN A 319 -13.86 -59.42 27.79
C ASN A 319 -13.08 -59.75 29.09
N ASN A 320 -11.83 -60.18 28.94
CA ASN A 320 -10.87 -60.40 30.01
C ASN A 320 -10.45 -59.05 30.60
N GLY A 321 -10.89 -58.81 31.84
CA GLY A 321 -10.65 -57.55 32.57
C GLY A 321 -11.96 -56.80 32.87
N GLY A 322 -12.91 -56.78 31.94
CA GLY A 322 -14.29 -56.33 32.14
C GLY A 322 -14.47 -54.86 32.50
N GLN A 323 -13.54 -53.99 32.10
CA GLN A 323 -13.49 -52.59 32.54
C GLN A 323 -13.62 -51.60 31.37
N TYR A 324 -14.06 -50.37 31.66
CA TYR A 324 -14.29 -49.25 30.73
C TYR A 324 -15.40 -49.42 29.69
N ARG A 325 -15.38 -50.44 28.84
CA ARG A 325 -16.40 -50.70 27.80
C ARG A 325 -16.96 -52.11 27.88
N GLN A 326 -18.28 -52.24 27.72
CA GLN A 326 -18.98 -53.53 27.64
C GLN A 326 -18.98 -54.08 26.20
N THR A 327 -17.79 -54.25 25.63
CA THR A 327 -17.53 -54.79 24.29
C THR A 327 -16.80 -56.13 24.38
N GLY A 328 -16.58 -56.81 23.25
CA GLY A 328 -15.70 -57.98 23.17
C GLY A 328 -14.27 -57.67 23.61
N VAL A 329 -13.74 -56.53 23.15
CA VAL A 329 -12.35 -56.07 23.38
C VAL A 329 -11.89 -56.16 24.84
N ASP A 330 -10.75 -56.82 25.03
CA ASP A 330 -10.06 -57.04 26.30
C ASP A 330 -9.30 -55.79 26.81
N LEU A 331 -9.71 -55.27 27.97
CA LEU A 331 -9.19 -54.01 28.54
C LEU A 331 -8.65 -54.18 29.96
N ARG A 332 -7.46 -53.62 30.24
CA ARG A 332 -6.81 -53.61 31.57
C ARG A 332 -6.37 -52.21 31.98
N VAL A 333 -6.38 -51.93 33.28
CA VAL A 333 -5.80 -50.70 33.84
C VAL A 333 -4.29 -50.63 33.52
N VAL A 334 -3.84 -49.47 33.02
CA VAL A 334 -2.44 -49.23 32.63
C VAL A 334 -1.60 -48.69 33.78
N SER A 335 -0.32 -49.07 33.84
CA SER A 335 0.66 -48.55 34.82
C SER A 335 1.65 -47.52 34.22
N ASP A 336 1.43 -47.08 32.98
CA ASP A 336 2.29 -46.16 32.23
C ASP A 336 1.90 -44.68 32.49
N VAL A 337 2.71 -43.75 31.98
CA VAL A 337 2.39 -42.32 31.99
C VAL A 337 1.04 -42.07 31.30
N GLY A 338 0.14 -41.33 31.99
CA GLY A 338 -1.18 -40.96 31.46
C GLY A 338 -2.39 -41.61 32.12
N SER A 339 -2.22 -42.55 33.07
CA SER A 339 -3.27 -43.22 33.88
C SER A 339 -4.64 -43.41 33.20
N GLY A 340 -4.91 -44.61 32.69
CA GLY A 340 -6.15 -44.99 32.00
C GLY A 340 -6.28 -46.51 31.83
N TYR A 341 -6.79 -46.95 30.68
CA TYR A 341 -6.84 -48.36 30.28
C TYR A 341 -5.85 -48.59 29.13
N HIS A 342 -5.68 -49.84 28.72
CA HIS A 342 -5.00 -50.22 27.49
C HIS A 342 -5.66 -51.50 26.97
N VAL A 343 -5.43 -51.80 25.69
CA VAL A 343 -5.88 -53.03 25.07
C VAL A 343 -4.82 -54.10 25.31
N GLY A 344 -5.22 -55.20 25.94
CA GLY A 344 -4.33 -56.31 26.30
C GLY A 344 -4.97 -57.65 25.98
N TRP A 345 -4.27 -58.75 26.27
CA TRP A 345 -4.70 -60.13 25.93
C TRP A 345 -4.97 -60.42 24.44
N ILE A 346 -4.61 -59.46 23.58
CA ILE A 346 -4.77 -59.46 22.13
C ILE A 346 -4.33 -60.77 21.48
N LYS A 347 -5.07 -61.23 20.47
CA LYS A 347 -4.70 -62.37 19.59
C LYS A 347 -4.46 -61.95 18.15
N ALA A 348 -3.62 -62.72 17.48
CA ALA A 348 -3.47 -62.63 16.03
C ALA A 348 -4.82 -62.79 15.32
N GLY A 349 -5.14 -61.84 14.46
CA GLY A 349 -6.41 -61.74 13.75
C GLY A 349 -7.31 -60.59 14.22
N GLU A 350 -7.09 -60.07 15.43
CA GLU A 350 -7.90 -58.98 15.98
C GLU A 350 -7.61 -57.61 15.34
N TRP A 351 -8.58 -56.70 15.41
CA TRP A 351 -8.39 -55.32 14.96
C TRP A 351 -9.33 -54.32 15.64
N LEU A 352 -8.92 -53.05 15.62
CA LEU A 352 -9.66 -51.89 16.15
C LEU A 352 -9.75 -50.78 15.11
N GLU A 353 -10.88 -50.11 14.99
CA GLU A 353 -11.07 -48.97 14.09
C GLU A 353 -11.37 -47.65 14.80
N TYR A 354 -10.92 -46.56 14.19
CA TYR A 354 -11.06 -45.19 14.68
C TYR A 354 -11.45 -44.27 13.52
N THR A 355 -12.48 -43.47 13.71
CA THR A 355 -12.80 -42.39 12.79
C THR A 355 -11.92 -41.19 13.10
N VAL A 356 -11.10 -40.77 12.13
CA VAL A 356 -10.10 -39.70 12.28
C VAL A 356 -10.31 -38.60 11.24
N ASN A 357 -9.89 -37.38 11.52
CA ASN A 357 -9.87 -36.27 10.57
C ASN A 357 -8.44 -35.74 10.42
N VAL A 358 -7.86 -35.95 9.25
CA VAL A 358 -6.49 -35.51 8.92
C VAL A 358 -6.55 -34.06 8.43
N GLY A 359 -5.97 -33.14 9.19
CA GLY A 359 -6.07 -31.70 8.92
C GLY A 359 -5.50 -31.28 7.56
N ALA A 360 -4.41 -31.90 7.10
CA ALA A 360 -3.82 -31.65 5.79
C ALA A 360 -3.21 -32.93 5.20
N ALA A 361 -3.26 -33.09 3.87
CA ALA A 361 -2.50 -34.16 3.21
C ALA A 361 -1.00 -33.93 3.44
N GLY A 362 -0.25 -34.98 3.71
CA GLY A 362 1.17 -34.85 4.04
C GLY A 362 1.81 -36.14 4.50
N THR A 363 3.07 -36.03 4.93
CA THR A 363 3.82 -37.13 5.53
C THR A 363 3.71 -37.07 7.05
N TYR A 364 3.48 -38.21 7.68
CA TYR A 364 3.21 -38.34 9.10
C TYR A 364 4.09 -39.43 9.72
N THR A 365 4.37 -39.26 11.01
CA THR A 365 4.93 -40.28 11.87
C THR A 365 3.80 -40.90 12.70
N ILE A 366 3.64 -42.22 12.65
CA ILE A 366 2.74 -43.00 13.50
C ILE A 366 3.57 -43.63 14.62
N ALA A 367 3.18 -43.37 15.87
CA ALA A 367 3.83 -43.89 17.07
C ALA A 367 2.81 -44.65 17.93
N LEU A 368 3.14 -45.91 18.27
CA LEU A 368 2.31 -46.82 19.04
C LEU A 368 3.01 -47.13 20.36
N ARG A 369 2.34 -46.87 21.49
CA ARG A 369 2.88 -47.14 22.82
C ARG A 369 2.54 -48.58 23.23
N VAL A 370 3.52 -49.47 23.17
CA VAL A 370 3.33 -50.93 23.27
C VAL A 370 4.12 -51.56 24.42
N ALA A 371 3.66 -52.71 24.92
CA ALA A 371 4.36 -53.53 25.91
C ALA A 371 4.34 -55.03 25.56
N SER A 372 5.43 -55.73 25.85
CA SER A 372 5.53 -57.19 25.72
C SER A 372 6.65 -57.77 26.60
N ALA A 373 6.36 -58.84 27.34
CA ALA A 373 7.36 -59.48 28.22
C ALA A 373 8.52 -60.15 27.45
N THR A 374 8.26 -60.63 26.23
CA THR A 374 9.26 -61.15 25.28
C THR A 374 9.13 -60.42 23.95
N THR A 375 9.90 -60.76 22.91
CA THR A 375 9.61 -60.24 21.57
C THR A 375 8.17 -60.60 21.20
N GLY A 376 7.38 -59.57 20.92
CA GLY A 376 5.97 -59.69 20.60
C GLY A 376 5.75 -60.16 19.16
N GLY A 377 4.51 -60.10 18.73
CA GLY A 377 4.10 -60.39 17.38
C GLY A 377 4.22 -59.20 16.44
N THR A 378 3.43 -59.21 15.36
CA THR A 378 3.39 -58.10 14.38
C THR A 378 2.01 -57.47 14.32
N LEU A 379 1.97 -56.19 14.00
CA LEU A 379 0.74 -55.45 13.68
C LEU A 379 0.98 -54.52 12.49
N HIS A 380 -0.07 -54.00 11.89
CA HIS A 380 0.01 -52.88 10.95
C HIS A 380 -1.13 -51.88 11.14
N VAL A 381 -1.00 -50.72 10.50
CA VAL A 381 -2.02 -49.67 10.50
C VAL A 381 -2.53 -49.47 9.09
N GLU A 382 -3.85 -49.39 8.96
CA GLU A 382 -4.56 -49.09 7.72
C GLU A 382 -5.25 -47.73 7.81
N PHE A 383 -5.35 -47.01 6.68
CA PHE A 383 -6.24 -45.86 6.51
C PHE A 383 -7.18 -46.14 5.34
N ASN A 384 -8.49 -46.09 5.58
CA ASN A 384 -9.54 -46.46 4.63
C ASN A 384 -9.29 -47.86 4.00
N GLY A 385 -8.83 -48.81 4.81
CA GLY A 385 -8.51 -50.18 4.39
C GLY A 385 -7.20 -50.35 3.61
N ALA A 386 -6.42 -49.29 3.39
CA ALA A 386 -5.09 -49.39 2.81
C ALA A 386 -4.02 -49.50 3.90
N ASN A 387 -3.25 -50.59 3.91
CA ASN A 387 -2.12 -50.77 4.82
C ASN A 387 -1.00 -49.75 4.54
N VAL A 388 -0.75 -48.83 5.48
CA VAL A 388 0.19 -47.70 5.31
C VAL A 388 1.53 -47.89 6.04
N THR A 389 1.64 -48.87 6.95
CA THR A 389 2.88 -49.09 7.72
C THR A 389 3.67 -50.29 7.25
N GLY A 390 3.02 -51.26 6.61
CA GLY A 390 3.49 -52.65 6.54
C GLY A 390 3.52 -53.30 7.93
N ALA A 391 3.94 -54.56 7.99
CA ALA A 391 4.06 -55.29 9.26
C ALA A 391 5.14 -54.65 10.16
N MET A 392 4.78 -54.36 11.40
CA MET A 392 5.63 -53.78 12.44
C MET A 392 5.74 -54.76 13.61
N THR A 393 6.96 -55.16 13.95
CA THR A 393 7.22 -56.08 15.07
C THR A 393 7.19 -55.35 16.39
N ILE A 394 6.40 -55.85 17.36
CA ILE A 394 6.36 -55.33 18.71
C ILE A 394 7.65 -55.77 19.45
N PRO A 395 8.48 -54.82 19.93
CA PRO A 395 9.74 -55.16 20.58
C PRO A 395 9.52 -55.78 21.97
N SER A 396 10.51 -56.54 22.45
CA SER A 396 10.55 -56.99 23.85
C SER A 396 10.77 -55.81 24.78
N THR A 397 9.79 -55.48 25.61
CA THR A 397 9.92 -54.43 26.65
C THR A 397 10.34 -55.00 28.00
N GLY A 398 10.38 -56.34 28.14
CA GLY A 398 10.88 -57.05 29.31
C GLY A 398 9.85 -57.27 30.42
N SER A 399 8.68 -56.63 30.33
CA SER A 399 7.56 -56.80 31.26
C SER A 399 6.27 -56.22 30.65
N TRP A 400 5.11 -56.79 31.00
CA TRP A 400 3.78 -56.28 30.64
C TRP A 400 3.44 -54.92 31.27
N ASN A 401 4.28 -54.44 32.19
CA ASN A 401 4.15 -53.13 32.83
C ASN A 401 5.27 -52.15 32.42
N THR A 402 6.03 -52.48 31.38
CA THR A 402 7.09 -51.63 30.83
C THR A 402 6.78 -51.36 29.37
N TYR A 403 6.71 -50.09 28.99
CA TYR A 403 6.22 -49.67 27.68
C TYR A 403 7.34 -49.01 26.88
N GLN A 404 7.33 -49.23 25.56
CA GLN A 404 8.19 -48.58 24.60
C GLN A 404 7.35 -48.05 23.44
N THR A 405 7.89 -47.07 22.72
CA THR A 405 7.20 -46.49 21.56
C THR A 405 7.74 -47.14 20.28
N LEU A 406 6.85 -47.81 19.56
CA LEU A 406 7.08 -48.35 18.23
C LEU A 406 6.69 -47.31 17.19
N THR A 407 7.63 -46.88 16.35
CA THR A 407 7.45 -45.74 15.45
C THR A 407 7.61 -46.12 13.98
N LYS A 408 6.72 -45.61 13.13
CA LYS A 408 6.83 -45.61 11.68
C LYS A 408 6.81 -44.17 11.17
N THR A 409 7.89 -43.75 10.53
CA THR A 409 7.99 -42.46 9.83
C THR A 409 7.68 -42.62 8.34
N GLY A 410 7.50 -41.49 7.64
CA GLY A 410 7.31 -41.47 6.20
C GLY A 410 5.92 -41.92 5.75
N VAL A 411 4.92 -41.92 6.64
CA VAL A 411 3.56 -42.40 6.33
C VAL A 411 2.79 -41.32 5.59
N SER A 412 2.50 -41.52 4.31
CA SER A 412 1.74 -40.55 3.52
C SER A 412 0.24 -40.71 3.80
N LEU A 413 -0.38 -39.64 4.31
CA LEU A 413 -1.82 -39.59 4.59
C LEU A 413 -2.48 -38.49 3.74
N ASN A 414 -3.69 -38.79 3.25
CA ASN A 414 -4.53 -37.80 2.60
C ASN A 414 -5.21 -36.89 3.64
N GLY A 415 -5.62 -35.68 3.26
CA GLY A 415 -6.42 -34.80 4.12
C GLY A 415 -7.90 -35.22 4.16
N GLY A 416 -8.59 -34.87 5.23
CA GLY A 416 -10.02 -35.13 5.45
C GLY A 416 -10.29 -36.32 6.38
N GLN A 417 -11.58 -36.64 6.54
CA GLN A 417 -12.06 -37.72 7.39
C GLN A 417 -11.73 -39.10 6.80
N GLN A 418 -11.22 -40.01 7.63
CA GLN A 418 -10.78 -41.36 7.27
C GLN A 418 -11.09 -42.34 8.40
N VAL A 419 -11.12 -43.62 8.08
CA VAL A 419 -11.17 -44.71 9.06
C VAL A 419 -9.76 -45.28 9.21
N MET A 420 -9.18 -45.17 10.41
CA MET A 420 -7.90 -45.77 10.75
C MET A 420 -8.13 -47.12 11.42
N ARG A 421 -7.50 -48.19 10.93
CA ARG A 421 -7.53 -49.52 11.55
C ARG A 421 -6.17 -49.88 12.12
N ILE A 422 -6.14 -50.44 13.32
CA ILE A 422 -4.97 -51.15 13.86
C ILE A 422 -5.27 -52.64 13.79
N ALA A 423 -4.49 -53.39 13.01
CA ALA A 423 -4.68 -54.82 12.80
C ALA A 423 -3.51 -55.62 13.36
N PHE A 424 -3.80 -56.62 14.18
CA PHE A 424 -2.82 -57.47 14.85
C PHE A 424 -2.61 -58.77 14.06
N ASP A 425 -1.44 -58.91 13.44
CA ASP A 425 -1.20 -59.89 12.37
C ASP A 425 -0.73 -61.26 12.87
N THR A 426 0.19 -61.29 13.84
CA THR A 426 0.82 -62.52 14.33
C THR A 426 1.03 -62.49 15.83
N ASP A 427 1.04 -63.65 16.47
CA ASP A 427 1.39 -63.80 17.88
C ASP A 427 2.92 -63.86 18.06
N GLY A 428 3.40 -63.24 19.14
CA GLY A 428 4.78 -63.38 19.59
C GLY A 428 5.05 -64.70 20.32
N SER A 429 6.27 -64.84 20.85
CA SER A 429 6.67 -66.06 21.58
C SER A 429 5.87 -66.29 22.88
N SER A 430 5.18 -65.27 23.37
CA SER A 430 4.27 -65.32 24.52
C SER A 430 2.83 -65.74 24.16
N GLY A 431 2.52 -66.02 22.89
CA GLY A 431 1.18 -66.41 22.44
C GLY A 431 0.18 -65.25 22.36
N THR A 432 0.68 -64.03 22.14
CA THR A 432 -0.06 -62.78 21.94
C THR A 432 0.83 -61.78 21.18
N PRO A 433 0.28 -60.84 20.39
CA PRO A 433 1.05 -59.81 19.72
C PRO A 433 1.74 -58.86 20.72
N GLY A 434 1.03 -58.41 21.75
CA GLY A 434 1.49 -57.44 22.77
C GLY A 434 0.33 -56.57 23.29
N ASP A 435 0.59 -55.73 24.29
CA ASP A 435 -0.37 -54.76 24.82
C ASP A 435 -0.21 -53.40 24.10
N LEU A 436 -1.31 -52.67 23.81
CA LEU A 436 -1.33 -51.35 23.17
C LEU A 436 -2.02 -50.30 24.05
N ASN A 437 -1.30 -49.24 24.42
CA ASN A 437 -1.77 -48.16 25.28
C ASN A 437 -2.40 -47.01 24.49
N TYR A 438 -1.62 -46.32 23.64
CA TYR A 438 -2.13 -45.20 22.83
C TYR A 438 -1.43 -45.12 21.48
N ILE A 439 -2.09 -44.43 20.55
CA ILE A 439 -1.62 -44.11 19.20
C ILE A 439 -1.40 -42.60 19.09
N SER A 440 -0.24 -42.18 18.59
CA SER A 440 0.07 -40.78 18.29
C SER A 440 0.42 -40.65 16.82
N VAL A 441 -0.24 -39.74 16.12
CA VAL A 441 0.03 -39.43 14.70
C VAL A 441 0.46 -37.97 14.60
N THR A 442 1.70 -37.72 14.17
CA THR A 442 2.28 -36.37 14.07
C THR A 442 2.68 -36.03 12.66
N ALA A 443 2.37 -34.83 12.18
CA ALA A 443 2.80 -34.36 10.87
C ALA A 443 4.33 -34.16 10.85
N GLU A 444 4.99 -34.72 9.85
CA GLU A 444 6.43 -34.53 9.63
C GLU A 444 6.64 -33.12 9.05
N GLY A 445 7.42 -32.29 9.77
CA GLY A 445 7.71 -30.91 9.36
C GLY A 445 6.82 -29.83 9.99
N SER A 446 5.94 -30.16 10.96
CA SER A 446 5.26 -29.15 11.78
C SER A 446 6.22 -28.51 12.80
N PRO A 447 6.04 -27.22 13.14
CA PRO A 447 6.93 -26.54 14.07
C PRO A 447 6.86 -27.21 15.44
N SER A 448 8.01 -27.68 15.93
CA SER A 448 8.14 -28.24 17.28
C SER A 448 8.33 -27.11 18.29
N ALA A 449 7.52 -27.10 19.35
CA ALA A 449 7.68 -26.17 20.47
C ALA A 449 9.11 -26.23 21.04
N PRO A 450 9.64 -25.12 21.58
CA PRO A 450 10.98 -25.11 22.12
C PRO A 450 11.08 -26.04 23.33
N THR A 451 12.21 -26.73 23.43
CA THR A 451 12.60 -27.58 24.55
C THR A 451 13.97 -27.15 25.03
N ILE A 452 14.15 -26.99 26.35
CA ILE A 452 15.47 -26.63 26.90
C ILE A 452 16.36 -27.87 26.86
N THR A 453 17.46 -27.79 26.13
CA THR A 453 18.47 -28.85 26.03
C THR A 453 19.63 -28.65 27.00
N SER A 454 19.86 -27.41 27.47
CA SER A 454 20.78 -27.09 28.55
C SER A 454 20.27 -25.91 29.37
N HIS A 455 20.10 -26.11 30.68
CA HIS A 455 19.72 -25.05 31.62
C HIS A 455 20.93 -24.19 32.03
N PRO A 456 20.72 -22.94 32.46
CA PRO A 456 21.79 -22.14 33.05
C PRO A 456 22.30 -22.75 34.36
N SER A 457 23.62 -22.62 34.59
CA SER A 457 24.30 -23.07 35.81
C SER A 457 24.58 -21.90 36.75
N ASN A 458 24.64 -22.17 38.06
CA ASN A 458 25.04 -21.19 39.07
C ASN A 458 26.42 -20.59 38.74
N GLN A 459 26.58 -19.29 38.99
CA GLN A 459 27.82 -18.55 38.72
C GLN A 459 28.33 -17.89 40.00
N SER A 460 29.66 -17.77 40.10
CA SER A 460 30.32 -17.00 41.16
C SER A 460 31.15 -15.89 40.52
N ALA A 461 31.05 -14.66 41.04
CA ALA A 461 31.85 -13.53 40.58
C ALA A 461 32.30 -12.67 41.77
N SER A 462 33.46 -12.05 41.70
CA SER A 462 33.85 -11.08 42.74
C SER A 462 33.08 -9.77 42.56
N ALA A 463 32.87 -9.01 43.64
CA ALA A 463 32.26 -7.68 43.55
C ALA A 463 33.07 -6.80 42.56
N GLY A 464 32.38 -6.23 41.57
CA GLY A 464 33.00 -5.49 40.45
C GLY A 464 33.26 -6.32 39.18
N GLN A 465 33.03 -7.64 39.20
CA GLN A 465 33.16 -8.51 38.02
C GLN A 465 31.79 -8.90 37.45
N ALA A 466 31.70 -9.20 36.16
CA ALA A 466 30.48 -9.69 35.54
C ALA A 466 30.35 -11.23 35.68
N ALA A 467 29.13 -11.75 35.67
CA ALA A 467 28.83 -13.18 35.61
C ALA A 467 28.06 -13.51 34.32
N THR A 468 28.37 -14.62 33.65
CA THR A 468 27.69 -15.02 32.40
C THR A 468 26.87 -16.29 32.58
N PHE A 469 25.59 -16.24 32.19
CA PHE A 469 24.66 -17.36 32.17
C PHE A 469 24.36 -17.75 30.72
N THR A 470 24.23 -19.04 30.44
CA THR A 470 23.95 -19.58 29.09
C THR A 470 22.77 -20.54 29.12
N VAL A 471 22.01 -20.59 28.04
CA VAL A 471 20.91 -21.54 27.84
C VAL A 471 21.02 -22.13 26.43
N SER A 472 20.67 -23.40 26.27
CA SER A 472 20.51 -24.03 24.96
C SER A 472 19.11 -24.60 24.85
N ALA A 473 18.50 -24.43 23.68
CA ALA A 473 17.16 -24.92 23.38
C ALA A 473 17.11 -25.49 21.98
N ALA A 474 16.30 -26.53 21.79
CA ALA A 474 15.98 -27.10 20.49
C ALA A 474 14.50 -26.86 20.20
N GLY A 475 14.17 -26.63 18.95
CA GLY A 475 12.81 -26.34 18.51
C GLY A 475 12.85 -25.79 17.09
N THR A 476 11.69 -25.62 16.47
CA THR A 476 11.65 -25.02 15.14
C THR A 476 12.05 -23.55 15.20
N THR A 477 12.98 -23.16 14.34
CA THR A 477 13.49 -21.78 14.27
C THR A 477 12.48 -20.85 13.60
N PRO A 478 12.50 -19.54 13.92
CA PRO A 478 13.37 -18.86 14.89
C PRO A 478 12.98 -19.15 16.34
N LEU A 479 13.99 -19.32 17.21
CA LEU A 479 13.82 -19.36 18.66
C LEU A 479 14.09 -17.96 19.22
N PHE A 480 13.19 -17.46 20.06
CA PHE A 480 13.33 -16.19 20.76
C PHE A 480 13.67 -16.44 22.23
N TYR A 481 14.55 -15.62 22.81
CA TYR A 481 15.00 -15.76 24.20
C TYR A 481 14.62 -14.50 24.98
N GLN A 482 14.29 -14.66 26.26
CA GLN A 482 14.11 -13.56 27.21
C GLN A 482 14.66 -13.97 28.57
N TRP A 483 15.73 -13.32 29.02
CA TRP A 483 16.30 -13.56 30.35
C TRP A 483 15.51 -12.84 31.44
N GLN A 484 15.40 -13.47 32.60
CA GLN A 484 14.75 -12.95 33.80
C GLN A 484 15.72 -12.94 34.98
N LYS A 485 15.78 -11.83 35.72
CA LYS A 485 16.42 -11.71 37.04
C LYS A 485 15.34 -11.71 38.11
N ASN A 486 15.37 -12.66 39.05
CA ASN A 486 14.36 -12.79 40.11
C ASN A 486 12.91 -12.82 39.56
N ASN A 487 12.71 -13.54 38.45
CA ASN A 487 11.45 -13.67 37.70
C ASN A 487 10.94 -12.38 37.00
N LEU A 488 11.75 -11.32 36.93
CA LEU A 488 11.45 -10.10 36.18
C LEU A 488 12.29 -10.04 34.91
N ASP A 489 11.69 -9.66 33.78
CA ASP A 489 12.37 -9.56 32.50
C ASP A 489 13.51 -8.54 32.55
N VAL A 490 14.67 -8.96 32.04
CA VAL A 490 15.83 -8.08 31.84
C VAL A 490 15.72 -7.51 30.42
N GLY A 491 15.47 -6.20 30.32
CA GLY A 491 15.28 -5.54 29.03
C GLY A 491 16.47 -5.75 28.09
N GLY A 492 16.18 -6.15 26.84
CA GLY A 492 17.18 -6.38 25.79
C GLY A 492 17.96 -7.69 25.88
N ALA A 493 17.83 -8.46 26.96
CA ALA A 493 18.54 -9.73 27.14
C ALA A 493 17.86 -10.87 26.36
N THR A 494 18.08 -10.90 25.03
CA THR A 494 17.38 -11.78 24.08
C THR A 494 18.26 -12.80 23.35
N ASN A 495 19.51 -12.94 23.80
CA ASN A 495 20.47 -13.91 23.26
C ASN A 495 20.46 -15.23 24.05
N THR A 496 21.11 -16.25 23.50
CA THR A 496 21.34 -17.56 24.15
C THR A 496 22.23 -17.47 25.40
N SER A 497 22.86 -16.32 25.64
CA SER A 497 23.61 -16.00 26.84
C SER A 497 23.23 -14.63 27.40
N TYR A 498 23.40 -14.45 28.70
CA TYR A 498 23.26 -13.17 29.39
C TYR A 498 24.43 -12.95 30.34
N THR A 499 25.14 -11.85 30.15
CA THR A 499 26.22 -11.40 31.02
C THR A 499 25.70 -10.25 31.88
N THR A 500 25.81 -10.38 33.20
CA THR A 500 25.41 -9.32 34.14
C THR A 500 26.32 -8.10 33.96
N PRO A 501 25.84 -6.89 34.31
CA PRO A 501 26.75 -5.82 34.71
C PRO A 501 27.68 -6.26 35.84
N PRO A 502 28.78 -5.53 36.13
CA PRO A 502 29.60 -5.72 37.31
C PRO A 502 28.73 -5.92 38.57
N VAL A 503 28.89 -7.06 39.21
CA VAL A 503 28.00 -7.47 40.31
C VAL A 503 28.46 -6.84 41.61
N SER A 504 27.52 -6.47 42.47
CA SER A 504 27.80 -5.99 43.82
C SER A 504 27.52 -7.09 44.85
N THR A 505 27.99 -6.91 46.08
CA THR A 505 27.60 -7.82 47.18
C THR A 505 26.08 -7.86 47.41
N SER A 506 25.32 -6.84 46.96
CA SER A 506 23.86 -6.83 47.01
C SER A 506 23.18 -7.74 45.97
N ASP A 507 23.90 -8.14 44.92
CA ASP A 507 23.41 -9.08 43.91
C ASP A 507 23.55 -10.54 44.34
N ASN A 508 24.26 -10.81 45.45
CA ASN A 508 24.47 -12.14 45.99
C ASN A 508 23.13 -12.83 46.30
N GLY A 509 22.91 -13.99 45.71
CA GLY A 509 21.67 -14.75 45.80
C GLY A 509 20.64 -14.44 44.72
N SER A 510 20.90 -13.51 43.80
CA SER A 510 20.02 -13.27 42.64
C SER A 510 19.88 -14.53 41.78
N THR A 511 18.68 -14.74 41.24
CA THR A 511 18.38 -15.88 40.37
C THR A 511 18.17 -15.46 38.92
N PHE A 512 18.66 -16.26 37.97
CA PHE A 512 18.60 -16.04 36.54
C PHE A 512 18.01 -17.24 35.81
N ARG A 513 16.98 -17.02 34.98
CA ARG A 513 16.38 -18.04 34.10
C ARG A 513 16.05 -17.42 32.74
N CYS A 514 15.76 -18.25 31.74
CA CYS A 514 15.44 -17.80 30.39
C CYS A 514 14.13 -18.43 29.91
N ILE A 515 13.27 -17.63 29.30
CA ILE A 515 12.09 -18.07 28.56
C ILE A 515 12.48 -18.18 27.09
N VAL A 516 12.22 -19.33 26.48
CA VAL A 516 12.44 -19.57 25.04
C VAL A 516 11.10 -19.79 24.36
N SER A 517 10.84 -19.12 23.24
CA SER A 517 9.60 -19.21 22.48
C SER A 517 9.82 -19.42 20.99
N ASN A 518 8.83 -20.03 20.32
CA ASN A 518 8.65 -20.01 18.88
C ASN A 518 7.15 -20.03 18.54
N SER A 519 6.80 -20.19 17.26
CA SER A 519 5.41 -20.25 16.79
C SER A 519 4.59 -21.42 17.35
N ALA A 520 5.23 -22.46 17.86
CA ALA A 520 4.58 -23.66 18.39
C ALA A 520 4.47 -23.68 19.93
N GLY A 521 5.09 -22.75 20.65
CA GLY A 521 4.94 -22.64 22.10
C GLY A 521 6.09 -21.94 22.82
N THR A 522 6.06 -22.02 24.15
CA THR A 522 7.07 -21.44 25.03
C THR A 522 7.55 -22.45 26.07
N VAL A 523 8.81 -22.34 26.49
CA VAL A 523 9.41 -23.14 27.57
C VAL A 523 10.28 -22.25 28.44
N THR A 524 10.27 -22.49 29.75
CA THR A 524 11.07 -21.74 30.72
C THR A 524 12.16 -22.63 31.30
N SER A 525 13.40 -22.15 31.36
CA SER A 525 14.51 -22.87 31.97
C SER A 525 14.46 -22.84 33.51
N ASN A 526 15.18 -23.78 34.15
CA ASN A 526 15.46 -23.71 35.59
C ASN A 526 16.27 -22.46 35.92
N SER A 527 16.16 -21.98 37.16
CA SER A 527 16.92 -20.83 37.65
C SER A 527 18.34 -21.21 38.09
N ALA A 528 19.31 -20.37 37.74
CA ALA A 528 20.68 -20.36 38.24
C ALA A 528 20.88 -19.24 39.27
N THR A 529 21.66 -19.48 40.32
CA THR A 529 21.98 -18.50 41.38
C THR A 529 23.34 -17.85 41.15
N LEU A 530 23.43 -16.54 41.43
CA LEU A 530 24.67 -15.77 41.46
C LEU A 530 25.24 -15.69 42.89
N ASN A 531 26.50 -16.08 43.08
CA ASN A 531 27.26 -15.89 44.32
C ASN A 531 28.31 -14.79 44.16
N VAL A 532 28.37 -13.82 45.08
CA VAL A 532 29.30 -12.69 45.01
C VAL A 532 30.30 -12.67 46.17
N THR A 533 31.60 -12.60 45.87
CA THR A 533 32.71 -12.55 46.86
C THR A 533 33.46 -11.21 46.85
N SER A 534 33.90 -10.67 47.98
CA SER A 534 34.64 -9.39 48.05
C SER A 534 36.10 -9.53 47.59
N SER A 535 36.62 -8.64 46.72
CA SER A 535 38.05 -8.53 46.35
C SER A 535 38.69 -7.22 46.84
N SER A 536 40.03 -7.16 46.93
CA SER A 536 40.80 -5.95 47.29
C SER A 536 40.61 -4.85 46.25
N GLU A 537 40.01 -3.71 46.63
CA GLU A 537 39.49 -2.71 45.69
C GLU A 537 40.55 -1.76 45.13
N GLN A 538 40.46 -1.53 43.81
CA GLN A 538 40.92 -0.31 43.13
C GLN A 538 40.02 0.85 43.54
N THR A 539 40.59 2.00 43.88
CA THR A 539 39.82 3.19 44.27
C THR A 539 40.28 4.44 43.51
N PRO A 540 39.39 5.41 43.22
CA PRO A 540 39.77 6.63 42.52
C PRO A 540 40.90 7.38 43.23
N PHE A 541 41.87 7.91 42.49
CA PHE A 541 43.02 8.63 43.06
C PHE A 541 42.62 9.71 44.07
N LEU A 542 41.69 10.59 43.66
CA LEU A 542 41.21 11.72 44.46
C LEU A 542 40.01 11.35 45.37
N GLY A 543 39.73 10.06 45.54
CA GLY A 543 38.56 9.59 46.30
C GLY A 543 37.22 9.78 45.59
N ALA A 544 37.20 10.32 44.37
CA ALA A 544 36.03 10.43 43.50
C ALA A 544 36.43 10.22 42.02
N PRO A 545 35.53 9.69 41.17
CA PRO A 545 35.78 9.54 39.75
C PRO A 545 36.03 10.89 39.03
N PHE A 546 36.89 10.91 38.02
CA PHE A 546 37.07 12.08 37.15
C PHE A 546 35.81 12.33 36.30
N ALA A 547 35.30 13.55 36.29
CA ALA A 547 34.13 13.90 35.49
C ALA A 547 34.49 14.02 34.00
N ILE A 548 33.69 13.40 33.13
CA ILE A 548 33.78 13.51 31.67
C ILE A 548 32.49 14.20 31.16
N PRO A 549 32.58 15.32 30.42
CA PRO A 549 33.80 15.94 29.87
C PRO A 549 34.68 16.60 30.94
N GLY A 550 36.00 16.54 30.74
CA GLY A 550 37.02 17.02 31.68
C GLY A 550 38.45 16.69 31.25
N THR A 551 39.44 17.10 32.06
CA THR A 551 40.86 16.79 31.86
C THR A 551 41.37 15.91 33.00
N ILE A 552 42.07 14.84 32.66
CA ILE A 552 42.68 13.87 33.58
C ILE A 552 44.20 14.00 33.45
N GLN A 553 44.89 14.26 34.56
CA GLN A 553 46.35 14.26 34.59
C GLN A 553 46.86 12.82 34.50
N ALA A 554 47.88 12.56 33.69
CA ALA A 554 48.34 11.19 33.47
C ALA A 554 48.86 10.56 34.77
N GLU A 555 49.49 11.34 35.64
CA GLU A 555 50.02 10.91 36.94
C GLU A 555 48.94 10.53 37.99
N ASP A 556 47.68 10.88 37.75
CA ASP A 556 46.56 10.70 38.70
C ASP A 556 45.76 9.40 38.46
N PHE A 557 46.43 8.31 38.11
CA PHE A 557 45.83 6.98 37.95
C PHE A 557 45.28 6.43 39.29
N ASP A 558 44.45 5.40 39.28
CA ASP A 558 43.77 4.92 40.49
C ASP A 558 44.73 4.42 41.58
N ASN A 559 44.22 4.33 42.81
CA ASN A 559 44.89 3.65 43.92
C ASN A 559 44.64 2.15 43.80
N GLY A 560 45.73 1.39 43.63
CA GLY A 560 45.75 -0.07 43.53
C GLY A 560 47.19 -0.54 43.34
N GLY A 561 47.46 -1.80 43.66
CA GLY A 561 48.79 -2.38 43.43
C GLY A 561 49.02 -2.73 41.96
N GLU A 562 50.20 -3.31 41.71
CA GLU A 562 50.56 -3.95 40.45
C GLU A 562 49.50 -4.98 40.02
N GLY A 563 49.04 -4.90 38.77
CA GLY A 563 47.95 -5.71 38.22
C GLY A 563 46.55 -5.31 38.69
N VAL A 564 46.40 -4.20 39.43
CA VAL A 564 45.11 -3.68 39.91
C VAL A 564 44.82 -2.29 39.37
N ALA A 565 45.70 -1.29 39.56
CA ALA A 565 45.51 0.06 39.02
C ALA A 565 46.53 0.44 37.94
N TYR A 566 47.61 -0.33 37.82
CA TYR A 566 48.64 -0.19 36.81
C TYR A 566 49.35 -1.53 36.60
N HIS A 567 50.05 -1.66 35.47
CA HIS A 567 51.02 -2.71 35.21
C HIS A 567 52.31 -2.06 34.72
N ASP A 568 53.38 -2.25 35.48
CA ASP A 568 54.72 -1.78 35.13
C ASP A 568 55.66 -2.98 34.95
N VAL A 569 56.33 -3.05 33.80
CA VAL A 569 57.27 -4.15 33.51
C VAL A 569 58.58 -3.98 34.27
N ASP A 570 58.86 -2.77 34.78
CA ASP A 570 59.92 -2.53 35.74
C ASP A 570 59.36 -1.92 37.03
N ALA A 571 59.61 -2.57 38.17
CA ALA A 571 58.97 -2.15 39.43
C ALA A 571 59.61 -0.88 40.04
N SER A 572 60.43 -0.15 39.27
CA SER A 572 61.28 0.93 39.75
C SER A 572 60.85 2.27 39.19
N ASN A 573 60.16 3.09 39.98
CA ASN A 573 59.82 4.47 39.59
C ASN A 573 61.08 5.31 39.29
N ASN A 574 61.47 5.33 38.01
CA ASN A 574 62.51 6.14 37.42
C ASN A 574 62.04 7.59 37.40
N GLY A 575 62.71 8.43 38.19
CA GLY A 575 62.31 9.83 38.43
C GLY A 575 61.84 10.09 39.87
N GLY A 576 61.20 9.09 40.50
CA GLY A 576 61.09 8.94 41.95
C GLY A 576 60.30 10.03 42.70
N GLN A 577 59.39 10.74 42.02
CA GLN A 577 58.63 11.83 42.61
C GLN A 577 57.13 11.72 42.26
N TYR A 578 56.28 12.29 43.13
CA TYR A 578 54.81 12.22 43.15
C TYR A 578 54.19 10.96 43.78
N ARG A 579 54.48 9.74 43.28
CA ARG A 579 53.87 8.50 43.79
C ARG A 579 54.89 7.40 44.08
N GLN A 580 54.70 6.68 45.19
CA GLN A 580 55.51 5.51 45.55
C GLN A 580 54.93 4.22 44.96
N THR A 581 54.83 4.18 43.63
CA THR A 581 54.30 3.05 42.83
C THR A 581 55.39 2.51 41.90
N GLY A 582 55.07 1.49 41.09
CA GLY A 582 55.93 1.04 39.99
C GLY A 582 56.06 2.11 38.89
N VAL A 583 54.93 2.74 38.52
CA VAL A 583 54.83 3.74 37.44
C VAL A 583 55.90 4.84 37.50
N ASP A 584 56.63 4.97 36.38
CA ASP A 584 57.68 5.95 36.12
C ASP A 584 57.15 7.38 35.88
N LEU A 585 57.52 8.31 36.76
CA LEU A 585 57.02 9.70 36.75
C LEU A 585 58.15 10.73 36.79
N ARG A 586 58.03 11.80 35.97
CA ARG A 586 58.94 12.96 36.03
C ARG A 586 58.25 14.31 35.83
N PRO A 587 58.87 15.42 36.29
CA PRO A 587 58.31 16.76 36.13
C PRO A 587 58.10 17.15 34.67
N VAL A 588 56.98 17.81 34.36
CA VAL A 588 56.63 18.28 33.01
C VAL A 588 57.01 19.75 32.80
N SER A 589 57.47 20.10 31.59
CA SER A 589 57.78 21.48 31.17
C SER A 589 56.70 22.14 30.31
N ASP A 590 55.57 21.46 30.09
CA ASP A 590 54.45 21.87 29.24
C ASP A 590 53.42 22.72 30.01
N ALA A 591 52.50 23.35 29.27
CA ALA A 591 51.41 24.10 29.87
C ALA A 591 50.51 23.18 30.73
N GLY A 592 50.34 23.52 32.00
CA GLY A 592 49.62 22.71 33.00
C GLY A 592 50.44 22.42 34.25
N GLY A 593 51.77 22.32 34.15
CA GLY A 593 52.67 21.96 35.26
C GLY A 593 52.36 20.58 35.88
N GLY A 594 53.19 20.09 36.79
CA GLY A 594 52.99 18.80 37.46
C GLY A 594 53.99 17.73 37.04
N TYR A 595 53.50 16.51 36.84
CA TYR A 595 54.28 15.34 36.40
C TYR A 595 53.71 14.81 35.07
N HIS A 596 54.37 13.83 34.48
CA HIS A 596 53.84 13.04 33.38
C HIS A 596 54.37 11.62 33.51
N ILE A 597 53.70 10.68 32.83
CA ILE A 597 54.20 9.31 32.70
C ILE A 597 55.26 9.29 31.60
N GLY A 598 56.44 8.77 31.90
CA GLY A 598 57.58 8.65 30.98
C GLY A 598 58.35 7.36 31.22
N TRP A 599 59.42 7.12 30.46
CA TRP A 599 60.20 5.85 30.46
C TRP A 599 59.40 4.57 30.17
N ILE A 600 58.21 4.75 29.60
CA ILE A 600 57.22 3.73 29.31
C ILE A 600 57.78 2.61 28.41
N LYS A 601 57.33 1.37 28.61
CA LYS A 601 57.54 0.22 27.71
C LYS A 601 56.23 -0.33 27.14
N ALA A 602 56.35 -0.95 25.98
CA ALA A 602 55.28 -1.74 25.40
C ALA A 602 54.75 -2.78 26.40
N SER A 603 53.42 -2.93 26.43
CA SER A 603 52.61 -3.75 27.35
C SER A 603 52.31 -3.14 28.72
N GLU A 604 52.90 -2.00 29.08
CA GLU A 604 52.51 -1.27 30.30
C GLU A 604 51.12 -0.62 30.15
N TRP A 605 50.46 -0.39 31.29
CA TRP A 605 49.18 0.34 31.34
C TRP A 605 48.91 0.98 32.69
N VAL A 606 48.05 2.00 32.69
CA VAL A 606 47.52 2.65 33.89
C VAL A 606 46.00 2.84 33.78
N GLU A 607 45.29 2.80 34.90
CA GLU A 607 43.83 2.92 34.94
C GLU A 607 43.33 4.11 35.75
N TYR A 608 42.17 4.64 35.37
CA TYR A 608 41.51 5.78 36.01
C TYR A 608 40.03 5.49 36.19
N THR A 609 39.47 5.80 37.35
CA THR A 609 38.03 5.77 37.55
C THR A 609 37.44 7.09 37.04
N VAL A 610 36.54 7.01 36.07
CA VAL A 610 35.91 8.17 35.41
C VAL A 610 34.38 8.07 35.50
N ASN A 611 33.68 9.20 35.44
CA ASN A 611 32.22 9.28 35.38
C ASN A 611 31.78 10.11 34.17
N VAL A 612 31.19 9.44 33.17
CA VAL A 612 30.70 10.07 31.95
C VAL A 612 29.30 10.63 32.18
N ALA A 613 29.17 11.95 32.08
CA ALA A 613 27.93 12.66 32.42
C ALA A 613 26.72 12.22 31.58
N SER A 614 26.92 11.89 30.30
CA SER A 614 25.88 11.48 29.36
C SER A 614 26.44 10.55 28.29
N ALA A 615 25.68 9.56 27.83
CA ALA A 615 26.11 8.73 26.72
C ALA A 615 26.17 9.60 25.45
N GLY A 616 27.22 9.45 24.65
CA GLY A 616 27.38 10.29 23.46
C GLY A 616 28.77 10.23 22.85
N THR A 617 28.96 11.06 21.83
CA THR A 617 30.23 11.21 21.13
C THR A 617 31.09 12.26 21.82
N TYR A 618 32.35 11.94 22.07
CA TYR A 618 33.33 12.80 22.74
C TYR A 618 34.59 12.94 21.89
N ALA A 619 35.26 14.09 21.99
CA ALA A 619 36.61 14.26 21.45
C ALA A 619 37.62 13.95 22.57
N LEU A 620 38.39 12.89 22.41
CA LEU A 620 39.44 12.42 23.32
C LEU A 620 40.81 12.87 22.79
N GLY A 621 41.44 13.78 23.51
CA GLY A 621 42.76 14.34 23.22
C GLY A 621 43.85 13.79 24.14
N LEU A 622 44.94 13.28 23.57
CA LEU A 622 46.14 12.81 24.26
C LEU A 622 47.26 13.84 24.10
N ARG A 623 47.78 14.40 25.20
CA ARG A 623 48.90 15.35 25.18
C ARG A 623 50.23 14.61 25.36
N VAL A 624 50.95 14.40 24.27
CA VAL A 624 52.11 13.49 24.20
C VAL A 624 53.40 14.17 23.72
N ALA A 625 54.56 13.62 24.08
CA ALA A 625 55.87 14.03 23.57
C ALA A 625 56.73 12.83 23.13
N SER A 626 57.55 13.02 22.08
CA SER A 626 58.53 12.06 21.59
C SER A 626 59.68 12.76 20.86
N ALA A 627 60.94 12.41 21.17
CA ALA A 627 62.12 12.96 20.49
C ALA A 627 62.40 12.34 19.10
N SER A 628 61.68 11.28 18.73
CA SER A 628 61.75 10.60 17.42
C SER A 628 60.37 10.08 17.02
N ASN A 629 60.23 9.30 15.94
CA ASN A 629 58.94 8.65 15.68
C ASN A 629 58.61 7.72 16.86
N GLY A 630 57.51 8.04 17.54
CA GLY A 630 57.08 7.32 18.73
C GLY A 630 56.47 5.97 18.39
N GLY A 631 56.01 5.30 19.43
CA GLY A 631 55.31 4.03 19.35
C GLY A 631 53.82 4.16 19.08
N ALA A 632 53.03 3.26 19.64
CA ALA A 632 51.57 3.33 19.61
C ALA A 632 50.97 3.07 20.99
N LEU A 633 49.80 3.65 21.25
CA LEU A 633 49.00 3.42 22.44
C LEU A 633 47.52 3.39 22.08
N HIS A 634 46.67 2.91 22.99
CA HIS A 634 45.23 3.05 22.88
C HIS A 634 44.58 3.36 24.23
N VAL A 635 43.32 3.77 24.19
CA VAL A 635 42.51 4.02 25.39
C VAL A 635 41.31 3.09 25.40
N GLU A 636 41.08 2.45 26.54
CA GLU A 636 39.92 1.61 26.79
C GLU A 636 38.94 2.28 27.76
N PHE A 637 37.65 2.05 27.58
CA PHE A 637 36.59 2.39 28.54
C PHE A 637 35.80 1.13 28.87
N GLY A 638 35.74 0.75 30.15
CA GLY A 638 35.08 -0.49 30.57
C GLY A 638 35.68 -1.75 29.92
N GLY A 639 36.98 -1.74 29.59
CA GLY A 639 37.69 -2.82 28.91
C GLY A 639 37.49 -2.88 27.39
N VAL A 640 36.83 -1.88 26.79
CA VAL A 640 36.66 -1.78 25.32
C VAL A 640 37.62 -0.74 24.77
N ASN A 641 38.49 -1.11 23.83
CA ASN A 641 39.35 -0.18 23.10
C ASN A 641 38.51 0.78 22.24
N VAL A 642 38.44 2.06 22.62
CA VAL A 642 37.59 3.07 21.97
C VAL A 642 38.32 3.93 20.94
N THR A 643 39.65 3.97 20.97
CA THR A 643 40.46 4.81 20.05
C THR A 643 41.01 4.04 18.85
N GLY A 644 41.06 2.71 18.93
CA GLY A 644 42.00 1.92 18.14
C GLY A 644 43.45 2.29 18.47
N GLY A 645 44.42 1.75 17.71
CA GLY A 645 45.83 2.09 17.87
C GLY A 645 46.11 3.54 17.46
N VAL A 646 46.71 4.32 18.36
CA VAL A 646 47.11 5.71 18.16
C VAL A 646 48.63 5.75 18.01
N THR A 647 49.10 5.95 16.78
CA THR A 647 50.53 6.15 16.50
C THR A 647 50.99 7.53 16.97
N ILE A 648 52.12 7.58 17.67
CA ILE A 648 52.67 8.82 18.23
C ILE A 648 53.67 9.45 17.25
N PRO A 649 53.46 10.70 16.79
CA PRO A 649 54.37 11.37 15.89
C PRO A 649 55.65 11.84 16.61
N ASN A 650 56.70 12.10 15.82
CA ASN A 650 57.87 12.82 16.32
C ASN A 650 57.50 14.26 16.67
N THR A 651 57.51 14.61 17.94
CA THR A 651 57.21 15.96 18.41
C THR A 651 58.46 16.86 18.47
N GLY A 652 59.64 16.30 18.21
CA GLY A 652 60.92 17.00 18.07
C GLY A 652 61.80 17.00 19.33
N SER A 653 61.23 16.72 20.50
CA SER A 653 61.94 16.63 21.79
C SER A 653 61.03 16.04 22.87
N TRP A 654 61.61 15.41 23.89
CA TRP A 654 60.92 14.95 25.10
C TRP A 654 60.28 16.08 25.94
N ASN A 655 60.60 17.34 25.61
CA ASN A 655 60.04 18.53 26.23
C ASN A 655 59.11 19.31 25.28
N THR A 656 58.75 18.75 24.13
CA THR A 656 57.86 19.37 23.14
C THR A 656 56.63 18.51 22.96
N TYR A 657 55.45 19.04 23.28
CA TYR A 657 54.22 18.27 23.35
C TYR A 657 53.25 18.62 22.22
N GLN A 658 52.53 17.62 21.73
CA GLN A 658 51.46 17.75 20.74
C GLN A 658 50.20 17.03 21.24
N SER A 659 49.04 17.53 20.84
CA SER A 659 47.75 16.90 21.18
C SER A 659 47.26 16.08 20.00
N ILE A 660 46.99 14.79 20.22
CA ILE A 660 46.37 13.91 19.24
C ILE A 660 44.92 13.71 19.65
N THR A 661 43.97 14.11 18.81
CA THR A 661 42.54 14.01 19.11
C THR A 661 41.87 12.90 18.29
N ARG A 662 41.08 12.07 18.96
CA ARG A 662 40.20 11.05 18.36
C ARG A 662 38.75 11.31 18.77
N THR A 663 37.83 11.00 17.87
CA THR A 663 36.40 10.99 18.19
C THR A 663 36.03 9.60 18.69
N VAL A 664 35.42 9.51 19.87
CA VAL A 664 35.07 8.25 20.55
C VAL A 664 33.64 8.28 21.04
N SER A 665 32.97 7.13 21.08
CA SER A 665 31.61 7.00 21.65
C SER A 665 31.71 6.40 23.05
N LEU A 666 31.14 7.10 24.05
CA LEU A 666 31.21 6.70 25.45
C LEU A 666 29.79 6.49 26.02
N ASN A 667 29.63 5.45 26.84
CA ASN A 667 28.41 5.24 27.63
C ASN A 667 28.39 6.15 28.86
N ALA A 668 27.19 6.55 29.30
CA ALA A 668 27.01 7.32 30.54
C ALA A 668 27.37 6.47 31.77
N GLY A 669 27.80 7.13 32.83
CA GLY A 669 28.04 6.53 34.15
C GLY A 669 29.51 6.30 34.47
N GLN A 670 29.73 5.75 35.67
CA GLN A 670 31.05 5.47 36.20
C GLN A 670 31.65 4.23 35.53
N GLN A 671 32.90 4.33 35.08
CA GLN A 671 33.63 3.25 34.41
C GLN A 671 35.14 3.42 34.61
N VAL A 672 35.90 2.35 34.34
CA VAL A 672 37.36 2.37 34.35
C VAL A 672 37.86 2.74 32.96
N MET A 673 38.69 3.77 32.87
CA MET A 673 39.43 4.16 31.68
C MET A 673 40.85 3.61 31.79
N ARG A 674 41.32 2.83 30.80
CA ARG A 674 42.70 2.36 30.74
C ARG A 674 43.47 3.08 29.65
N LEU A 675 44.66 3.56 29.97
CA LEU A 675 45.66 3.99 29.00
C LEU A 675 46.69 2.86 28.83
N ALA A 676 46.73 2.24 27.66
CA ALA A 676 47.56 1.07 27.38
C ALA A 676 48.58 1.35 26.27
N PHE A 677 49.82 0.94 26.49
CA PHE A 677 50.95 1.23 25.60
C PHE A 677 51.31 0.00 24.76
N ASP A 678 51.11 0.09 23.45
CA ASP A 678 51.08 -1.08 22.58
C ASP A 678 52.46 -1.50 22.08
N ASN A 679 53.28 -0.55 21.62
CA ASN A 679 54.58 -0.81 21.00
C ASN A 679 55.54 0.35 21.22
N ASP A 680 56.84 0.07 21.33
CA ASP A 680 57.90 1.07 21.44
C ASP A 680 58.18 1.76 20.09
N GLY A 681 58.55 3.05 20.15
CA GLY A 681 59.04 3.80 19.01
C GLY A 681 60.54 3.62 18.76
N SER A 682 61.10 4.38 17.81
CA SER A 682 62.52 4.29 17.45
C SER A 682 63.49 4.68 18.57
N ALA A 683 63.01 5.33 19.63
CA ALA A 683 63.77 5.67 20.82
C ALA A 683 63.70 4.60 21.94
N GLY A 684 63.04 3.45 21.69
CA GLY A 684 62.91 2.37 22.67
C GLY A 684 61.91 2.66 23.80
N THR A 685 60.94 3.55 23.55
CA THR A 685 59.80 3.86 24.40
C THR A 685 58.66 4.40 23.52
N PRO A 686 57.37 4.23 23.88
CA PRO A 686 56.25 4.69 23.06
C PRO A 686 56.16 6.21 22.98
N CYS A 687 56.10 6.90 24.12
CA CYS A 687 56.02 8.36 24.27
C CYS A 687 56.04 8.76 25.75
N ASP A 688 56.10 10.06 26.03
CA ASP A 688 55.65 10.61 27.30
C ASP A 688 54.20 11.10 27.20
N VAL A 689 53.39 10.93 28.25
CA VAL A 689 51.97 11.37 28.29
C VAL A 689 51.75 12.33 29.45
N ASN A 690 51.35 13.57 29.15
CA ASN A 690 51.09 14.63 30.12
C ASN A 690 49.66 14.55 30.69
N TYR A 691 48.65 14.71 29.83
CA TYR A 691 47.25 14.63 30.25
C TYR A 691 46.33 14.12 29.14
N ILE A 692 45.12 13.72 29.54
CA ILE A 692 44.04 13.24 28.68
C ILE A 692 42.89 14.25 28.80
N ALA A 693 42.49 14.90 27.71
CA ALA A 693 41.41 15.87 27.69
C ALA A 693 40.22 15.35 26.89
N ILE A 694 39.03 15.28 27.51
CA ILE A 694 37.83 14.74 26.88
C ILE A 694 36.75 15.82 26.87
N THR A 695 36.32 16.26 25.68
CA THR A 695 35.29 17.30 25.50
C THR A 695 34.05 16.74 24.83
N SER A 696 32.88 17.31 25.12
CA SER A 696 31.60 16.92 24.51
C SER A 696 31.62 17.14 22.99
N GLY A 697 31.32 16.10 22.20
CA GLY A 697 31.05 16.21 20.77
C GLY A 697 29.64 16.74 20.50
N ALA A 698 29.39 17.21 19.28
CA ALA A 698 28.10 17.75 18.87
C ALA A 698 26.94 16.76 19.13
N SER A 699 25.80 17.27 19.60
CA SER A 699 24.60 16.50 19.95
C SER A 699 24.04 15.71 18.76
N GLY A 700 23.73 14.43 18.96
CA GLY A 700 23.05 13.60 17.98
C GLY A 700 21.60 14.05 17.72
N SER A 701 21.08 13.70 16.54
CA SER A 701 19.71 13.99 16.10
C SER A 701 18.84 12.73 16.16
N ALA A 702 17.60 12.89 16.61
CA ALA A 702 16.55 11.87 16.50
C ALA A 702 16.26 11.56 15.02
N PRO A 703 15.78 10.35 14.70
CA PRO A 703 15.46 10.00 13.33
C PRO A 703 14.30 10.86 12.83
N THR A 704 14.41 11.29 11.58
CA THR A 704 13.43 12.07 10.83
C THR A 704 13.20 11.36 9.50
N ILE A 705 11.93 11.22 9.09
CA ILE A 705 11.58 10.58 7.82
C ILE A 705 11.47 11.66 6.76
N SER A 706 12.23 11.53 5.68
CA SER A 706 12.20 12.42 4.52
C SER A 706 11.35 11.87 3.37
N GLN A 707 11.10 10.55 3.34
CA GLN A 707 10.23 9.89 2.39
C GLN A 707 9.42 8.81 3.10
N HIS A 708 8.10 8.94 3.05
CA HIS A 708 7.16 7.92 3.54
C HIS A 708 6.89 6.86 2.45
N PRO A 709 6.45 5.64 2.81
CA PRO A 709 6.00 4.67 1.82
C PRO A 709 4.77 5.16 1.07
N SER A 710 4.71 4.85 -0.23
CA SER A 710 3.58 5.16 -1.11
C SER A 710 2.65 3.96 -1.26
N ASN A 711 1.36 4.21 -1.48
CA ASN A 711 0.39 3.16 -1.82
C ASN A 711 0.89 2.31 -2.99
N GLN A 712 0.56 1.04 -3.00
CA GLN A 712 0.97 0.09 -4.04
C GLN A 712 -0.26 -0.61 -4.59
N THR A 713 -0.41 -0.61 -5.91
CA THR A 713 -1.42 -1.41 -6.62
C THR A 713 -0.69 -2.51 -7.39
N VAL A 714 -0.98 -3.76 -7.07
CA VAL A 714 -0.32 -4.90 -7.73
C VAL A 714 -1.34 -5.99 -8.07
N GLY A 715 -1.10 -6.71 -9.15
CA GLY A 715 -1.98 -7.82 -9.56
C GLY A 715 -2.00 -8.96 -8.54
N LEU A 716 -3.07 -9.77 -8.55
CA LEU A 716 -3.16 -11.01 -7.79
C LEU A 716 -1.93 -11.88 -8.02
N ASN A 717 -1.31 -12.36 -6.93
CA ASN A 717 -0.04 -13.11 -6.89
C ASN A 717 1.22 -12.33 -7.30
N GLN A 718 1.17 -11.00 -7.40
CA GLN A 718 2.36 -10.15 -7.50
C GLN A 718 2.83 -9.70 -6.12
N THR A 719 4.04 -9.14 -6.04
CA THR A 719 4.59 -8.59 -4.79
C THR A 719 4.57 -7.06 -4.84
N ALA A 720 4.26 -6.41 -3.71
CA ALA A 720 4.35 -4.95 -3.57
C ALA A 720 5.60 -4.57 -2.77
N THR A 721 6.29 -3.50 -3.17
CA THR A 721 7.48 -3.00 -2.46
C THR A 721 7.20 -1.62 -1.86
N PHE A 722 7.43 -1.49 -0.56
CA PHE A 722 7.33 -0.25 0.19
C PHE A 722 8.72 0.22 0.62
N THR A 723 8.99 1.52 0.55
CA THR A 723 10.28 2.12 0.90
C THR A 723 10.11 3.28 1.87
N VAL A 724 11.13 3.54 2.71
CA VAL A 724 11.20 4.70 3.60
C VAL A 724 12.61 5.26 3.56
N SER A 725 12.75 6.59 3.50
CA SER A 725 14.03 7.29 3.65
C SER A 725 14.03 8.04 4.96
N ALA A 726 15.07 7.84 5.78
CA ALA A 726 15.21 8.49 7.08
C ALA A 726 16.63 9.02 7.30
N SER A 727 16.74 10.12 8.05
CA SER A 727 18.00 10.72 8.47
C SER A 727 18.04 10.90 9.99
N GLY A 728 19.21 10.78 10.60
CA GLY A 728 19.40 10.94 12.03
C GLY A 728 20.81 10.49 12.42
N SER A 729 21.13 10.48 13.71
CA SER A 729 22.36 9.86 14.18
C SER A 729 22.33 8.34 13.98
N GLU A 730 23.37 7.81 13.34
CA GLU A 730 23.54 6.37 13.11
C GLU A 730 23.89 5.61 14.41
N PRO A 731 23.54 4.32 14.54
CA PRO A 731 22.82 3.50 13.55
C PRO A 731 21.30 3.74 13.55
N LEU A 732 20.71 3.86 12.35
CA LEU A 732 19.27 3.83 12.15
C LEU A 732 18.76 2.38 12.06
N ALA A 733 17.76 2.03 12.87
CA ALA A 733 17.09 0.74 12.85
C ALA A 733 15.66 0.88 12.31
N TYR A 734 15.26 -0.01 11.39
CA TYR A 734 13.95 -0.01 10.74
C TYR A 734 13.12 -1.21 11.21
N GLN A 735 11.81 -1.06 11.24
CA GLN A 735 10.88 -2.16 11.53
C GLN A 735 9.53 -1.92 10.84
N TRP A 736 9.19 -2.74 9.85
CA TRP A 736 7.91 -2.65 9.15
C TRP A 736 6.75 -3.29 9.93
N GLN A 737 5.56 -2.75 9.71
CA GLN A 737 4.29 -3.19 10.28
C GLN A 737 3.23 -3.34 9.16
N LYS A 738 2.43 -4.41 9.19
CA LYS A 738 1.22 -4.60 8.38
C LYS A 738 0.01 -4.44 9.28
N ASN A 739 -0.92 -3.53 8.98
CA ASN A 739 -2.09 -3.24 9.81
C ASN A 739 -1.71 -3.00 11.28
N THR A 740 -0.62 -2.25 11.51
CA THR A 740 0.03 -1.99 12.82
C THR A 740 0.73 -3.17 13.51
N LEU A 741 0.57 -4.40 13.00
CA LEU A 741 1.26 -5.58 13.52
C LEU A 741 2.67 -5.67 12.93
N THR A 742 3.66 -5.87 13.81
CA THR A 742 5.07 -5.99 13.42
C THR A 742 5.28 -7.15 12.45
N ILE A 743 5.92 -6.86 11.30
CA ILE A 743 6.33 -7.86 10.33
C ILE A 743 7.72 -8.34 10.74
N SER A 744 7.79 -9.56 11.28
CA SER A 744 9.04 -10.13 11.76
C SER A 744 10.10 -10.18 10.65
N GLY A 745 11.30 -9.64 10.93
CA GLY A 745 12.46 -9.66 10.02
C GLY A 745 12.49 -8.55 8.96
N ALA A 746 11.44 -7.75 8.83
CA ALA A 746 11.41 -6.60 7.92
C ALA A 746 12.12 -5.39 8.55
N MET A 747 13.46 -5.41 8.55
CA MET A 747 14.32 -4.46 9.26
C MET A 747 15.16 -3.54 8.36
N ASN A 748 14.84 -3.50 7.06
CA ASN A 748 15.51 -2.65 6.09
C ASN A 748 14.68 -1.39 5.80
N SER A 749 15.29 -0.39 5.16
CA SER A 749 14.61 0.78 4.63
C SER A 749 13.59 0.48 3.53
N SER A 750 13.52 -0.77 3.06
CA SER A 750 12.46 -1.27 2.18
C SER A 750 11.90 -2.60 2.66
N TYR A 751 10.64 -2.86 2.31
CA TYR A 751 9.95 -4.12 2.54
C TYR A 751 9.16 -4.53 1.30
N THR A 752 9.36 -5.77 0.86
CA THR A 752 8.59 -6.36 -0.25
C THR A 752 7.68 -7.45 0.31
N THR A 753 6.38 -7.39 0.00
CA THR A 753 5.41 -8.39 0.44
C THR A 753 5.71 -9.75 -0.21
N PRO A 754 5.28 -10.86 0.40
CA PRO A 754 5.01 -12.09 -0.36
C PRO A 754 3.97 -11.83 -1.47
N PRO A 755 3.82 -12.74 -2.45
CA PRO A 755 2.75 -12.68 -3.44
C PRO A 755 1.40 -12.43 -2.75
N VAL A 756 0.70 -11.39 -3.18
CA VAL A 756 -0.48 -10.87 -2.49
C VAL A 756 -1.76 -11.49 -3.04
N SER A 757 -2.72 -11.72 -2.15
CA SER A 757 -4.06 -12.21 -2.46
C SER A 757 -5.10 -11.07 -2.43
N VAL A 758 -6.31 -11.29 -2.95
CA VAL A 758 -7.41 -10.32 -2.81
C VAL A 758 -7.70 -9.94 -1.36
N ALA A 759 -7.46 -10.86 -0.40
CA ALA A 759 -7.64 -10.60 1.02
C ALA A 759 -6.56 -9.67 1.61
N ASP A 760 -5.47 -9.42 0.88
CA ASP A 760 -4.45 -8.46 1.25
C ASP A 760 -4.78 -7.04 0.79
N SER A 761 -5.76 -6.88 -0.11
CA SER A 761 -6.25 -5.56 -0.55
C SER A 761 -6.82 -4.77 0.63
N GLY A 762 -6.47 -3.50 0.74
CA GLY A 762 -6.77 -2.64 1.88
C GLY A 762 -5.82 -2.79 3.07
N SER A 763 -4.84 -3.71 3.03
CA SER A 763 -3.81 -3.81 4.08
C SER A 763 -2.89 -2.58 4.06
N THR A 764 -2.54 -2.06 5.23
CA THR A 764 -1.66 -0.89 5.37
C THR A 764 -0.26 -1.28 5.84
N PHE A 765 0.76 -0.63 5.29
CA PHE A 765 2.18 -0.89 5.57
C PHE A 765 2.87 0.40 6.04
N ARG A 766 3.52 0.37 7.20
CA ARG A 766 4.31 1.49 7.72
C ARG A 766 5.60 1.02 8.37
N CYS A 767 6.58 1.91 8.50
CA CYS A 767 7.88 1.61 9.09
C CYS A 767 8.13 2.47 10.34
N VAL A 768 8.60 1.84 11.41
CA VAL A 768 9.14 2.51 12.59
C VAL A 768 10.66 2.62 12.43
N VAL A 769 11.20 3.84 12.55
CA VAL A 769 12.64 4.12 12.45
C VAL A 769 13.13 4.63 13.81
N SER A 770 14.19 4.04 14.34
CA SER A 770 14.73 4.36 15.67
C SER A 770 16.24 4.53 15.69
N ASN A 771 16.74 5.35 16.62
CA ASN A 771 18.15 5.41 17.00
C ASN A 771 18.27 5.65 18.52
N SER A 772 19.49 5.89 19.02
CA SER A 772 19.76 6.15 20.45
C SER A 772 19.12 7.41 21.02
N VAL A 773 18.63 8.33 20.17
CA VAL A 773 18.05 9.62 20.54
C VAL A 773 16.52 9.59 20.49
N GLY A 774 15.90 8.74 19.68
CA GLY A 774 14.44 8.64 19.61
C GLY A 774 13.90 7.69 18.54
N THR A 775 12.59 7.75 18.33
CA THR A 775 11.87 6.93 17.35
C THR A 775 10.86 7.80 16.59
N VAL A 776 10.73 7.55 15.30
CA VAL A 776 9.74 8.16 14.40
C VAL A 776 9.03 7.06 13.63
N THR A 777 7.73 7.20 13.35
CA THR A 777 6.96 6.22 12.57
C THR A 777 6.52 6.87 11.27
N SER A 778 6.62 6.14 10.15
CA SER A 778 6.15 6.62 8.85
C SER A 778 4.63 6.65 8.80
N ASN A 779 4.08 7.41 7.85
CA ASN A 779 2.71 7.21 7.38
C ASN A 779 2.54 5.78 6.86
N SER A 780 1.30 5.29 6.83
CA SER A 780 1.00 4.00 6.23
C SER A 780 0.69 4.13 4.74
N ALA A 781 1.17 3.16 3.97
CA ALA A 781 0.82 2.95 2.56
C ALA A 781 -0.18 1.81 2.44
N MET A 782 -1.25 1.99 1.66
CA MET A 782 -2.23 0.95 1.39
C MET A 782 -1.79 0.07 0.22
N LEU A 783 -2.04 -1.22 0.34
CA LEU A 783 -1.93 -2.20 -0.73
C LEU A 783 -3.30 -2.39 -1.39
N ALA A 784 -3.41 -2.14 -2.68
CA ALA A 784 -4.54 -2.56 -3.51
C ALA A 784 -4.13 -3.78 -4.33
N VAL A 785 -4.99 -4.80 -4.34
CA VAL A 785 -4.76 -6.03 -5.12
C VAL A 785 -5.79 -6.11 -6.24
N THR A 786 -5.31 -6.02 -7.48
CA THR A 786 -6.17 -6.11 -8.67
C THR A 786 -6.30 -7.56 -9.11
N THR A 787 -7.52 -8.06 -9.26
CA THR A 787 -7.78 -9.29 -10.02
C THR A 787 -7.77 -8.97 -11.50
N ALA A 788 -7.20 -9.84 -12.33
CA ALA A 788 -7.36 -9.71 -13.77
C ALA A 788 -8.87 -9.72 -14.09
N GLY A 789 -9.39 -8.58 -14.58
CA GLY A 789 -10.79 -8.39 -14.95
C GLY A 789 -11.75 -7.95 -13.83
N GLY A 790 -11.31 -7.18 -12.84
CA GLY A 790 -12.22 -6.50 -11.90
C GLY A 790 -12.01 -4.98 -11.89
N PRO A 791 -13.06 -4.18 -11.58
CA PRO A 791 -13.03 -2.71 -11.63
C PRO A 791 -11.92 -2.14 -10.76
N THR A 792 -11.21 -1.12 -11.28
CA THR A 792 -10.15 -0.43 -10.55
C THR A 792 -10.77 0.79 -9.84
N PRO A 793 -10.78 0.86 -8.50
CA PRO A 793 -11.31 2.04 -7.81
C PRO A 793 -10.50 3.30 -8.17
N VAL A 794 -11.21 4.40 -8.43
CA VAL A 794 -10.63 5.70 -8.80
C VAL A 794 -9.99 6.36 -7.57
N PRO A 795 -8.69 6.66 -7.55
CA PRO A 795 -8.06 7.37 -6.45
C PRO A 795 -8.49 8.84 -6.42
N PHE A 796 -9.03 9.31 -5.29
CA PHE A 796 -9.36 10.73 -5.09
C PHE A 796 -8.54 11.37 -3.98
N GLN A 797 -8.08 12.60 -4.20
CA GLN A 797 -7.52 13.50 -3.21
C GLN A 797 -8.49 14.64 -2.90
N TYR A 798 -8.86 14.81 -1.64
CA TYR A 798 -9.67 15.94 -1.24
C TYR A 798 -8.87 17.26 -1.24
N VAL A 799 -9.50 18.33 -1.70
CA VAL A 799 -9.01 19.70 -1.70
C VAL A 799 -10.09 20.63 -1.11
N LEU A 800 -9.73 21.37 -0.05
CA LEU A 800 -10.54 22.46 0.48
C LEU A 800 -10.21 23.74 -0.28
N ILE A 801 -11.16 24.24 -1.08
CA ILE A 801 -10.98 25.44 -1.89
C ILE A 801 -11.27 26.69 -1.07
N ASP A 802 -12.42 26.73 -0.39
CA ASP A 802 -12.78 27.88 0.45
C ASP A 802 -13.68 27.48 1.61
N ASN A 803 -13.23 27.73 2.85
CA ASN A 803 -14.01 27.49 4.07
C ASN A 803 -14.84 28.71 4.50
N GLN A 804 -14.75 29.82 3.77
CA GLN A 804 -15.52 31.07 3.95
C GLN A 804 -16.41 31.34 2.73
N ASN A 805 -17.03 30.28 2.24
CA ASN A 805 -17.92 30.31 1.10
C ASN A 805 -19.13 31.25 1.32
N PRO A 806 -19.69 31.92 0.28
CA PRO A 806 -21.01 32.53 0.35
C PRO A 806 -22.06 31.67 1.08
N PRO A 807 -22.90 32.25 1.95
CA PRO A 807 -24.02 31.56 2.58
C PRO A 807 -24.99 31.00 1.54
N HIS A 808 -25.50 29.79 1.83
CA HIS A 808 -26.48 29.08 0.99
C HIS A 808 -26.03 28.90 -0.48
N PRO A 809 -24.88 28.25 -0.73
CA PRO A 809 -24.35 28.08 -2.08
C PRO A 809 -25.13 26.98 -2.83
N HIS A 810 -26.28 27.34 -3.42
CA HIS A 810 -27.14 26.36 -4.10
C HIS A 810 -26.72 26.09 -5.54
N GLN A 811 -25.86 26.92 -6.12
CA GLN A 811 -25.51 26.89 -7.53
C GLN A 811 -24.00 27.03 -7.70
N THR A 812 -23.42 26.11 -8.46
CA THR A 812 -22.00 26.06 -8.83
C THR A 812 -21.92 25.92 -10.35
N ALA A 813 -20.93 26.53 -11.00
CA ALA A 813 -20.57 26.22 -12.38
C ALA A 813 -19.04 26.20 -12.53
N VAL A 814 -18.56 25.49 -13.54
CA VAL A 814 -17.13 25.25 -13.79
C VAL A 814 -16.83 25.52 -15.26
N GLY A 815 -15.71 26.19 -15.53
CA GLY A 815 -15.27 26.55 -16.88
C GLY A 815 -14.11 27.54 -16.84
N ASP A 816 -13.34 27.64 -17.91
CA ASP A 816 -12.18 28.56 -18.00
C ASP A 816 -12.66 30.01 -18.14
N ILE A 817 -12.94 30.66 -17.01
CA ILE A 817 -13.38 32.06 -16.93
C ILE A 817 -12.23 32.99 -17.27
N SER A 818 -11.01 32.60 -16.93
CA SER A 818 -9.82 33.45 -17.04
C SER A 818 -9.11 33.38 -18.40
N GLY A 819 -9.45 32.42 -19.24
CA GLY A 819 -8.87 32.17 -20.56
C GLY A 819 -7.45 31.61 -20.51
N ASP A 820 -7.08 30.93 -19.43
CA ASP A 820 -5.71 30.40 -19.24
C ASP A 820 -5.57 28.90 -19.50
N GLY A 821 -6.62 28.26 -19.99
CA GLY A 821 -6.66 26.84 -20.36
C GLY A 821 -6.94 25.90 -19.21
N PHE A 822 -7.26 26.42 -18.01
CA PHE A 822 -7.65 25.64 -16.85
C PHE A 822 -9.08 26.02 -16.40
N PRO A 823 -9.96 25.06 -16.10
CA PRO A 823 -11.27 25.38 -15.56
C PRO A 823 -11.22 26.08 -14.20
N ASP A 824 -12.00 27.15 -14.08
CA ASP A 824 -12.26 27.90 -12.85
C ASP A 824 -13.62 27.54 -12.26
N ILE A 825 -13.92 28.02 -11.05
CA ILE A 825 -15.21 27.77 -10.38
C ILE A 825 -15.95 29.08 -10.13
N ALA A 826 -17.25 29.13 -10.42
CA ALA A 826 -18.14 30.19 -9.96
C ALA A 826 -19.23 29.67 -9.02
N GLN A 827 -19.56 30.47 -8.00
CA GLN A 827 -20.59 30.15 -7.03
C GLN A 827 -21.23 31.42 -6.47
N ALA A 828 -22.50 31.35 -6.09
CA ALA A 828 -23.24 32.51 -5.60
C ALA A 828 -23.98 32.22 -4.29
N SER A 829 -24.42 33.28 -3.59
CA SER A 829 -25.27 33.15 -2.40
C SER A 829 -26.76 33.02 -2.72
N GLY A 830 -27.40 32.04 -2.09
CA GLY A 830 -28.83 31.72 -2.20
C GLY A 830 -29.71 32.23 -1.05
N ASP A 831 -30.98 31.82 -1.03
CA ASP A 831 -31.96 31.98 0.07
C ASP A 831 -32.09 33.39 0.68
N GLY A 832 -32.00 34.43 -0.17
CA GLY A 832 -32.17 35.82 0.26
C GLY A 832 -30.93 36.46 0.87
N PHE A 833 -29.81 35.73 0.99
CA PHE A 833 -28.52 36.29 1.37
C PHE A 833 -27.93 37.08 0.21
N ARG A 834 -27.58 38.34 0.46
CA ARG A 834 -27.11 39.29 -0.57
C ARG A 834 -25.59 39.46 -0.58
N THR A 835 -24.84 38.37 -0.38
CA THR A 835 -23.38 38.44 -0.30
C THR A 835 -22.71 38.48 -1.67
N GLY A 836 -23.30 37.85 -2.71
CA GLY A 836 -22.86 38.03 -4.09
C GLY A 836 -22.59 36.75 -4.87
N LEU A 837 -22.18 36.96 -6.12
CA LEU A 837 -21.65 36.01 -7.08
C LEU A 837 -20.12 36.14 -7.07
N PHE A 838 -19.45 35.01 -6.89
CA PHE A 838 -17.99 34.92 -6.78
C PHE A 838 -17.45 33.92 -7.78
N TRP A 839 -16.17 34.05 -8.12
CA TRP A 839 -15.41 33.02 -8.80
C TRP A 839 -14.04 32.81 -8.14
N TRP A 840 -13.47 31.62 -8.33
CA TRP A 840 -12.17 31.20 -7.80
C TRP A 840 -11.30 30.74 -8.96
N LYS A 841 -10.17 31.42 -9.16
CA LYS A 841 -9.25 31.13 -10.25
C LYS A 841 -8.28 29.99 -9.90
N TYR A 842 -8.19 28.93 -10.72
CA TYR A 842 -7.20 27.84 -10.57
C TYR A 842 -5.78 28.31 -10.96
N PRO A 843 -4.68 27.73 -10.43
CA PRO A 843 -4.55 26.83 -9.28
C PRO A 843 -4.52 27.55 -7.93
N GLN A 844 -4.54 28.88 -7.95
CA GLN A 844 -4.34 29.68 -6.74
C GLN A 844 -5.59 29.78 -5.86
N TRP A 845 -6.75 29.40 -6.41
CA TRP A 845 -8.07 29.56 -5.83
C TRP A 845 -8.35 31.00 -5.39
N THR A 846 -7.89 31.96 -6.20
CA THR A 846 -8.06 33.39 -5.90
C THR A 846 -9.53 33.77 -6.05
N LYS A 847 -10.18 34.04 -4.91
CA LYS A 847 -11.59 34.43 -4.83
C LYS A 847 -11.81 35.88 -5.27
N THR A 848 -12.69 36.09 -6.23
CA THR A 848 -13.09 37.40 -6.76
C THR A 848 -14.60 37.59 -6.69
N LEU A 849 -15.07 38.78 -6.31
CA LEU A 849 -16.48 39.16 -6.32
C LEU A 849 -16.86 39.73 -7.70
N ILE A 850 -17.89 39.15 -8.34
CA ILE A 850 -18.42 39.61 -9.63
C ILE A 850 -19.55 40.63 -9.42
N ASP A 851 -20.57 40.28 -8.63
CA ASP A 851 -21.71 41.16 -8.36
C ASP A 851 -22.35 40.83 -7.02
N THR A 852 -22.82 41.85 -6.31
CA THR A 852 -23.59 41.69 -5.07
C THR A 852 -25.05 41.37 -5.39
N GLY A 853 -25.64 40.38 -4.73
CA GLY A 853 -26.99 39.93 -5.05
C GLY A 853 -27.41 38.68 -4.30
N SER A 854 -28.69 38.35 -4.42
CA SER A 854 -29.27 37.06 -4.01
C SER A 854 -29.64 36.31 -5.27
N TYR A 855 -29.17 35.08 -5.37
CA TYR A 855 -29.31 34.22 -6.53
C TYR A 855 -30.09 32.96 -6.14
N SER A 856 -30.44 32.12 -7.11
CA SER A 856 -31.26 30.93 -6.86
C SER A 856 -30.75 29.73 -7.66
N THR A 857 -30.72 28.60 -6.96
CA THR A 857 -30.81 27.18 -7.38
C THR A 857 -29.92 26.63 -8.50
N ASP A 858 -29.64 27.36 -9.60
CA ASP A 858 -28.77 26.85 -10.68
C ASP A 858 -28.02 27.96 -11.46
N MET A 859 -26.95 27.57 -12.15
CA MET A 859 -26.03 28.42 -12.91
C MET A 859 -25.36 27.62 -14.03
N GLN A 860 -25.17 28.23 -15.19
CA GLN A 860 -24.41 27.67 -16.31
C GLN A 860 -23.40 28.71 -16.85
N MET A 861 -22.43 28.22 -17.62
CA MET A 861 -21.47 29.05 -18.35
C MET A 861 -21.56 28.78 -19.85
N GLY A 862 -21.39 29.82 -20.66
CA GLY A 862 -21.39 29.72 -22.11
C GLY A 862 -21.03 31.06 -22.74
N ASP A 863 -20.52 31.04 -23.97
CA ASP A 863 -20.21 32.25 -24.74
C ASP A 863 -21.52 32.85 -25.31
N ILE A 864 -22.14 33.78 -24.57
CA ILE A 864 -23.49 34.28 -24.88
C ILE A 864 -23.44 35.36 -25.97
N ASP A 865 -22.38 36.14 -26.07
CA ASP A 865 -22.26 37.18 -27.10
C ASP A 865 -21.28 36.88 -28.24
N SER A 866 -20.76 35.65 -28.28
CA SER A 866 -19.91 35.09 -29.34
C SER A 866 -18.57 35.80 -29.49
N ASP A 867 -17.97 36.23 -28.37
CA ASP A 867 -16.66 36.89 -28.34
C ASP A 867 -15.50 35.95 -27.99
N GLY A 868 -15.81 34.69 -27.66
CA GLY A 868 -14.85 33.61 -27.44
C GLY A 868 -14.47 33.39 -25.98
N ASP A 869 -15.06 34.12 -25.04
CA ASP A 869 -14.93 33.86 -23.60
C ASP A 869 -16.24 33.41 -22.95
N LEU A 870 -16.11 32.71 -21.82
CA LEU A 870 -17.27 32.17 -21.11
C LEU A 870 -17.94 33.24 -20.25
N ASP A 871 -19.23 33.45 -20.48
CA ASP A 871 -20.12 34.24 -19.64
C ASP A 871 -20.82 33.38 -18.59
N ILE A 872 -21.36 34.03 -17.56
CA ILE A 872 -22.15 33.36 -16.52
C ILE A 872 -23.64 33.67 -16.69
N VAL A 873 -24.45 32.63 -16.90
CA VAL A 873 -25.91 32.70 -16.89
C VAL A 873 -26.43 32.22 -15.54
N ILE A 874 -27.23 33.06 -14.88
CA ILE A 874 -27.70 32.78 -13.52
C ILE A 874 -29.06 33.43 -13.26
N THR A 875 -29.82 32.82 -12.35
CA THR A 875 -31.10 33.38 -11.92
C THR A 875 -30.98 34.20 -10.63
N ARG A 876 -31.76 35.28 -10.55
CA ARG A 876 -31.69 36.28 -9.47
C ARG A 876 -33.05 36.47 -8.80
N GLY A 877 -33.09 36.46 -7.47
CA GLY A 877 -34.31 36.60 -6.69
C GLY A 877 -34.23 36.02 -5.27
N ILE A 878 -35.34 36.11 -4.52
CA ILE A 878 -35.60 35.40 -3.25
C ILE A 878 -36.68 34.35 -3.58
N ASP A 879 -36.59 33.14 -3.03
CA ASP A 879 -37.54 32.03 -3.23
C ASP A 879 -37.80 31.66 -4.72
N TYR A 880 -36.86 30.92 -5.33
CA TYR A 880 -36.96 30.38 -6.71
C TYR A 880 -36.85 31.38 -7.88
N GLY A 881 -35.94 32.36 -7.76
CA GLY A 881 -35.45 33.21 -8.85
C GLY A 881 -36.53 33.83 -9.77
N ILE A 882 -36.89 35.10 -9.60
CA ILE A 882 -37.95 35.75 -10.40
C ILE A 882 -37.49 36.26 -11.78
N SER A 883 -36.19 36.16 -12.08
CA SER A 883 -35.58 36.72 -13.29
C SER A 883 -34.28 36.01 -13.69
N VAL A 884 -34.05 35.92 -15.00
CA VAL A 884 -32.86 35.34 -15.63
C VAL A 884 -31.94 36.45 -16.11
N TRP A 885 -30.65 36.30 -15.84
CA TRP A 885 -29.60 37.27 -16.16
C TRP A 885 -28.37 36.55 -16.70
N TRP A 886 -27.59 37.25 -17.50
CA TRP A 886 -26.22 36.83 -17.80
C TRP A 886 -25.24 37.95 -17.45
N TYR A 887 -24.02 37.55 -17.13
CA TYR A 887 -22.93 38.42 -16.75
C TYR A 887 -21.84 38.29 -17.79
N GLN A 888 -21.66 39.37 -18.54
CA GLN A 888 -20.67 39.47 -19.59
C GLN A 888 -19.27 39.52 -18.99
N ASN A 889 -18.45 38.55 -19.36
CA ASN A 889 -17.04 38.50 -18.99
C ASN A 889 -16.31 39.67 -19.69
N PRO A 890 -15.44 40.41 -18.98
CA PRO A 890 -14.74 41.56 -19.55
C PRO A 890 -13.61 41.20 -20.51
N LEU A 891 -13.29 39.92 -20.69
CA LEU A 891 -12.34 39.48 -21.70
C LEU A 891 -12.87 39.80 -23.13
N PRO A 892 -11.99 39.71 -24.14
CA PRO A 892 -10.52 39.79 -24.03
C PRO A 892 -10.03 41.21 -23.69
N THR A 893 -10.91 42.19 -23.48
CA THR A 893 -10.54 43.62 -23.40
C THR A 893 -10.18 44.12 -22.00
N GLY A 894 -10.50 43.38 -20.95
CA GLY A 894 -10.23 43.69 -19.55
C GLY A 894 -9.98 42.44 -18.71
N ASP A 895 -9.30 42.62 -17.58
CA ASP A 895 -8.98 41.53 -16.64
C ASP A 895 -10.20 41.21 -15.74
N PRO A 896 -10.76 39.99 -15.76
CA PRO A 896 -11.96 39.61 -15.02
C PRO A 896 -11.81 39.65 -13.49
N THR A 897 -10.59 39.81 -12.97
CA THR A 897 -10.33 39.97 -11.53
C THR A 897 -10.57 41.40 -11.01
N VAL A 898 -10.50 42.40 -11.91
CA VAL A 898 -10.56 43.82 -11.54
C VAL A 898 -11.51 44.66 -12.39
N ALA A 899 -11.77 44.25 -13.64
CA ALA A 899 -12.70 44.92 -14.52
C ALA A 899 -14.15 44.53 -14.14
N PRO A 900 -15.08 45.49 -14.13
CA PRO A 900 -16.47 45.21 -13.78
C PRO A 900 -17.14 44.38 -14.89
N TRP A 901 -17.79 43.29 -14.49
CA TRP A 901 -18.62 42.47 -15.38
C TRP A 901 -19.92 43.20 -15.73
N THR A 902 -20.36 43.09 -16.99
CA THR A 902 -21.59 43.78 -17.44
C THR A 902 -22.79 42.85 -17.27
N ARG A 903 -23.68 43.20 -16.34
CA ARG A 903 -24.93 42.43 -16.11
C ARG A 903 -26.01 42.76 -17.14
N ARG A 904 -26.63 41.74 -17.74
CA ARG A 904 -27.61 41.84 -18.83
C ARG A 904 -28.88 41.07 -18.48
N PHE A 905 -30.04 41.70 -18.72
CA PHE A 905 -31.35 41.11 -18.41
C PHE A 905 -31.84 40.24 -19.58
N VAL A 906 -32.26 39.02 -19.27
CA VAL A 906 -32.85 38.09 -20.25
C VAL A 906 -34.38 38.20 -20.21
N GLY A 907 -34.97 37.95 -19.03
CA GLY A 907 -36.42 37.93 -18.87
C GLY A 907 -36.87 37.52 -17.47
N ASN A 908 -38.19 37.56 -17.25
CA ASN A 908 -38.80 37.10 -16.00
C ASN A 908 -39.29 35.66 -16.15
N ALA A 909 -38.71 34.74 -15.39
CA ALA A 909 -39.17 33.37 -15.27
C ALA A 909 -38.75 32.82 -13.90
N ALA A 910 -39.69 32.16 -13.20
CA ALA A 910 -39.40 31.42 -11.98
C ALA A 910 -38.51 30.24 -12.34
N THR A 911 -37.39 30.04 -11.63
CA THR A 911 -36.37 29.07 -12.05
C THR A 911 -35.86 28.26 -10.86
N HIS A 912 -35.74 26.96 -11.09
CA HIS A 912 -35.07 25.96 -10.27
C HIS A 912 -33.83 25.46 -11.02
N ASP A 913 -33.99 25.00 -12.26
CA ASP A 913 -32.89 24.48 -13.11
C ASP A 913 -32.70 25.33 -14.37
N LEU A 914 -31.48 25.34 -14.90
CA LEU A 914 -31.08 26.13 -16.05
C LEU A 914 -30.13 25.35 -16.97
N GLU A 915 -30.41 25.33 -18.26
CA GLU A 915 -29.56 24.72 -19.30
C GLU A 915 -29.35 25.68 -20.48
N LEU A 916 -28.23 25.51 -21.20
CA LEU A 916 -27.85 26.31 -22.37
C LEU A 916 -27.72 25.41 -23.60
N GLY A 917 -28.22 25.86 -24.75
CA GLY A 917 -28.07 25.16 -26.02
C GLY A 917 -28.67 25.94 -27.18
N ASP A 918 -28.18 25.73 -28.40
CA ASP A 918 -28.75 26.32 -29.61
C ASP A 918 -30.00 25.52 -30.03
N ILE A 919 -31.17 25.92 -29.54
CA ILE A 919 -32.41 25.15 -29.68
C ILE A 919 -33.03 25.35 -31.07
N ASN A 920 -32.80 26.52 -31.69
CA ASN A 920 -33.37 26.88 -32.99
C ASN A 920 -32.37 26.75 -34.16
N GLN A 921 -31.14 26.28 -33.89
CA GLN A 921 -30.04 26.13 -34.84
C GLN A 921 -29.65 27.42 -35.58
N ASP A 922 -29.72 28.58 -34.91
CA ASP A 922 -29.33 29.87 -35.48
C ASP A 922 -27.87 30.27 -35.19
N GLY A 923 -27.12 29.39 -34.51
CA GLY A 923 -25.73 29.56 -34.15
C GLY A 923 -25.51 30.33 -32.85
N LYS A 924 -26.57 30.59 -32.08
CA LYS A 924 -26.52 31.28 -30.79
C LYS A 924 -27.02 30.39 -29.67
N LEU A 925 -26.50 30.60 -28.46
CA LEU A 925 -26.97 29.87 -27.28
C LEU A 925 -28.31 30.43 -26.79
N ASP A 926 -29.31 29.56 -26.71
CA ASP A 926 -30.59 29.82 -26.06
C ASP A 926 -30.54 29.35 -24.60
N ILE A 927 -31.46 29.86 -23.79
CA ILE A 927 -31.54 29.56 -22.35
C ILE A 927 -32.84 28.82 -22.05
N VAL A 928 -32.72 27.61 -21.51
CA VAL A 928 -33.85 26.82 -21.03
C VAL A 928 -33.90 26.93 -19.52
N VAL A 929 -35.03 27.38 -18.97
CA VAL A 929 -35.25 27.45 -17.52
C VAL A 929 -36.51 26.71 -17.10
N ARG A 930 -36.45 26.13 -15.91
CA ARG A 930 -37.56 25.33 -15.38
C ARG A 930 -37.86 25.62 -13.93
N ASN A 931 -39.15 25.71 -13.59
CA ASN A 931 -39.66 25.59 -12.22
C ASN A 931 -41.09 25.01 -12.24
N THR A 932 -42.11 25.88 -12.25
CA THR A 932 -43.52 25.48 -12.47
C THR A 932 -43.87 25.39 -13.95
N THR A 933 -43.06 26.04 -14.78
CA THR A 933 -43.13 26.00 -16.24
C THR A 933 -41.76 25.65 -16.80
N LEU A 934 -41.73 25.06 -18.00
CA LEU A 934 -40.55 24.93 -18.84
C LEU A 934 -40.58 26.06 -19.87
N THR A 935 -39.64 26.99 -19.76
CA THR A 935 -39.56 28.21 -20.56
C THR A 935 -38.25 28.23 -21.33
N ILE A 936 -38.31 28.47 -22.63
CA ILE A 936 -37.13 28.69 -23.48
C ILE A 936 -37.04 30.18 -23.77
N PHE A 937 -35.86 30.78 -23.60
CA PHE A 937 -35.51 32.11 -24.05
C PHE A 937 -34.58 31.99 -25.25
N PHE A 938 -35.09 32.33 -26.42
CA PHE A 938 -34.33 32.37 -27.67
C PHE A 938 -33.54 33.67 -27.77
N GLN A 939 -32.25 33.57 -28.09
CA GLN A 939 -31.41 34.74 -28.30
C GLN A 939 -31.61 35.31 -29.71
N GLU A 940 -32.00 36.57 -29.80
CA GLU A 940 -32.22 37.23 -31.09
C GLU A 940 -30.90 37.83 -31.65
N PRO A 941 -30.80 38.10 -32.96
CA PRO A 941 -29.61 38.70 -33.58
C PRO A 941 -29.13 40.00 -32.94
N ASP A 942 -30.05 40.79 -32.38
CA ASP A 942 -29.77 42.08 -31.73
C ASP A 942 -29.51 41.97 -30.22
N THR A 943 -29.24 40.76 -29.71
CA THR A 943 -29.00 40.44 -28.28
C THR A 943 -30.24 40.61 -27.37
N THR A 944 -31.42 40.82 -27.97
CA THR A 944 -32.68 40.73 -27.24
C THR A 944 -33.14 39.27 -27.11
N TRP A 945 -34.18 39.02 -26.31
CA TRP A 945 -34.64 37.68 -26.00
C TRP A 945 -36.13 37.54 -26.29
N ARG A 946 -36.51 36.41 -26.87
CA ARG A 946 -37.90 35.98 -27.05
C ARG A 946 -38.14 34.75 -26.20
N SER A 947 -39.27 34.68 -25.47
CA SER A 947 -39.59 33.48 -24.70
C SER A 947 -40.82 32.72 -25.21
N THR A 948 -40.79 31.40 -25.01
CA THR A 948 -41.95 30.52 -25.16
C THR A 948 -42.06 29.58 -23.96
N ILE A 949 -43.28 29.19 -23.59
CA ILE A 949 -43.54 28.20 -22.54
C ILE A 949 -44.03 26.93 -23.22
N ILE A 950 -43.32 25.81 -23.05
CA ILE A 950 -43.65 24.54 -23.71
C ILE A 950 -44.25 23.50 -22.77
N SER A 951 -44.11 23.68 -21.45
CA SER A 951 -44.71 22.81 -20.45
C SER A 951 -45.07 23.55 -19.16
N GLN A 952 -46.04 23.02 -18.42
CA GLN A 952 -46.43 23.46 -17.07
C GLN A 952 -46.20 22.36 -16.01
N ARG A 953 -45.31 21.39 -16.29
CA ARG A 953 -44.97 20.33 -15.34
C ARG A 953 -44.00 20.86 -14.27
N PRO A 954 -44.42 20.91 -13.00
CA PRO A 954 -43.61 21.49 -11.94
C PRO A 954 -42.44 20.59 -11.53
N TRP A 955 -41.50 21.18 -10.77
CA TRP A 955 -40.37 20.59 -10.05
C TRP A 955 -39.06 20.52 -10.86
N GLU A 956 -38.10 19.76 -10.34
CA GLU A 956 -36.67 19.79 -10.70
C GLU A 956 -36.26 18.72 -11.72
N GLY A 957 -35.10 18.90 -12.35
CA GLY A 957 -34.49 18.10 -13.40
C GLY A 957 -34.78 18.65 -14.80
N THR A 958 -33.74 19.06 -15.52
CA THR A 958 -33.80 19.40 -16.95
C THR A 958 -32.50 18.94 -17.62
N ALA A 959 -32.56 18.45 -18.86
CA ALA A 959 -31.39 18.15 -19.67
C ALA A 959 -31.70 18.37 -21.16
N LEU A 960 -30.67 18.72 -21.94
CA LEU A 960 -30.74 18.93 -23.38
C LEU A 960 -29.92 17.86 -24.12
N GLY A 961 -30.44 17.36 -25.24
CA GLY A 961 -29.75 16.37 -26.07
C GLY A 961 -30.59 15.92 -27.23
N ASP A 962 -29.96 15.40 -28.29
CA ASP A 962 -30.61 14.84 -29.48
C ASP A 962 -31.08 13.40 -29.17
N ILE A 963 -32.31 13.24 -28.72
CA ILE A 963 -32.84 11.95 -28.22
C ILE A 963 -33.28 11.08 -29.39
N ASP A 964 -33.81 11.67 -30.45
CA ASP A 964 -34.33 10.94 -31.61
C ASP A 964 -33.36 10.81 -32.79
N CYS A 965 -32.18 11.41 -32.67
CA CYS A 965 -31.09 11.41 -33.65
C CYS A 965 -31.45 12.13 -34.96
N ASP A 966 -32.26 13.17 -34.90
CA ASP A 966 -32.59 14.01 -36.06
C ASP A 966 -31.68 15.23 -36.23
N GLY A 967 -30.82 15.49 -35.24
CA GLY A 967 -29.78 16.50 -35.26
C GLY A 967 -30.14 17.81 -34.57
N ASP A 968 -31.33 17.94 -33.98
CA ASP A 968 -31.68 19.03 -33.08
C ASP A 968 -31.73 18.64 -31.60
N LEU A 969 -31.64 19.65 -30.73
CA LEU A 969 -31.66 19.43 -29.29
C LEU A 969 -33.10 19.32 -28.79
N ASP A 970 -33.41 18.17 -28.19
CA ASP A 970 -34.61 17.93 -27.42
C ASP A 970 -34.45 18.32 -25.95
N ILE A 971 -35.57 18.32 -25.22
CA ILE A 971 -35.58 18.66 -23.79
C ILE A 971 -36.19 17.51 -22.98
N ALA A 972 -35.40 16.92 -22.08
CA ALA A 972 -35.87 15.94 -21.11
C ALA A 972 -36.16 16.60 -19.76
N ILE A 973 -37.33 16.30 -19.16
CA ILE A 973 -37.70 16.73 -17.81
C ILE A 973 -38.48 15.62 -17.09
N ASN A 974 -38.24 15.45 -15.79
CA ASN A 974 -38.86 14.40 -14.99
C ASN A 974 -38.73 13.00 -15.67
N SER A 975 -39.84 12.42 -16.12
CA SER A 975 -39.89 11.15 -16.86
C SER A 975 -40.56 11.31 -18.24
N TYR A 976 -40.34 12.48 -18.84
CA TYR A 976 -40.85 12.88 -20.16
C TYR A 976 -39.73 13.53 -20.97
N TRP A 977 -39.87 13.53 -22.29
CA TRP A 977 -39.08 14.37 -23.17
C TRP A 977 -39.99 15.11 -24.15
N TYR A 978 -39.48 16.21 -24.68
CA TYR A 978 -40.17 17.11 -25.59
C TYR A 978 -39.36 17.17 -26.87
N GLU A 979 -39.95 16.63 -27.94
CA GLU A 979 -39.38 16.58 -29.28
C GLU A 979 -39.44 17.98 -29.89
N ASN A 980 -38.29 18.44 -30.36
CA ASN A 980 -38.14 19.70 -31.04
C ASN A 980 -38.81 19.62 -32.42
N PRO A 981 -39.62 20.62 -32.83
CA PRO A 981 -40.34 20.56 -34.10
C PRO A 981 -39.46 20.80 -35.34
N LEU A 982 -38.15 21.01 -35.18
CA LEU A 982 -37.23 21.11 -36.31
C LEU A 982 -37.10 19.75 -37.04
N PRO A 983 -36.56 19.77 -38.26
CA PRO A 983 -36.49 20.92 -39.16
C PRO A 983 -37.86 21.32 -39.75
N ALA A 984 -38.96 20.67 -39.35
CA ALA A 984 -40.27 20.83 -39.97
C ALA A 984 -40.91 22.20 -39.70
N GLU A 985 -40.81 22.71 -38.47
CA GLU A 985 -41.36 23.99 -38.06
C GLU A 985 -40.43 24.71 -37.05
N ASP A 986 -40.61 26.03 -36.91
CA ASP A 986 -39.79 26.86 -36.03
C ASP A 986 -40.22 26.68 -34.55
N PRO A 987 -39.31 26.28 -33.64
CA PRO A 987 -39.62 25.99 -32.24
C PRO A 987 -40.09 27.21 -31.44
N ARG A 988 -39.90 28.43 -31.97
CA ARG A 988 -40.39 29.68 -31.37
C ARG A 988 -41.91 29.85 -31.49
N PHE A 989 -42.54 29.20 -32.47
CA PHE A 989 -43.93 29.45 -32.84
C PHE A 989 -44.78 28.18 -32.87
N THR A 990 -44.15 27.00 -32.82
CA THR A 990 -44.80 25.70 -32.90
C THR A 990 -44.85 25.00 -31.54
N SER A 991 -45.86 24.16 -31.34
CA SER A 991 -45.98 23.33 -30.14
C SER A 991 -45.05 22.13 -30.23
N TRP A 992 -44.31 21.87 -29.16
CA TRP A 992 -43.43 20.71 -29.02
C TRP A 992 -44.23 19.43 -28.74
N THR A 993 -43.71 18.27 -29.17
CA THR A 993 -44.39 16.99 -28.94
C THR A 993 -43.92 16.37 -27.63
N GLU A 994 -44.83 16.24 -26.65
CA GLU A 994 -44.53 15.56 -25.38
C GLU A 994 -44.54 14.04 -25.56
N ARG A 995 -43.50 13.36 -25.05
CA ARG A 995 -43.35 11.91 -25.06
C ARG A 995 -43.02 11.38 -23.67
N LEU A 996 -43.66 10.28 -23.28
CA LEU A 996 -43.50 9.64 -21.97
C LEU A 996 -42.34 8.64 -22.00
N ILE A 997 -41.50 8.67 -20.97
CA ILE A 997 -40.43 7.70 -20.73
C ILE A 997 -40.95 6.61 -19.77
N ASP A 998 -41.33 7.00 -18.55
CA ASP A 998 -41.91 6.10 -17.54
C ASP A 998 -42.92 6.82 -16.64
N ALA A 999 -44.14 6.29 -16.54
CA ALA A 999 -45.20 6.84 -15.71
C ALA A 999 -45.01 6.61 -14.20
N ASN A 1000 -44.06 5.76 -13.79
CA ASN A 1000 -43.89 5.32 -12.40
C ASN A 1000 -42.82 6.08 -11.61
N TRP A 1001 -42.38 7.24 -12.11
CA TRP A 1001 -41.49 8.13 -11.36
C TRP A 1001 -42.25 9.17 -10.53
N PRO A 1002 -41.68 9.60 -9.38
CA PRO A 1002 -42.17 10.76 -8.66
C PRO A 1002 -42.04 12.04 -9.52
N THR A 1003 -42.62 13.14 -9.05
CA THR A 1003 -42.58 14.41 -9.79
C THR A 1003 -41.26 15.17 -9.67
N SER A 1004 -40.42 14.83 -8.68
CA SER A 1004 -39.11 15.47 -8.42
C SER A 1004 -38.00 14.49 -8.77
N VAL A 1005 -37.41 14.67 -9.95
CA VAL A 1005 -36.50 13.70 -10.57
C VAL A 1005 -35.39 14.45 -11.28
N GLY A 1006 -34.15 14.20 -10.89
CA GLY A 1006 -33.00 14.66 -11.67
C GLY A 1006 -32.89 13.86 -12.97
N VAL A 1007 -32.50 14.52 -14.05
CA VAL A 1007 -32.35 13.92 -15.38
C VAL A 1007 -30.98 14.27 -15.96
N HIS A 1008 -30.38 13.33 -16.67
CA HIS A 1008 -29.17 13.57 -17.46
C HIS A 1008 -29.25 12.72 -18.73
N LEU A 1009 -28.63 13.22 -19.82
CA LEU A 1009 -28.63 12.57 -21.12
C LEU A 1009 -27.19 12.21 -21.50
N ARG A 1010 -26.96 10.93 -21.81
CA ARG A 1010 -25.67 10.42 -22.25
C ARG A 1010 -25.85 9.05 -22.89
N ASP A 1011 -25.10 8.74 -23.93
CA ASP A 1011 -24.97 7.37 -24.45
C ASP A 1011 -24.20 6.54 -23.41
N LEU A 1012 -24.86 5.57 -22.77
CA LEU A 1012 -24.29 4.76 -21.69
C LEU A 1012 -23.83 3.38 -22.16
N ASN A 1013 -24.39 2.89 -23.25
CA ASN A 1013 -24.14 1.55 -23.79
C ASN A 1013 -23.34 1.56 -25.11
N ASP A 1014 -22.83 2.75 -25.51
CA ASP A 1014 -22.07 3.00 -26.74
C ASP A 1014 -22.81 2.57 -28.02
N ASP A 1015 -24.15 2.67 -28.04
CA ASP A 1015 -24.95 2.33 -29.21
C ASP A 1015 -25.13 3.49 -30.20
N GLY A 1016 -24.61 4.67 -29.85
CA GLY A 1016 -24.65 5.90 -30.63
C GLY A 1016 -25.92 6.72 -30.42
N ARG A 1017 -26.77 6.38 -29.45
CA ARG A 1017 -27.99 7.13 -29.09
C ARG A 1017 -27.89 7.67 -27.67
N MET A 1018 -28.53 8.81 -27.44
CA MET A 1018 -28.60 9.37 -26.09
C MET A 1018 -29.55 8.55 -25.23
N ASP A 1019 -29.09 8.07 -24.08
CA ASP A 1019 -29.92 7.45 -23.06
C ASP A 1019 -30.35 8.44 -21.99
N VAL A 1020 -31.42 8.10 -21.26
CA VAL A 1020 -31.95 8.95 -20.18
C VAL A 1020 -31.62 8.35 -18.82
N VAL A 1021 -30.84 9.06 -18.02
CA VAL A 1021 -30.55 8.69 -16.63
C VAL A 1021 -31.48 9.44 -15.69
N LEU A 1022 -32.16 8.72 -14.80
CA LEU A 1022 -33.11 9.27 -13.83
C LEU A 1022 -32.73 8.92 -12.39
N ALA A 1023 -32.79 9.91 -11.52
CA ALA A 1023 -32.61 9.75 -10.07
C ALA A 1023 -33.69 10.52 -9.28
N PRO A 1024 -34.12 10.05 -8.10
CA PRO A 1024 -35.01 10.81 -7.23
C PRO A 1024 -34.27 12.05 -6.74
N SER A 1025 -34.90 13.22 -6.83
CA SER A 1025 -34.29 14.48 -6.40
C SER A 1025 -34.99 15.16 -5.22
N ALA A 1026 -34.37 16.23 -4.71
CA ALA A 1026 -34.72 16.95 -3.49
C ALA A 1026 -34.74 16.04 -2.26
N ALA A 1027 -35.88 15.97 -1.56
CA ALA A 1027 -36.04 15.18 -0.35
C ALA A 1027 -36.46 13.72 -0.63
N ASN A 1028 -36.59 13.32 -1.90
CA ASN A 1028 -37.06 11.99 -2.27
C ASN A 1028 -35.94 10.94 -2.21
N SER A 1029 -36.31 9.67 -2.14
CA SER A 1029 -35.39 8.53 -2.19
C SER A 1029 -36.05 7.40 -2.98
N GLY A 1030 -35.27 6.55 -3.62
CA GLY A 1030 -35.77 5.59 -4.60
C GLY A 1030 -34.64 5.03 -5.46
N ARG A 1031 -34.96 4.50 -6.63
CA ARG A 1031 -33.95 3.88 -7.52
C ARG A 1031 -33.19 4.90 -8.34
N LEU A 1032 -31.93 4.61 -8.65
CA LEU A 1032 -31.15 5.20 -9.75
C LEU A 1032 -31.25 4.24 -10.94
N ALA A 1033 -31.66 4.74 -12.11
CA ALA A 1033 -31.84 3.90 -13.30
C ALA A 1033 -31.58 4.70 -14.58
N TRP A 1034 -31.14 4.02 -15.62
CA TRP A 1034 -31.07 4.57 -16.96
C TRP A 1034 -32.10 3.90 -17.88
N TYR A 1035 -32.47 4.59 -18.95
CA TYR A 1035 -33.49 4.18 -19.91
C TYR A 1035 -32.89 4.21 -21.31
N GLU A 1036 -32.86 3.04 -21.94
CA GLU A 1036 -32.37 2.85 -23.28
C GLU A 1036 -33.37 3.39 -24.30
N THR A 1037 -32.89 4.25 -25.19
CA THR A 1037 -33.73 4.90 -26.21
C THR A 1037 -34.25 3.87 -27.22
N PRO A 1038 -35.58 3.78 -27.46
CA PRO A 1038 -36.15 2.74 -28.32
C PRO A 1038 -35.71 2.87 -29.78
N ASN A 1039 -35.44 1.74 -30.43
CA ASN A 1039 -35.24 1.65 -31.87
C ASN A 1039 -36.21 0.64 -32.52
N PRO A 1040 -37.25 1.09 -33.26
CA PRO A 1040 -37.57 2.49 -33.58
C PRO A 1040 -38.15 3.27 -32.39
N LEU A 1041 -38.05 4.59 -32.39
CA LEU A 1041 -38.47 5.52 -31.31
C LEU A 1041 -39.92 5.41 -30.85
N THR A 1042 -40.78 4.78 -31.65
CA THR A 1042 -42.16 4.45 -31.28
C THR A 1042 -42.28 3.24 -30.34
N GLY A 1043 -41.17 2.55 -30.07
CA GLY A 1043 -41.08 1.38 -29.19
C GLY A 1043 -41.11 1.74 -27.70
N PRO A 1044 -41.18 0.74 -26.80
CA PRO A 1044 -41.09 0.97 -25.36
C PRO A 1044 -39.66 1.26 -24.92
N TRP A 1045 -39.49 2.16 -23.96
CA TRP A 1045 -38.22 2.38 -23.26
C TRP A 1045 -37.84 1.15 -22.44
N THR A 1046 -36.57 0.74 -22.49
CA THR A 1046 -36.04 -0.35 -21.66
C THR A 1046 -35.38 0.25 -20.43
N GLN A 1047 -35.88 -0.11 -19.24
CA GLN A 1047 -35.31 0.35 -17.99
C GLN A 1047 -34.18 -0.57 -17.50
N HIS A 1048 -33.06 0.03 -17.11
CA HIS A 1048 -31.93 -0.63 -16.49
C HIS A 1048 -31.67 -0.01 -15.10
N VAL A 1049 -31.83 -0.81 -14.04
CA VAL A 1049 -31.64 -0.33 -12.65
C VAL A 1049 -30.16 -0.39 -12.29
N ILE A 1050 -29.60 0.75 -11.92
CA ILE A 1050 -28.20 0.89 -11.48
C ILE A 1050 -28.11 0.62 -9.98
N ASP A 1051 -28.93 1.33 -9.20
CA ASP A 1051 -29.08 1.10 -7.76
C ASP A 1051 -30.56 1.10 -7.41
N THR A 1052 -30.99 0.08 -6.68
CA THR A 1052 -32.37 -0.03 -6.19
C THR A 1052 -32.73 1.04 -5.16
N PHE A 1053 -31.75 1.63 -4.49
CA PHE A 1053 -31.96 2.64 -3.47
C PHE A 1053 -30.81 3.65 -3.35
N VAL A 1054 -31.03 4.83 -3.92
CA VAL A 1054 -30.31 6.06 -3.62
C VAL A 1054 -31.19 7.00 -2.80
N LYS A 1055 -30.53 7.86 -2.03
CA LYS A 1055 -31.18 8.69 -1.04
C LYS A 1055 -30.91 10.14 -1.37
N CYS A 1056 -31.95 10.98 -1.48
CA CYS A 1056 -31.85 12.43 -1.58
C CYS A 1056 -30.77 12.93 -2.58
N VAL A 1057 -30.63 12.23 -3.72
CA VAL A 1057 -29.66 12.61 -4.76
C VAL A 1057 -30.12 13.92 -5.37
N HIS A 1058 -29.46 15.01 -5.01
CA HIS A 1058 -29.90 16.32 -5.49
C HIS A 1058 -29.37 16.61 -6.89
N THR A 1059 -28.14 16.17 -7.17
CA THR A 1059 -27.52 16.32 -8.48
C THR A 1059 -26.68 15.10 -8.80
N PHE A 1060 -26.60 14.78 -10.08
CA PHE A 1060 -25.65 13.81 -10.63
C PHE A 1060 -25.16 14.27 -12.00
N LYS A 1061 -24.03 13.69 -12.43
CA LYS A 1061 -23.34 13.96 -13.70
C LYS A 1061 -22.74 12.67 -14.22
N THR A 1062 -22.43 12.62 -15.52
CA THR A 1062 -21.80 11.46 -16.16
C THR A 1062 -20.50 11.85 -16.84
N ALA A 1063 -19.48 11.02 -16.66
CA ALA A 1063 -18.19 11.09 -17.36
C ALA A 1063 -17.48 9.75 -17.17
N ASP A 1064 -16.52 9.44 -18.03
CA ASP A 1064 -15.59 8.33 -17.82
C ASP A 1064 -14.62 8.70 -16.68
N MET A 1065 -14.83 8.16 -15.48
CA MET A 1065 -14.11 8.51 -14.25
C MET A 1065 -12.91 7.60 -14.02
N ASP A 1066 -12.90 6.38 -14.56
CA ASP A 1066 -11.79 5.42 -14.45
C ASP A 1066 -10.94 5.24 -15.73
N LEU A 1067 -11.32 5.96 -16.79
CA LEU A 1067 -10.63 6.03 -18.08
C LEU A 1067 -10.62 4.69 -18.83
N ASP A 1068 -11.64 3.86 -18.60
CA ASP A 1068 -11.83 2.60 -19.30
C ASP A 1068 -12.62 2.73 -20.60
N GLY A 1069 -13.19 3.92 -20.85
CA GLY A 1069 -13.96 4.26 -22.03
C GLY A 1069 -15.47 4.13 -21.86
N ASP A 1070 -15.95 3.44 -20.83
CA ASP A 1070 -17.37 3.37 -20.49
C ASP A 1070 -17.77 4.63 -19.68
N ILE A 1071 -18.99 5.14 -19.91
CA ILE A 1071 -19.47 6.34 -19.20
C ILE A 1071 -19.97 5.99 -17.80
N ASP A 1072 -19.40 6.63 -16.78
CA ASP A 1072 -19.78 6.47 -15.37
C ASP A 1072 -20.78 7.50 -14.87
N ILE A 1073 -21.28 7.30 -13.65
CA ILE A 1073 -22.25 8.20 -13.00
C ILE A 1073 -21.71 8.66 -11.64
N VAL A 1074 -21.67 9.98 -11.42
CA VAL A 1074 -21.32 10.60 -10.14
C VAL A 1074 -22.57 11.22 -9.51
N THR A 1075 -22.89 10.84 -8.28
CA THR A 1075 -24.05 11.34 -7.53
C THR A 1075 -23.63 12.13 -6.29
N GLY A 1076 -24.37 13.20 -6.01
CA GLY A 1076 -24.25 13.99 -4.78
C GLY A 1076 -25.56 13.96 -3.99
N GLU A 1077 -25.50 13.44 -2.76
CA GLU A 1077 -26.64 13.46 -1.84
C GLU A 1077 -26.77 14.82 -1.14
N GLY A 1078 -27.96 15.41 -1.20
CA GLY A 1078 -28.29 16.66 -0.53
C GLY A 1078 -28.59 16.50 0.96
N HIS A 1079 -28.55 17.60 1.71
CA HIS A 1079 -28.79 17.64 3.16
C HIS A 1079 -30.25 17.42 3.60
N TYR A 1080 -31.20 17.24 2.66
CA TYR A 1080 -32.65 17.21 2.94
C TYR A 1080 -33.14 15.97 3.72
N CYS A 1081 -32.27 14.99 3.88
CA CYS A 1081 -32.50 13.71 4.53
C CYS A 1081 -31.61 13.58 5.78
N GLY A 1082 -31.81 12.61 6.66
CA GLY A 1082 -30.92 12.46 7.83
C GLY A 1082 -29.50 12.06 7.41
N ALA A 1083 -28.45 12.59 8.03
CA ALA A 1083 -27.07 12.17 7.76
C ALA A 1083 -26.85 10.65 7.97
N PRO A 1084 -25.82 10.01 7.36
CA PRO A 1084 -24.82 10.58 6.45
C PRO A 1084 -25.36 10.89 5.04
N HIS A 1085 -24.59 11.70 4.30
CA HIS A 1085 -24.83 12.10 2.91
C HIS A 1085 -23.63 11.74 2.05
N TYR A 1086 -23.79 10.97 0.98
CA TYR A 1086 -22.66 10.46 0.21
C TYR A 1086 -22.39 11.26 -1.07
N ILE A 1087 -21.12 11.26 -1.48
CA ILE A 1087 -20.74 11.41 -2.87
C ILE A 1087 -20.37 10.01 -3.35
N THR A 1088 -20.99 9.56 -4.44
CA THR A 1088 -20.81 8.18 -4.92
C THR A 1088 -20.58 8.19 -6.43
N VAL A 1089 -19.54 7.49 -6.86
CA VAL A 1089 -19.25 7.15 -8.26
C VAL A 1089 -19.75 5.73 -8.51
N TYR A 1090 -20.53 5.55 -9.56
CA TYR A 1090 -20.94 4.25 -10.08
C TYR A 1090 -20.15 4.04 -11.37
N LEU A 1091 -19.13 3.20 -11.29
CA LEU A 1091 -18.31 2.80 -12.43
C LEU A 1091 -19.11 1.83 -13.29
N ASN A 1092 -19.33 2.19 -14.53
CA ASN A 1092 -19.97 1.38 -15.53
C ASN A 1092 -19.05 0.21 -15.87
N GLN A 1093 -19.59 -0.99 -15.99
CA GLN A 1093 -18.84 -2.18 -16.33
C GLN A 1093 -19.61 -2.95 -17.40
N ASP A 1094 -18.93 -3.29 -18.49
CA ASP A 1094 -19.50 -4.02 -19.62
C ASP A 1094 -20.66 -3.26 -20.30
N SER A 1095 -20.42 -2.02 -20.74
CA SER A 1095 -21.36 -1.21 -21.55
C SER A 1095 -22.77 -1.10 -20.92
N ALA A 1096 -22.81 -0.60 -19.69
CA ALA A 1096 -23.99 -0.32 -18.86
C ALA A 1096 -24.79 -1.54 -18.37
N SER A 1097 -24.25 -2.76 -18.55
CA SER A 1097 -24.89 -3.99 -18.09
C SER A 1097 -24.56 -4.37 -16.64
N SER A 1098 -23.48 -3.83 -16.07
CA SER A 1098 -23.15 -3.98 -14.66
C SER A 1098 -22.47 -2.73 -14.10
N TRP A 1099 -22.44 -2.59 -12.77
CA TRP A 1099 -21.99 -1.36 -12.10
C TRP A 1099 -21.17 -1.69 -10.85
N TYR A 1100 -20.08 -0.95 -10.65
CA TYR A 1100 -19.28 -0.97 -9.43
C TYR A 1100 -19.44 0.34 -8.66
N THR A 1101 -19.82 0.25 -7.39
CA THR A 1101 -20.10 1.43 -6.57
C THR A 1101 -18.91 1.81 -5.69
N GLN A 1102 -18.45 3.05 -5.84
CA GLN A 1102 -17.42 3.66 -5.02
C GLN A 1102 -17.95 4.89 -4.29
N ARG A 1103 -17.92 4.87 -2.95
CA ARG A 1103 -18.22 6.06 -2.14
C ARG A 1103 -16.97 6.93 -2.00
N VAL A 1104 -17.05 8.18 -2.46
CA VAL A 1104 -15.96 9.16 -2.45
C VAL A 1104 -15.94 9.99 -1.17
N ALA A 1105 -17.12 10.36 -0.64
CA ALA A 1105 -17.22 11.18 0.57
C ALA A 1105 -18.51 10.94 1.37
N THR A 1106 -18.55 11.45 2.61
CA THR A 1106 -19.72 11.40 3.52
C THR A 1106 -20.32 12.76 3.86
N THR A 1107 -19.95 13.82 3.13
CA THR A 1107 -20.43 15.18 3.37
C THR A 1107 -21.53 15.63 2.39
N GLY A 1108 -21.78 14.86 1.33
CA GLY A 1108 -22.75 15.16 0.29
C GLY A 1108 -22.45 16.44 -0.48
N ILE A 1109 -23.02 16.59 -1.68
CA ILE A 1109 -22.96 17.83 -2.45
C ILE A 1109 -24.37 18.16 -2.92
N HIS A 1110 -24.77 19.42 -2.79
CA HIS A 1110 -26.07 19.86 -3.24
C HIS A 1110 -26.09 20.21 -4.73
N ASN A 1111 -25.05 20.88 -5.24
CA ASN A 1111 -24.92 21.17 -6.66
C ASN A 1111 -23.54 20.73 -7.15
N LEU A 1112 -23.47 19.46 -7.55
CA LEU A 1112 -22.25 18.76 -7.98
C LEU A 1112 -21.92 19.11 -9.42
N ARG A 1113 -20.66 19.46 -9.66
CA ARG A 1113 -20.07 19.61 -10.98
C ARG A 1113 -18.86 18.68 -11.10
N ILE A 1114 -18.55 18.34 -12.34
CA ILE A 1114 -17.36 17.58 -12.71
C ILE A 1114 -16.65 18.28 -13.86
N ALA A 1115 -15.32 18.29 -13.84
CA ALA A 1115 -14.48 18.86 -14.89
C ALA A 1115 -13.03 18.40 -14.69
N ASP A 1116 -12.22 18.46 -15.74
CA ASP A 1116 -10.77 18.31 -15.67
C ASP A 1116 -10.14 19.64 -15.24
N ILE A 1117 -10.12 19.94 -13.94
CA ILE A 1117 -9.69 21.24 -13.41
C ILE A 1117 -8.18 21.43 -13.58
N GLY A 1118 -7.41 20.33 -13.52
CA GLY A 1118 -5.96 20.31 -13.71
C GLY A 1118 -5.51 20.30 -15.18
N SER A 1119 -6.43 20.11 -16.12
CA SER A 1119 -6.14 19.81 -17.53
C SER A 1119 -5.17 18.62 -17.68
N ASP A 1120 -5.28 17.61 -16.81
CA ASP A 1120 -4.45 16.41 -16.76
C ASP A 1120 -5.14 15.17 -17.36
N GLY A 1121 -6.38 15.34 -17.82
CA GLY A 1121 -7.20 14.32 -18.45
C GLY A 1121 -8.00 13.48 -17.46
N ASP A 1122 -7.93 13.78 -16.15
CA ASP A 1122 -8.74 13.13 -15.13
C ASP A 1122 -9.93 14.03 -14.73
N ILE A 1123 -11.10 13.43 -14.56
CA ILE A 1123 -12.30 14.20 -14.21
C ILE A 1123 -12.41 14.33 -12.69
N ASP A 1124 -12.40 15.58 -12.21
CA ASP A 1124 -12.53 15.93 -10.80
C ASP A 1124 -13.99 16.15 -10.39
N ILE A 1125 -14.27 16.02 -9.09
CA ILE A 1125 -15.60 16.31 -8.51
C ILE A 1125 -15.50 17.58 -7.67
N VAL A 1126 -16.44 18.52 -7.86
CA VAL A 1126 -16.42 19.80 -7.14
C VAL A 1126 -17.82 20.27 -6.72
N GLY A 1127 -17.90 20.93 -5.57
CA GLY A 1127 -19.10 21.62 -5.13
C GLY A 1127 -19.17 21.93 -3.65
N SER A 1128 -20.36 22.30 -3.21
CA SER A 1128 -20.68 22.59 -1.81
C SER A 1128 -21.99 21.97 -1.41
N ASN A 1129 -22.16 21.70 -0.12
CA ASN A 1129 -23.47 21.38 0.42
C ASN A 1129 -24.26 22.68 0.69
N ALA A 1130 -25.52 22.74 0.28
CA ALA A 1130 -26.30 23.98 0.25
C ALA A 1130 -26.59 24.60 1.62
N HIS A 1131 -26.71 23.81 2.69
CA HIS A 1131 -27.16 24.34 3.98
C HIS A 1131 -26.12 24.21 5.09
N ASN A 1132 -26.01 25.31 5.84
CA ASN A 1132 -25.12 25.43 6.98
C ASN A 1132 -25.61 24.57 8.15
N GLN A 1133 -24.91 23.46 8.42
CA GLN A 1133 -25.23 22.59 9.56
C GLN A 1133 -24.92 23.23 10.93
N ASN A 1134 -24.28 24.41 10.98
CA ASN A 1134 -23.63 24.92 12.20
C ASN A 1134 -24.05 26.34 12.65
N GLY A 1135 -25.00 27.01 11.99
CA GLY A 1135 -25.45 28.35 12.41
C GLY A 1135 -24.41 29.49 12.29
N ASN A 1136 -23.32 29.27 11.57
CA ASN A 1136 -22.30 30.29 11.25
C ASN A 1136 -22.82 31.34 10.22
N THR A 1137 -22.16 32.50 10.12
CA THR A 1137 -22.48 33.55 9.13
C THR A 1137 -21.92 33.30 7.72
N HIS A 1138 -21.22 32.19 7.51
CA HIS A 1138 -20.61 31.77 6.24
C HIS A 1138 -21.24 30.45 5.78
N GLY A 1139 -21.29 30.21 4.46
CA GLY A 1139 -21.86 29.00 3.87
C GLY A 1139 -21.00 27.76 4.07
N SER A 1140 -21.52 26.60 3.65
CA SER A 1140 -20.76 25.35 3.68
C SER A 1140 -19.51 25.46 2.82
N PRO A 1141 -18.43 24.72 3.14
CA PRO A 1141 -17.18 24.82 2.39
C PRO A 1141 -17.35 24.54 0.90
N LEU A 1142 -16.52 25.19 0.07
CA LEU A 1142 -16.28 24.82 -1.32
C LEU A 1142 -15.17 23.77 -1.34
N GLU A 1143 -15.50 22.60 -1.87
CA GLU A 1143 -14.72 21.37 -1.74
C GLU A 1143 -14.53 20.73 -3.12
N MET A 1144 -13.41 20.05 -3.31
CA MET A 1144 -13.07 19.30 -4.52
C MET A 1144 -12.47 17.95 -4.14
N TRP A 1145 -12.67 16.96 -5.00
CA TRP A 1145 -12.05 15.65 -4.95
C TRP A 1145 -11.33 15.46 -6.28
N GLU A 1146 -10.02 15.71 -6.24
CA GLU A 1146 -9.06 15.60 -7.35
C GLU A 1146 -8.89 14.13 -7.70
N ASN A 1147 -9.18 13.74 -8.94
CA ASN A 1147 -8.93 12.40 -9.45
C ASN A 1147 -7.42 12.26 -9.74
N LEU A 1148 -6.82 11.11 -9.38
CA LEU A 1148 -5.38 10.90 -9.40
C LEU A 1148 -4.94 9.71 -10.27
N LEU A 1149 -5.79 9.27 -11.21
CA LEU A 1149 -5.45 8.16 -12.11
C LEU A 1149 -4.21 8.46 -12.96
N ARG A 1150 -4.03 9.71 -13.35
CA ARG A 1150 -2.88 10.26 -14.07
C ARG A 1150 -2.27 11.36 -13.21
N SER A 1151 -1.28 11.02 -12.38
CA SER A 1151 -0.59 12.05 -11.57
C SER A 1151 0.21 13.03 -12.44
N PRO A 1152 0.11 14.37 -12.25
CA PRO A 1152 0.49 15.31 -13.32
C PRO A 1152 1.81 16.03 -13.05
N ASN A 1153 2.41 16.49 -14.14
CA ASN A 1153 3.38 17.58 -14.17
C ASN A 1153 2.75 18.90 -13.65
N GLN A 1154 2.43 19.02 -12.35
CA GLN A 1154 1.74 20.22 -11.83
C GLN A 1154 2.69 21.42 -11.58
N PRO A 1155 2.25 22.67 -11.86
CA PRO A 1155 2.88 23.88 -11.35
C PRO A 1155 2.73 24.00 -9.82
N ALA A 1156 3.71 24.62 -9.16
CA ALA A 1156 3.78 24.70 -7.70
C ALA A 1156 2.53 25.36 -7.07
N ARG A 1157 1.88 24.62 -6.16
CA ARG A 1157 0.71 25.09 -5.39
C ARG A 1157 1.11 26.27 -4.48
N PRO A 1158 0.26 27.31 -4.32
CA PRO A 1158 0.55 28.43 -3.43
C PRO A 1158 0.56 28.00 -1.95
N ALA A 1159 1.42 28.66 -1.17
CA ALA A 1159 1.63 28.40 0.26
C ALA A 1159 0.39 28.65 1.16
N ASP A 1160 -0.67 29.26 0.62
CA ASP A 1160 -1.88 29.64 1.37
C ASP A 1160 -3.07 28.70 1.11
N ALA A 1161 -2.99 27.78 0.13
CA ALA A 1161 -3.94 26.69 0.02
C ALA A 1161 -3.63 25.69 1.13
N VAL A 1162 -4.41 25.71 2.20
CA VAL A 1162 -4.28 24.71 3.25
C VAL A 1162 -4.75 23.38 2.68
N VAL A 1163 -3.82 22.60 2.11
CA VAL A 1163 -3.98 21.15 2.00
C VAL A 1163 -4.06 20.64 3.43
N GLN A 1164 -5.25 20.66 4.02
CA GLN A 1164 -5.49 19.92 5.25
C GLN A 1164 -5.48 18.46 4.85
N HIS A 1165 -4.37 17.77 5.13
CA HIS A 1165 -4.37 16.32 5.19
C HIS A 1165 -5.44 15.91 6.19
N PHE A 1166 -6.55 15.38 5.70
CA PHE A 1166 -7.50 14.75 6.58
C PHE A 1166 -6.87 13.52 7.22
N PRO A 1167 -7.20 13.24 8.49
CA PRO A 1167 -6.81 12.00 9.09
C PRO A 1167 -7.45 10.86 8.27
N GLN A 1168 -6.61 10.15 7.52
CA GLN A 1168 -6.98 8.90 6.86
C GLN A 1168 -6.92 7.71 7.83
N GLU A 1169 -6.48 7.97 9.08
CA GLU A 1169 -6.28 6.99 10.12
C GLU A 1169 -6.90 7.48 11.45
N PHE A 1170 -7.20 6.54 12.34
CA PHE A 1170 -7.48 6.88 13.73
C PHE A 1170 -6.19 7.31 14.44
N SER A 1171 -6.23 8.36 15.25
CA SER A 1171 -5.09 8.75 16.09
C SER A 1171 -5.53 9.19 17.49
N LEU A 1172 -4.67 9.00 18.49
CA LEU A 1172 -4.82 9.56 19.83
C LEU A 1172 -3.57 10.37 20.19
N GLU A 1173 -3.73 11.68 20.38
CA GLU A 1173 -2.64 12.59 20.72
C GLU A 1173 -2.38 12.62 22.22
N GLN A 1174 -1.18 13.08 22.59
CA GLN A 1174 -0.84 13.38 23.97
C GLN A 1174 -1.65 14.59 24.49
N ASN A 1175 -2.26 14.48 25.66
CA ASN A 1175 -3.04 15.53 26.28
C ASN A 1175 -2.20 16.79 26.56
N TYR A 1176 -2.79 17.97 26.38
CA TYR A 1176 -2.13 19.25 26.61
C TYR A 1176 -2.97 20.18 27.51
N PRO A 1177 -2.37 20.80 28.53
CA PRO A 1177 -1.00 20.59 29.02
C PRO A 1177 -0.81 19.21 29.70
N ASN A 1178 0.44 18.73 29.81
CA ASN A 1178 0.84 17.56 30.61
C ASN A 1178 2.29 17.74 31.15
N PRO A 1179 2.56 17.66 32.47
CA PRO A 1179 1.58 17.56 33.57
C PRO A 1179 0.63 18.76 33.60
N PHE A 1180 -0.54 18.60 34.21
CA PHE A 1180 -1.56 19.65 34.28
C PHE A 1180 -2.23 19.75 35.65
N ASN A 1181 -2.85 20.90 35.90
CA ASN A 1181 -3.63 21.21 37.10
C ASN A 1181 -4.77 22.18 36.77
N PRO A 1182 -6.05 21.85 37.01
CA PRO A 1182 -6.64 20.52 37.09
C PRO A 1182 -7.24 20.05 35.75
N ILE A 1183 -7.13 20.86 34.68
CA ILE A 1183 -7.79 20.63 33.39
C ILE A 1183 -6.78 20.39 32.26
N THR A 1184 -7.08 19.46 31.36
CA THR A 1184 -6.31 19.19 30.14
C THR A 1184 -7.25 18.92 28.96
N THR A 1185 -6.74 19.04 27.74
CA THR A 1185 -7.45 18.67 26.51
C THR A 1185 -6.82 17.43 25.90
N ILE A 1186 -7.64 16.44 25.55
CA ILE A 1186 -7.26 15.23 24.82
C ILE A 1186 -7.75 15.38 23.38
N ARG A 1187 -6.84 15.26 22.41
CA ARG A 1187 -7.15 15.33 20.99
C ARG A 1187 -7.05 13.94 20.35
N PHE A 1188 -7.97 13.60 19.47
CA PHE A 1188 -7.94 12.36 18.69
C PHE A 1188 -8.54 12.56 17.31
N THR A 1189 -8.24 11.64 16.39
CA THR A 1189 -8.78 11.68 15.03
C THR A 1189 -9.52 10.41 14.62
N LEU A 1190 -10.46 10.53 13.69
CA LEU A 1190 -11.24 9.46 13.05
C LEU A 1190 -11.08 9.52 11.54
N PRO A 1191 -10.90 8.38 10.85
CA PRO A 1191 -10.72 8.34 9.41
C PRO A 1191 -12.02 8.65 8.65
N THR A 1192 -11.85 9.32 7.50
CA THR A 1192 -12.93 9.73 6.59
C THR A 1192 -13.20 8.75 5.45
N ASN A 1193 -12.32 7.78 5.18
CA ASN A 1193 -12.49 6.83 4.09
C ASN A 1193 -13.56 5.79 4.45
N VAL A 1194 -14.62 5.74 3.65
CA VAL A 1194 -15.66 4.71 3.73
C VAL A 1194 -15.25 3.58 2.79
N GLY A 1195 -15.07 2.38 3.35
CA GLY A 1195 -14.69 1.20 2.58
C GLY A 1195 -15.72 0.78 1.53
N THR A 1196 -15.27 -0.07 0.61
CA THR A 1196 -16.03 -0.76 -0.44
C THR A 1196 -17.02 -1.74 0.19
N GLU A 1197 -18.31 -1.45 0.16
CA GLU A 1197 -19.36 -2.39 0.58
C GLU A 1197 -20.49 -2.44 -0.46
N PRO A 1198 -21.03 -3.62 -0.78
CA PRO A 1198 -22.14 -3.78 -1.70
C PRO A 1198 -23.43 -3.16 -1.15
N ALA A 1199 -24.29 -2.69 -2.05
CA ALA A 1199 -25.55 -2.03 -1.75
C ALA A 1199 -26.41 -2.84 -0.75
N GLY A 1200 -26.74 -2.24 0.41
CA GLY A 1200 -27.78 -2.76 1.32
C GLY A 1200 -27.42 -2.98 2.79
N THR A 1201 -26.20 -2.71 3.27
CA THR A 1201 -25.85 -2.85 4.71
C THR A 1201 -25.64 -1.50 5.42
N ALA A 1202 -26.04 -1.45 6.70
CA ALA A 1202 -26.27 -0.24 7.48
C ALA A 1202 -25.01 0.57 7.88
N LEU A 1203 -25.17 1.90 7.86
CA LEU A 1203 -24.44 2.97 8.59
C LEU A 1203 -22.89 2.96 8.53
N ALA A 1204 -22.34 3.16 7.34
CA ALA A 1204 -20.92 3.50 7.18
C ALA A 1204 -20.71 5.03 7.29
N GLY A 1205 -20.03 5.49 8.35
CA GLY A 1205 -19.73 6.91 8.60
C GLY A 1205 -19.82 7.33 10.07
N MET A 1206 -20.40 6.47 10.92
CA MET A 1206 -20.41 6.60 12.39
C MET A 1206 -19.46 5.59 13.01
N HIS A 1207 -18.53 6.07 13.82
CA HIS A 1207 -17.62 5.23 14.60
C HIS A 1207 -18.24 5.05 15.98
N ALA A 1208 -18.42 3.82 16.44
CA ALA A 1208 -18.73 3.52 17.83
C ALA A 1208 -17.47 3.67 18.67
N LEU A 1209 -17.42 4.65 19.57
CA LEU A 1209 -16.19 4.98 20.29
C LEU A 1209 -16.36 5.16 21.79
N SER A 1210 -15.31 4.75 22.49
CA SER A 1210 -15.15 4.98 23.92
C SER A 1210 -13.78 5.59 24.20
N LEU A 1211 -13.77 6.74 24.87
CA LEU A 1211 -12.57 7.36 25.45
C LEU A 1211 -12.72 7.34 26.97
N ARG A 1212 -11.86 6.59 27.67
CA ARG A 1212 -11.96 6.38 29.12
C ARG A 1212 -10.61 6.59 29.81
N VAL A 1213 -10.62 7.07 31.04
CA VAL A 1213 -9.46 7.30 31.90
C VAL A 1213 -9.42 6.25 33.01
N TYR A 1214 -8.22 5.73 33.29
CA TYR A 1214 -7.95 4.67 34.26
C TYR A 1214 -6.83 5.09 35.20
N ASP A 1215 -6.86 4.59 36.44
CA ASP A 1215 -5.72 4.69 37.36
C ASP A 1215 -4.62 3.67 37.02
N VAL A 1216 -3.48 3.74 37.71
CA VAL A 1216 -2.34 2.82 37.51
C VAL A 1216 -2.66 1.35 37.83
N LEU A 1217 -3.77 1.06 38.49
CA LEU A 1217 -4.24 -0.29 38.79
C LEU A 1217 -5.24 -0.80 37.72
N GLY A 1218 -5.50 0.00 36.69
CA GLY A 1218 -6.44 -0.33 35.60
C GLY A 1218 -7.91 -0.12 35.96
N ARG A 1219 -8.23 0.54 37.08
CA ARG A 1219 -9.62 0.87 37.43
C ARG A 1219 -10.05 2.12 36.67
N GLU A 1220 -11.22 2.07 36.05
CA GLU A 1220 -11.79 3.23 35.36
C GLU A 1220 -12.14 4.34 36.36
N VAL A 1221 -11.65 5.55 36.12
CA VAL A 1221 -11.90 6.74 36.96
C VAL A 1221 -12.77 7.78 36.25
N ALA A 1222 -12.85 7.75 34.92
CA ALA A 1222 -13.75 8.59 34.13
C ALA A 1222 -14.05 7.99 32.76
N THR A 1223 -15.28 8.17 32.27
CA THR A 1223 -15.63 7.98 30.85
C THR A 1223 -15.84 9.36 30.23
N LEU A 1224 -15.06 9.68 29.20
CA LEU A 1224 -15.08 10.98 28.52
C LEU A 1224 -15.91 10.96 27.24
N VAL A 1225 -15.92 9.82 26.54
CA VAL A 1225 -16.75 9.56 25.35
C VAL A 1225 -17.23 8.11 25.42
N ASN A 1226 -18.50 7.84 25.10
CA ASN A 1226 -19.07 6.49 24.97
C ASN A 1226 -20.34 6.55 24.11
N GLU A 1227 -20.17 6.92 22.85
CA GLU A 1227 -21.26 7.17 21.89
C GLU A 1227 -20.78 6.91 20.46
N GLU A 1228 -21.67 7.04 19.48
CA GLU A 1228 -21.28 7.06 18.07
C GLU A 1228 -20.90 8.49 17.64
N LYS A 1229 -19.77 8.64 16.95
CA LYS A 1229 -19.32 9.93 16.40
C LYS A 1229 -19.12 9.82 14.89
N PRO A 1230 -19.54 10.84 14.12
CA PRO A 1230 -19.34 10.87 12.67
C PRO A 1230 -17.85 10.98 12.30
N ALA A 1231 -17.47 10.69 11.06
CA ALA A 1231 -16.13 11.03 10.56
C ALA A 1231 -15.85 12.55 10.55
N ARG A 1232 -16.87 13.41 10.72
CA ARG A 1232 -16.73 14.87 10.85
C ARG A 1232 -17.63 15.43 11.96
N PRO A 1233 -17.10 16.10 13.01
CA PRO A 1233 -17.92 16.78 14.00
C PRO A 1233 -18.56 18.06 13.43
N ALA A 1234 -19.77 18.39 13.91
CA ALA A 1234 -20.44 19.66 13.61
C ALA A 1234 -19.56 20.86 14.06
N GLY A 1235 -19.11 21.67 13.09
CA GLY A 1235 -18.35 22.90 13.32
C GLY A 1235 -16.83 22.75 13.51
N GLY A 1236 -16.25 21.56 13.32
CA GLY A 1236 -14.80 21.32 13.43
C GLY A 1236 -14.10 20.89 12.12
N PRO A 1237 -12.76 20.86 12.06
CA PRO A 1237 -12.02 20.26 10.95
C PRO A 1237 -12.38 18.77 10.83
N PRO A 1238 -12.53 18.21 9.61
CA PRO A 1238 -12.88 16.81 9.40
C PRO A 1238 -12.00 15.85 10.18
N GLY A 1239 -12.63 14.86 10.80
CA GLY A 1239 -11.94 13.79 11.50
C GLY A 1239 -11.20 14.17 12.78
N THR A 1240 -11.25 15.39 13.32
CA THR A 1240 -10.54 15.75 14.57
C THR A 1240 -11.49 16.08 15.73
N TYR A 1241 -11.26 15.47 16.89
CA TYR A 1241 -12.03 15.65 18.12
C TYR A 1241 -11.16 16.14 19.28
N ASN A 1242 -11.67 17.11 20.03
CA ASN A 1242 -11.07 17.59 21.28
C ASN A 1242 -12.03 17.31 22.45
N VAL A 1243 -11.51 16.70 23.51
CA VAL A 1243 -12.27 16.39 24.72
C VAL A 1243 -11.54 16.91 25.94
N THR A 1244 -12.23 17.73 26.73
CA THR A 1244 -11.69 18.31 27.97
C THR A 1244 -11.83 17.33 29.13
N PHE A 1245 -10.77 17.17 29.92
CA PHE A 1245 -10.78 16.37 31.15
C PHE A 1245 -10.44 17.24 32.36
N ASP A 1246 -11.36 17.28 33.34
CA ASP A 1246 -11.18 17.95 34.64
C ASP A 1246 -10.90 16.93 35.74
N ALA A 1247 -9.66 16.97 36.26
CA ALA A 1247 -9.16 16.09 37.31
C ALA A 1247 -9.21 16.73 38.71
N SER A 1248 -9.96 17.82 38.92
CA SER A 1248 -10.05 18.54 40.19
C SER A 1248 -10.47 17.67 41.39
N HIS A 1249 -11.17 16.57 41.14
CA HIS A 1249 -11.63 15.61 42.15
C HIS A 1249 -10.70 14.40 42.33
N LEU A 1250 -9.66 14.23 41.51
CA LEU A 1250 -8.74 13.10 41.53
C LEU A 1250 -7.42 13.46 42.26
N PRO A 1251 -6.75 12.52 42.97
CA PRO A 1251 -5.46 12.79 43.60
C PRO A 1251 -4.34 13.01 42.56
N SER A 1252 -3.29 13.76 42.93
CA SER A 1252 -2.07 13.87 42.11
C SER A 1252 -1.50 12.48 41.81
N GLY A 1253 -1.11 12.23 40.58
CA GLY A 1253 -0.64 10.90 40.17
C GLY A 1253 -0.64 10.71 38.67
N MET A 1254 -0.21 9.52 38.25
CA MET A 1254 -0.30 9.08 36.86
C MET A 1254 -1.63 8.39 36.59
N TYR A 1255 -2.19 8.67 35.43
CA TYR A 1255 -3.38 8.01 34.89
C TYR A 1255 -3.13 7.63 33.44
N ILE A 1256 -3.97 6.74 32.91
CA ILE A 1256 -3.92 6.29 31.52
C ILE A 1256 -5.27 6.60 30.89
N TYR A 1257 -5.30 7.21 29.71
CA TYR A 1257 -6.51 7.33 28.92
C TYR A 1257 -6.40 6.48 27.68
N ARG A 1258 -7.50 5.83 27.31
CA ARG A 1258 -7.58 4.88 26.20
C ARG A 1258 -8.76 5.22 25.30
N LEU A 1259 -8.48 5.35 24.01
CA LEU A 1259 -9.46 5.46 22.94
C LEU A 1259 -9.69 4.07 22.34
N ARG A 1260 -10.95 3.72 22.10
CA ARG A 1260 -11.36 2.55 21.32
C ARG A 1260 -12.39 3.00 20.29
N ALA A 1261 -12.20 2.64 19.03
CA ALA A 1261 -13.12 2.90 17.92
C ALA A 1261 -13.13 1.69 16.98
N GLY A 1262 -14.18 0.86 17.04
CA GLY A 1262 -14.19 -0.44 16.35
C GLY A 1262 -12.97 -1.32 16.73
N PRO A 1263 -12.15 -1.82 15.77
CA PRO A 1263 -10.94 -2.58 16.04
C PRO A 1263 -9.75 -1.71 16.51
N PHE A 1264 -9.80 -0.39 16.32
CA PHE A 1264 -8.73 0.52 16.74
C PHE A 1264 -8.73 0.71 18.27
N THR A 1265 -7.55 0.60 18.89
CA THR A 1265 -7.33 0.90 20.31
C THR A 1265 -5.98 1.56 20.51
N ASP A 1266 -5.94 2.71 21.17
CA ASP A 1266 -4.69 3.40 21.52
C ASP A 1266 -4.79 3.99 22.93
N ALA A 1267 -3.67 4.14 23.61
CA ALA A 1267 -3.60 4.66 24.98
C ALA A 1267 -2.40 5.58 25.21
N ARG A 1268 -2.56 6.52 26.13
CA ARG A 1268 -1.54 7.51 26.49
C ARG A 1268 -1.56 7.75 28.01
N LYS A 1269 -0.44 8.22 28.55
CA LYS A 1269 -0.28 8.55 29.97
C LYS A 1269 -0.58 10.02 30.20
N LEU A 1270 -1.27 10.36 31.28
CA LEU A 1270 -1.41 11.75 31.74
C LEU A 1270 -1.00 11.87 33.21
N VAL A 1271 -0.42 13.01 33.59
CA VAL A 1271 0.07 13.29 34.93
C VAL A 1271 -0.72 14.47 35.51
N VAL A 1272 -1.43 14.21 36.61
CA VAL A 1272 -2.14 15.24 37.38
C VAL A 1272 -1.21 15.70 38.51
N VAL A 1273 -0.97 17.00 38.60
CA VAL A 1273 -0.14 17.61 39.65
C VAL A 1273 -0.96 18.68 40.37
N LYS A 1274 -1.48 18.36 41.54
CA LYS A 1274 -2.11 19.34 42.44
C LYS A 1274 -1.12 20.09 43.29
#